data_AF-A0A0J1BK74-F1
#
_entry.id   AF-A0A0J1BK74-F1
#
_cell.length_a   1.000
_cell.length_b   1.000
_cell.length_c   1.000
_cell.angle_alpha   90.00
_cell.angle_beta   90.00
_cell.angle_gamma   90.00
#
_symmetry.space_group_name_H-M   'P 1'
#
loop_
_entity.id
_entity.type
_entity.pdbx_description
1 polymer ?
#
loop_
_entity_poly.entity_id
_entity_poly.type
_entity_poly.pdbx_seq_one_letter_code
_entity_poly.pdbx_strand_id
1 'polypeptide(L)'
;MPSIALAIVLLCGSTAMAAKPNFVITIADDHGVHHSSVYGSSEFQTPNLQRMAEEGIRFDNAYVASPACAPSRAALFTGRMPYSNGVVGNHEIDLKPGVVSLLPALLEQGYEVVFHGKVGHAGRKHFGQYVPDGVKILGGGGLQQTMTLDQVETFLQQRPEDAAPLALFLGWTDTHTAWPPKEEARIAPEDVVIPPKIFDTPEARVEMTRYVEGAEDIDRRVGQTRQLIAKHLDVNNTLVVYTSDHGMPWPFAKWSLYESGIRTPLIAVWPGKIQPSSSTDAMVSWIDLMPTLIDLAGGTSPSGIDGRSFAKVLFGETDQHRDVIFATHKGDKEKNVYPIRSVRVGKWKYIRNLHPEFAYTTHTDVWAKESPRDPKHWAHAGHHWQSYIEAAKTDPKAAAFLHDYHSSPAEELYQIEQDPYEQNNLAGSPDHAAKLVELRAMVSKRMEEVGDDGSLSGPPQLLNDFALPPTAGDKIFDEVDGTVIIEMESTQSPLGNWKKRTTLDPFTGSSYLEFMGNNPGVGAPDSPLNYDFQINTPGDYWISIRSHKRLTADDGVTARSDMCNDCYVRVEGDYVSADPTLPLEWLQKDTKFWGNAADLNWKNWSSKVVGDHDMIKTVRYRFQAGKQYRLVVSGRAQRFSLDRIIITRVGDQRFNETGNESRLVTTWQQAEVQEVGQDKFAVWQPLSISFDGPRASETDDSPNPFLDYRLQVQFVGPSGQTYEVPGYFDGDGNGGKSGNQWTVKFTPDEQGAWNYQASLRSGPDVAVSLMDAPGQAANLKHASGTLTVQPRDDSASGFSKWGRLEYVGGHYLKFRDGPYWIRGGVDSPENFLAYAGFDNTPASHRYADHASDWQDGDPDWNGGSGKPIIGAINSLADQQVNSLYFLTMNIGGDGDDVWPWSGKPARKGSPTDDNRHFDLSKLRQWETVFAHAQRKGIHLHFVFNEAEEANKKELDDGELGIERKLYYREMVARFGHHNALSWNLCEEYNLGFDLGPERVRSFADYVGAVDAYDHPITVHSAHDPLKELEFTFGDPRFSMTSIQLNQRRIDTLVEDFRTATAAAGRPLPISMDEFTLDVGQDASWRPFDRPELHRRQKLWPTLLSGGQIEFILEDLLKTESFKTANRQALWNSVAIARTFMEEHLPFWEMSPADELVEGESTLKVGLGAGKSFPLDAQVFCKPGHVYAIYYPTASKTGQLDLSSDDGKFQARWYNPRTGQFEGTTASLHAGNWIPLPTAPSAPNQDWVLLLTVQNDERRNER
;
A
#
# COMPACT_ATOMS: atom_id res chain seq x y z
N MET A 1 -93.52 -60.93 -9.91
CA MET A 1 -92.59 -59.91 -9.37
C MET A 1 -91.25 -60.60 -9.18
N PRO A 2 -90.16 -60.24 -9.88
CA PRO A 2 -88.89 -60.92 -9.63
C PRO A 2 -87.74 -59.99 -9.22
N SER A 3 -86.96 -60.52 -8.28
CA SER A 3 -85.71 -59.99 -7.72
C SER A 3 -84.51 -60.60 -8.45
N ILE A 4 -83.45 -59.81 -8.67
CA ILE A 4 -82.21 -60.21 -9.35
C ILE A 4 -81.04 -60.12 -8.35
N ALA A 5 -80.18 -61.13 -8.38
CA ALA A 5 -78.92 -61.20 -7.64
C ALA A 5 -77.73 -61.13 -8.62
N LEU A 6 -76.70 -60.38 -8.21
CA LEU A 6 -75.50 -60.01 -8.97
C LEU A 6 -74.31 -60.88 -8.53
N ALA A 7 -73.52 -61.35 -9.48
CA ALA A 7 -72.27 -62.09 -9.23
C ALA A 7 -71.06 -61.30 -9.78
N ILE A 8 -70.04 -61.25 -8.93
CA ILE A 8 -68.76 -60.53 -9.02
C ILE A 8 -67.75 -61.35 -9.84
N VAL A 9 -67.03 -60.72 -10.76
CA VAL A 9 -65.76 -61.21 -11.31
C VAL A 9 -64.72 -60.09 -11.19
N LEU A 10 -63.65 -60.39 -10.45
CA LEU A 10 -62.48 -59.55 -10.26
C LEU A 10 -61.71 -59.40 -11.59
N LEU A 11 -61.48 -58.15 -12.00
CA LEU A 11 -60.40 -57.74 -12.88
C LEU A 11 -59.50 -56.81 -12.05
N CYS A 12 -58.42 -57.37 -11.50
CA CYS A 12 -57.31 -56.62 -10.93
C CYS A 12 -56.61 -55.84 -12.05
N GLY A 13 -57.14 -54.67 -12.41
CA GLY A 13 -56.37 -53.64 -13.09
C GLY A 13 -55.41 -53.04 -12.07
N SER A 14 -54.13 -53.38 -12.18
CA SER A 14 -53.05 -52.67 -11.50
C SER A 14 -53.12 -51.20 -11.91
N THR A 15 -53.71 -50.35 -11.07
CA THR A 15 -53.49 -48.91 -11.14
C THR A 15 -52.01 -48.70 -10.87
N ALA A 16 -51.20 -48.63 -11.93
CA ALA A 16 -49.81 -48.23 -11.84
C ALA A 16 -49.81 -46.87 -11.12
N MET A 17 -49.34 -46.86 -9.87
CA MET A 17 -49.16 -45.63 -9.11
C MET A 17 -48.26 -44.75 -9.98
N ALA A 18 -48.73 -43.57 -10.38
CA ALA A 18 -47.99 -42.70 -11.29
C ALA A 18 -46.57 -42.50 -10.73
N ALA A 19 -45.55 -42.86 -11.52
CA ALA A 19 -44.17 -42.79 -11.07
C ALA A 19 -43.84 -41.35 -10.68
N LYS A 20 -43.19 -41.16 -9.51
CA LYS A 20 -42.71 -39.84 -9.10
C LYS A 20 -41.67 -39.36 -10.12
N PRO A 21 -41.64 -38.06 -10.47
CA PRO A 21 -40.69 -37.53 -11.45
C PRO A 21 -39.27 -37.50 -10.90
N ASN A 22 -38.27 -37.53 -11.79
CA ASN A 22 -36.92 -37.14 -11.44
C ASN A 22 -36.74 -35.62 -11.60
N PHE A 23 -35.85 -35.02 -10.83
CA PHE A 23 -35.44 -33.63 -10.94
C PHE A 23 -33.95 -33.56 -11.26
N VAL A 24 -33.58 -32.77 -12.27
CA VAL A 24 -32.18 -32.43 -12.54
C VAL A 24 -32.03 -30.92 -12.62
N ILE A 25 -31.31 -30.35 -11.66
CA ILE A 25 -31.12 -28.91 -11.52
C ILE A 25 -29.65 -28.60 -11.80
N THR A 26 -29.41 -27.90 -12.90
CA THR A 26 -28.09 -27.39 -13.29
C THR A 26 -27.95 -25.94 -12.87
N ILE A 27 -26.94 -25.66 -12.06
CA ILE A 27 -26.65 -24.34 -11.48
C ILE A 27 -25.29 -23.90 -12.00
N ALA A 28 -25.24 -22.77 -12.71
CA ALA A 28 -24.01 -22.06 -13.03
C ALA A 28 -23.59 -21.15 -11.86
N ASP A 29 -22.30 -20.84 -11.77
CA ASP A 29 -21.72 -19.93 -10.77
C ASP A 29 -21.38 -18.62 -11.49
N ASP A 30 -21.94 -17.49 -11.06
CA ASP A 30 -21.68 -16.17 -11.65
C ASP A 30 -22.11 -16.00 -13.15
N HIS A 31 -23.13 -16.70 -13.64
CA HIS A 31 -23.62 -16.52 -15.02
C HIS A 31 -24.72 -15.45 -15.13
N GLY A 32 -24.41 -14.32 -15.77
CA GLY A 32 -25.33 -13.20 -15.98
C GLY A 32 -26.36 -13.46 -17.07
N VAL A 33 -27.60 -13.01 -16.86
CA VAL A 33 -28.74 -13.28 -17.77
C VAL A 33 -28.51 -12.82 -19.21
N HIS A 34 -27.84 -11.68 -19.42
CA HIS A 34 -27.56 -11.13 -20.75
C HIS A 34 -26.48 -11.88 -21.52
N HIS A 35 -25.79 -12.83 -20.88
CA HIS A 35 -24.72 -13.61 -21.48
C HIS A 35 -25.24 -14.95 -22.01
N SER A 36 -26.42 -14.91 -22.63
CA SER A 36 -27.06 -16.06 -23.24
C SER A 36 -27.90 -15.59 -24.42
N SER A 37 -27.74 -16.25 -25.57
CA SER A 37 -28.47 -15.92 -26.80
C SER A 37 -30.00 -15.95 -26.60
N VAL A 38 -30.48 -16.86 -25.75
CA VAL A 38 -31.91 -16.98 -25.42
C VAL A 38 -32.49 -15.77 -24.68
N TYR A 39 -31.65 -14.91 -24.09
CA TYR A 39 -32.04 -13.68 -23.39
C TYR A 39 -31.60 -12.43 -24.15
N GLY A 40 -31.28 -12.57 -25.44
CA GLY A 40 -31.02 -11.45 -26.34
C GLY A 40 -29.55 -11.12 -26.60
N SER A 41 -28.60 -11.96 -26.17
CA SER A 41 -27.19 -11.80 -26.60
C SER A 41 -27.07 -12.05 -28.11
N SER A 42 -26.55 -11.06 -28.85
CA SER A 42 -26.30 -11.18 -30.29
C SER A 42 -24.91 -11.69 -30.64
N GLU A 43 -23.97 -11.66 -29.69
CA GLU A 43 -22.54 -11.77 -29.97
C GLU A 43 -22.00 -13.20 -29.88
N PHE A 44 -22.68 -14.05 -29.13
CA PHE A 44 -22.30 -15.45 -28.98
C PHE A 44 -23.54 -16.33 -28.82
N GLN A 45 -23.41 -17.58 -29.26
CA GLN A 45 -24.52 -18.51 -29.38
C GLN A 45 -24.50 -19.49 -28.22
N THR A 46 -25.65 -19.67 -27.57
CA THR A 46 -25.86 -20.70 -26.53
C THR A 46 -26.85 -21.74 -27.03
N PRO A 47 -26.46 -22.58 -28.01
CA PRO A 47 -27.39 -23.45 -28.72
C PRO A 47 -28.06 -24.50 -27.84
N ASN A 48 -27.41 -24.95 -26.75
CA ASN A 48 -28.03 -25.94 -25.86
C ASN A 48 -29.08 -25.30 -24.94
N LEU A 49 -28.83 -24.09 -24.45
CA LEU A 49 -29.82 -23.28 -23.73
C LEU A 49 -30.98 -22.88 -24.65
N GLN A 50 -30.67 -22.49 -25.89
CA GLN A 50 -31.69 -22.19 -26.92
C GLN A 50 -32.58 -23.41 -27.15
N ARG A 51 -31.97 -24.58 -27.29
CA ARG A 51 -32.69 -25.84 -27.41
C ARG A 51 -33.55 -26.16 -26.17
N MET A 52 -33.06 -25.86 -24.96
CA MET A 52 -33.89 -26.02 -23.75
C MET A 52 -35.10 -25.08 -23.78
N ALA A 53 -34.94 -23.83 -24.21
CA ALA A 53 -36.05 -22.89 -24.35
C ALA A 53 -37.07 -23.35 -25.42
N GLU A 54 -36.60 -23.89 -26.54
CA GLU A 54 -37.46 -24.45 -27.60
C GLU A 54 -38.24 -25.69 -27.14
N GLU A 55 -37.66 -26.49 -26.26
CA GLU A 55 -38.26 -27.72 -25.74
C GLU A 55 -39.07 -27.50 -24.45
N GLY A 56 -39.01 -26.31 -23.85
CA GLY A 56 -39.60 -26.02 -22.55
C GLY A 56 -40.10 -24.58 -22.40
N ILE A 57 -39.91 -24.05 -21.19
CA ILE A 57 -40.32 -22.71 -20.79
C ILE A 57 -39.13 -21.87 -20.33
N ARG A 58 -39.01 -20.64 -20.86
CA ARG A 58 -38.04 -19.61 -20.43
C ARG A 58 -38.72 -18.60 -19.50
N PHE A 59 -38.12 -18.32 -18.35
CA PHE A 59 -38.60 -17.28 -17.44
C PHE A 59 -37.83 -15.99 -17.69
N ASP A 60 -38.53 -14.93 -18.08
CA ASP A 60 -37.91 -13.63 -18.34
C ASP A 60 -37.62 -12.87 -17.03
N ASN A 61 -38.29 -13.24 -15.94
CA ASN A 61 -38.21 -12.55 -14.64
C ASN A 61 -37.90 -13.52 -13.49
N ALA A 62 -36.70 -14.11 -13.49
CA ALA A 62 -36.20 -14.95 -12.39
C ALA A 62 -35.12 -14.23 -11.58
N TYR A 63 -35.26 -14.26 -10.24
CA TYR A 63 -34.39 -13.49 -9.33
C TYR A 63 -33.81 -14.33 -8.19
N VAL A 64 -32.60 -13.98 -7.78
CA VAL A 64 -31.98 -14.50 -6.56
C VAL A 64 -32.27 -13.61 -5.37
N ALA A 65 -32.23 -14.18 -4.16
CA ALA A 65 -32.47 -13.41 -2.93
C ALA A 65 -31.25 -12.58 -2.50
N SER A 66 -30.06 -12.91 -3.02
CA SER A 66 -28.81 -12.20 -2.76
C SER A 66 -27.84 -12.37 -3.93
N PRO A 67 -27.06 -11.35 -4.32
CA PRO A 67 -26.09 -11.40 -5.40
C PRO A 67 -24.73 -11.97 -4.93
N ALA A 68 -24.77 -12.92 -4.00
CA ALA A 68 -23.60 -13.56 -3.39
C ALA A 68 -23.86 -15.05 -3.17
N CYS A 69 -22.86 -15.88 -3.44
CA CYS A 69 -23.00 -17.33 -3.54
C CYS A 69 -23.61 -17.98 -2.29
N ALA A 70 -23.07 -17.73 -1.08
CA ALA A 70 -23.58 -18.38 0.14
C ALA A 70 -25.01 -18.01 0.53
N PRO A 71 -25.36 -16.72 0.67
CA PRO A 71 -26.73 -16.34 0.99
C PRO A 71 -27.73 -16.75 -0.10
N SER A 72 -27.34 -16.73 -1.38
CA SER A 72 -28.21 -17.20 -2.48
C SER A 72 -28.50 -18.70 -2.39
N ARG A 73 -27.46 -19.53 -2.20
CA ARG A 73 -27.59 -20.99 -2.11
C ARG A 73 -28.29 -21.44 -0.83
N ALA A 74 -28.03 -20.76 0.29
CA ALA A 74 -28.80 -20.98 1.53
C ALA A 74 -30.28 -20.63 1.34
N ALA A 75 -30.59 -19.53 0.64
CA ALA A 75 -31.97 -19.13 0.35
C ALA A 75 -32.70 -20.16 -0.53
N LEU A 76 -32.04 -20.69 -1.56
CA LEU A 76 -32.57 -21.79 -2.38
C LEU A 76 -32.98 -22.99 -1.50
N PHE A 77 -32.09 -23.47 -0.63
CA PHE A 77 -32.34 -24.70 0.12
C PHE A 77 -33.21 -24.52 1.37
N THR A 78 -33.40 -23.30 1.86
CA THR A 78 -34.28 -23.02 3.01
C THR A 78 -35.64 -22.47 2.60
N GLY A 79 -35.78 -22.00 1.35
CA GLY A 79 -36.97 -21.28 0.88
C GLY A 79 -37.21 -19.97 1.64
N ARG A 80 -36.18 -19.40 2.26
CA ARG A 80 -36.24 -18.22 3.13
C ARG A 80 -35.24 -17.17 2.67
N MET A 81 -35.62 -15.90 2.81
CA MET A 81 -34.71 -14.78 2.56
C MET A 81 -33.48 -14.85 3.48
N PRO A 82 -32.32 -14.28 3.10
CA PRO A 82 -31.08 -14.34 3.88
C PRO A 82 -31.24 -13.98 5.37
N TYR A 83 -31.82 -12.82 5.68
CA TYR A 83 -32.09 -12.43 7.07
C TYR A 83 -33.10 -13.33 7.79
N SER A 84 -33.98 -14.02 7.06
CA SER A 84 -34.93 -14.98 7.63
C SER A 84 -34.32 -16.35 7.86
N ASN A 85 -33.22 -16.69 7.16
CA ASN A 85 -32.55 -17.98 7.28
C ASN A 85 -31.28 -17.94 8.15
N GLY A 86 -30.61 -16.78 8.29
CA GLY A 86 -29.43 -16.57 9.13
C GLY A 86 -28.10 -16.45 8.38
N VAL A 87 -28.05 -16.90 7.12
CA VAL A 87 -26.87 -16.77 6.25
C VAL A 87 -27.06 -15.53 5.37
N VAL A 88 -26.47 -14.41 5.77
CA VAL A 88 -26.63 -13.12 5.12
C VAL A 88 -25.35 -12.67 4.41
N GLY A 89 -24.21 -12.81 5.07
CA GLY A 89 -22.88 -12.58 4.51
C GLY A 89 -22.34 -13.80 3.75
N ASN A 90 -21.43 -13.58 2.81
CA ASN A 90 -20.94 -14.65 1.92
C ASN A 90 -20.13 -15.76 2.63
N HIS A 91 -19.63 -15.52 3.84
CA HIS A 91 -18.92 -16.52 4.66
C HIS A 91 -19.61 -16.84 5.98
N GLU A 92 -20.87 -16.41 6.15
CA GLU A 92 -21.70 -16.85 7.27
C GLU A 92 -22.21 -18.27 6.97
N ILE A 93 -22.20 -19.14 7.98
CA ILE A 93 -22.49 -20.58 7.80
C ILE A 93 -23.63 -21.07 8.69
N ASP A 94 -24.06 -20.24 9.64
CA ASP A 94 -25.02 -20.61 10.66
C ASP A 94 -26.44 -20.20 10.26
N LEU A 95 -27.37 -21.16 10.30
CA LEU A 95 -28.79 -20.88 10.22
C LEU A 95 -29.31 -20.32 11.54
N LYS A 96 -30.32 -19.44 11.47
CA LYS A 96 -31.03 -18.96 12.66
C LYS A 96 -31.63 -20.15 13.43
N PRO A 97 -31.67 -20.12 14.77
CA PRO A 97 -32.28 -21.18 15.57
C PRO A 97 -33.70 -21.51 15.11
N GLY A 98 -33.97 -22.79 14.84
CA GLY A 98 -35.27 -23.27 14.38
C GLY A 98 -35.49 -23.19 12.86
N VAL A 99 -34.58 -22.60 12.09
CA VAL A 99 -34.58 -22.69 10.63
C VAL A 99 -34.00 -24.04 10.20
N VAL A 100 -34.65 -24.68 9.23
CA VAL A 100 -34.25 -25.98 8.70
C VAL A 100 -34.20 -25.95 7.18
N SER A 101 -33.39 -26.84 6.60
CA SER A 101 -33.35 -27.10 5.16
C SER A 101 -34.68 -27.69 4.65
N LEU A 102 -34.98 -27.47 3.37
CA LEU A 102 -36.08 -28.08 2.63
C LEU A 102 -35.70 -29.41 1.96
N LEU A 103 -34.42 -29.75 1.91
CA LEU A 103 -33.95 -31.03 1.35
C LEU A 103 -34.51 -32.27 2.08
N PRO A 104 -34.68 -32.27 3.43
CA PRO A 104 -35.37 -33.35 4.13
C PRO A 104 -36.77 -33.66 3.60
N ALA A 105 -37.53 -32.65 3.16
CA ALA A 105 -38.87 -32.87 2.63
C ALA A 105 -38.83 -33.70 1.33
N LEU A 106 -37.81 -33.56 0.49
CA LEU A 106 -37.64 -34.44 -0.68
C LEU A 106 -37.21 -35.86 -0.27
N LEU A 107 -36.30 -35.99 0.70
CA LEU A 107 -35.88 -37.29 1.24
C LEU A 107 -37.09 -38.05 1.85
N GLU A 108 -37.96 -37.36 2.59
CA GLU A 108 -39.20 -37.91 3.14
C GLU A 108 -40.21 -38.32 2.06
N GLN A 109 -40.20 -37.65 0.90
CA GLN A 109 -40.93 -38.09 -0.28
C GLN A 109 -40.30 -39.30 -0.99
N GLY A 110 -39.22 -39.85 -0.44
CA GLY A 110 -38.53 -41.03 -0.95
C GLY A 110 -37.57 -40.73 -2.08
N TYR A 111 -37.12 -39.49 -2.24
CA TYR A 111 -36.10 -39.15 -3.25
C TYR A 111 -34.70 -39.52 -2.79
N GLU A 112 -33.88 -40.01 -3.72
CA GLU A 112 -32.43 -39.97 -3.59
C GLU A 112 -31.96 -38.56 -4.00
N VAL A 113 -31.42 -37.79 -3.06
CA VAL A 113 -30.95 -36.43 -3.31
C VAL A 113 -29.43 -36.44 -3.47
N VAL A 114 -28.94 -35.93 -4.61
CA VAL A 114 -27.54 -36.06 -5.02
C VAL A 114 -26.98 -34.71 -5.46
N PHE A 115 -25.86 -34.32 -4.88
CA PHE A 115 -25.10 -33.12 -5.25
C PHE A 115 -23.78 -33.51 -5.93
N HIS A 116 -23.46 -32.81 -7.00
CA HIS A 116 -22.15 -32.87 -7.65
C HIS A 116 -21.69 -31.47 -8.01
N GLY A 117 -20.44 -31.13 -7.69
CA GLY A 117 -19.88 -29.80 -7.89
C GLY A 117 -20.19 -28.78 -6.78
N LYS A 118 -20.11 -27.50 -7.12
CA LYS A 118 -20.41 -26.36 -6.23
C LYS A 118 -21.92 -26.13 -6.18
N VAL A 119 -22.65 -26.99 -5.47
CA VAL A 119 -24.10 -26.83 -5.23
C VAL A 119 -24.35 -25.98 -3.98
N GLY A 120 -23.67 -26.31 -2.88
CA GLY A 120 -23.46 -25.39 -1.75
C GLY A 120 -22.29 -24.44 -2.04
N HIS A 121 -22.10 -23.42 -1.19
CA HIS A 121 -21.13 -22.34 -1.43
C HIS A 121 -19.66 -22.81 -1.57
N ALA A 122 -19.24 -23.81 -0.80
CA ALA A 122 -17.87 -24.34 -0.80
C ALA A 122 -17.86 -25.78 -0.27
N GLY A 123 -16.87 -26.20 0.51
CA GLY A 123 -16.88 -27.51 1.19
C GLY A 123 -17.94 -27.62 2.31
N ARG A 124 -18.16 -28.84 2.82
CA ARG A 124 -19.21 -29.16 3.81
C ARG A 124 -19.18 -28.31 5.09
N LYS A 125 -18.01 -27.77 5.47
CA LYS A 125 -17.88 -26.80 6.58
C LYS A 125 -18.69 -25.51 6.36
N HIS A 126 -18.90 -25.10 5.11
CA HIS A 126 -19.56 -23.84 4.76
C HIS A 126 -21.04 -23.97 4.46
N PHE A 127 -21.53 -25.19 4.17
CA PHE A 127 -22.94 -25.42 3.82
C PHE A 127 -23.66 -26.43 4.73
N GLY A 128 -22.94 -27.06 5.66
CA GLY A 128 -23.39 -28.26 6.38
C GLY A 128 -24.69 -28.09 7.17
N GLN A 129 -25.08 -26.86 7.53
CA GLN A 129 -26.34 -26.61 8.24
C GLN A 129 -27.58 -26.63 7.33
N TYR A 130 -27.46 -26.24 6.06
CA TYR A 130 -28.58 -26.28 5.10
C TYR A 130 -28.51 -27.47 4.14
N VAL A 131 -27.45 -28.30 4.21
CA VAL A 131 -27.34 -29.58 3.49
C VAL A 131 -27.17 -30.73 4.49
N PRO A 132 -28.24 -31.49 4.79
CA PRO A 132 -28.23 -32.53 5.83
C PRO A 132 -27.49 -33.80 5.41
N ASP A 133 -27.21 -34.68 6.39
CA ASP A 133 -26.44 -35.92 6.19
C ASP A 133 -27.06 -36.95 5.24
N GLY A 134 -28.35 -36.80 4.88
CA GLY A 134 -29.04 -37.65 3.89
C GLY A 134 -28.78 -37.30 2.43
N VAL A 135 -28.03 -36.22 2.13
CA VAL A 135 -27.68 -35.84 0.76
C VAL A 135 -26.39 -36.53 0.33
N LYS A 136 -26.43 -37.24 -0.80
CA LYS A 136 -25.26 -37.90 -1.39
C LYS A 136 -24.42 -36.88 -2.15
N ILE A 137 -23.13 -36.81 -1.87
CA ILE A 137 -22.20 -35.90 -2.56
C ILE A 137 -21.21 -36.74 -3.37
N LEU A 138 -21.16 -36.54 -4.68
CA LEU A 138 -20.31 -37.33 -5.58
C LEU A 138 -18.87 -36.76 -5.68
N GLY A 139 -18.68 -35.44 -5.62
CA GLY A 139 -17.38 -34.78 -5.70
C GLY A 139 -17.45 -33.31 -6.15
N GLY A 140 -16.31 -32.63 -6.32
CA GLY A 140 -16.20 -31.35 -7.07
C GLY A 140 -16.46 -30.01 -6.33
N GLY A 141 -16.33 -29.94 -5.00
CA GLY A 141 -16.77 -28.77 -4.21
C GLY A 141 -15.79 -27.61 -3.98
N GLY A 142 -14.76 -27.44 -4.81
CA GLY A 142 -13.72 -26.40 -4.61
C GLY A 142 -13.56 -25.45 -5.80
N LEU A 143 -13.11 -24.22 -5.52
CA LEU A 143 -12.92 -23.10 -6.48
C LEU A 143 -11.94 -23.38 -7.65
N GLN A 144 -11.30 -24.55 -7.70
CA GLN A 144 -10.26 -24.89 -8.70
C GLN A 144 -10.38 -26.32 -9.26
N GLN A 145 -11.54 -26.98 -9.11
CA GLN A 145 -11.75 -28.32 -9.67
C GLN A 145 -12.74 -28.25 -10.83
N THR A 146 -12.25 -28.38 -12.07
CA THR A 146 -13.13 -28.56 -13.23
C THR A 146 -13.88 -29.88 -13.06
N MET A 147 -15.17 -29.77 -12.77
CA MET A 147 -16.06 -30.91 -12.59
C MET A 147 -16.28 -31.62 -13.94
N THR A 148 -16.07 -32.94 -13.99
CA THR A 148 -16.52 -33.78 -15.12
C THR A 148 -17.82 -34.50 -14.77
N LEU A 149 -18.53 -34.98 -15.80
CA LEU A 149 -19.75 -35.77 -15.63
C LEU A 149 -19.48 -37.26 -15.39
N ASP A 150 -18.23 -37.72 -15.42
CA ASP A 150 -17.89 -39.15 -15.33
C ASP A 150 -18.37 -39.80 -14.03
N GLN A 151 -18.28 -39.06 -12.91
CA GLN A 151 -18.77 -39.52 -11.61
C GLN A 151 -20.30 -39.57 -11.56
N VAL A 152 -20.97 -38.63 -12.22
CA VAL A 152 -22.43 -38.62 -12.35
C VAL A 152 -22.88 -39.79 -13.22
N GLU A 153 -22.20 -40.02 -14.34
CA GLU A 153 -22.49 -41.14 -15.24
C GLU A 153 -22.28 -42.48 -14.53
N THR A 154 -21.15 -42.65 -13.84
CA THR A 154 -20.86 -43.85 -13.04
C THR A 154 -21.93 -44.07 -11.98
N PHE A 155 -22.33 -43.00 -11.28
CA PHE A 155 -23.42 -43.08 -10.31
C PHE A 155 -24.73 -43.54 -10.97
N LEU A 156 -25.14 -42.91 -12.08
CA LEU A 156 -26.36 -43.25 -12.80
C LEU A 156 -26.35 -44.69 -13.33
N GLN A 157 -25.20 -45.18 -13.81
CA GLN A 157 -25.02 -46.57 -14.26
C GLN A 157 -25.16 -47.59 -13.13
N GLN A 158 -24.79 -47.22 -11.91
CA GLN A 158 -24.83 -48.10 -10.74
C GLN A 158 -26.19 -48.09 -10.03
N ARG A 159 -27.15 -47.25 -10.47
CA ARG A 159 -28.49 -47.23 -9.89
C ARG A 159 -29.26 -48.49 -10.29
N PRO A 160 -29.92 -49.17 -9.35
CA PRO A 160 -30.73 -50.36 -9.66
C PRO A 160 -31.96 -49.97 -10.50
N GLU A 161 -32.53 -50.94 -11.23
CA GLU A 161 -33.70 -50.71 -12.08
C GLU A 161 -34.94 -50.23 -11.28
N ASP A 162 -35.04 -50.58 -10.00
CA ASP A 162 -36.10 -50.15 -9.07
C ASP A 162 -35.67 -48.99 -8.15
N ALA A 163 -34.67 -48.21 -8.55
CA ALA A 163 -34.15 -47.10 -7.76
C ALA A 163 -35.24 -46.06 -7.38
N ALA A 164 -35.06 -45.46 -6.20
CA ALA A 164 -35.81 -44.31 -5.74
C ALA A 164 -35.78 -43.15 -6.77
N PRO A 165 -36.82 -42.29 -6.86
CA PRO A 165 -36.78 -41.12 -7.73
C PRO A 165 -35.60 -40.20 -7.39
N LEU A 166 -34.96 -39.62 -8.41
CA LEU A 166 -33.72 -38.85 -8.24
C LEU A 166 -34.00 -37.35 -8.17
N ALA A 167 -33.34 -36.65 -7.25
CA ALA A 167 -33.16 -35.20 -7.28
C ALA A 167 -31.66 -34.89 -7.39
N LEU A 168 -31.19 -34.64 -8.61
CA LEU A 168 -29.79 -34.39 -8.93
C LEU A 168 -29.53 -32.89 -9.09
N PHE A 169 -28.62 -32.35 -8.29
CA PHE A 169 -28.15 -30.98 -8.38
C PHE A 169 -26.71 -30.98 -8.90
N LEU A 170 -26.47 -30.26 -9.99
CA LEU A 170 -25.19 -30.11 -10.65
C LEU A 170 -24.75 -28.66 -10.53
N GLY A 171 -23.73 -28.40 -9.72
CA GLY A 171 -23.18 -27.08 -9.48
C GLY A 171 -21.90 -26.86 -10.28
N TRP A 172 -22.01 -26.20 -11.42
CA TRP A 172 -20.89 -25.84 -12.27
C TRP A 172 -20.17 -24.62 -11.71
N THR A 173 -18.85 -24.66 -11.68
CA THR A 173 -18.01 -23.51 -11.30
C THR A 173 -17.95 -22.45 -12.39
N ASP A 174 -18.31 -22.78 -13.62
CA ASP A 174 -18.33 -21.84 -14.74
C ASP A 174 -19.61 -21.01 -14.63
N THR A 175 -19.53 -19.68 -14.68
CA THR A 175 -18.47 -18.80 -15.19
C THR A 175 -17.64 -18.08 -14.11
N HIS A 176 -17.50 -18.64 -12.91
CA HIS A 176 -16.68 -18.06 -11.85
C HIS A 176 -15.22 -17.90 -12.27
N THR A 177 -14.55 -16.91 -11.70
CA THR A 177 -13.13 -16.64 -11.95
C THR A 177 -12.23 -17.71 -11.31
N ALA A 178 -11.10 -18.11 -11.91
CA ALA A 178 -10.48 -17.55 -13.12
C ALA A 178 -11.03 -18.12 -14.42
N TRP A 179 -11.04 -17.26 -15.43
CA TRP A 179 -11.29 -17.65 -16.81
C TRP A 179 -10.01 -18.13 -17.50
N PRO A 180 -10.10 -18.83 -18.66
CA PRO A 180 -8.94 -19.30 -19.42
C PRO A 180 -7.89 -18.21 -19.67
N PRO A 181 -6.59 -18.52 -19.83
CA PRO A 181 -5.54 -17.54 -20.13
C PRO A 181 -5.86 -16.66 -21.35
N LYS A 182 -5.36 -15.41 -21.36
CA LYS A 182 -5.60 -14.45 -22.45
C LYS A 182 -5.13 -14.98 -23.80
N GLU A 183 -4.05 -15.74 -23.80
CA GLU A 183 -3.42 -16.35 -24.98
C GLU A 183 -4.28 -17.47 -25.58
N GLU A 184 -5.25 -17.98 -24.82
CA GLU A 184 -6.15 -19.07 -25.23
C GLU A 184 -7.53 -18.57 -25.66
N ALA A 185 -7.81 -17.26 -25.53
CA ALA A 185 -9.08 -16.67 -25.96
C ALA A 185 -9.26 -16.80 -27.49
N ARG A 186 -10.35 -17.44 -27.90
CA ARG A 186 -10.80 -17.63 -29.27
C ARG A 186 -11.58 -16.43 -29.82
N ILE A 187 -12.27 -15.68 -28.95
CA ILE A 187 -13.09 -14.53 -29.35
C ILE A 187 -12.21 -13.28 -29.39
N ALA A 188 -12.28 -12.50 -30.48
CA ALA A 188 -11.53 -11.26 -30.59
C ALA A 188 -12.15 -10.16 -29.70
N PRO A 189 -11.34 -9.31 -29.02
CA PRO A 189 -11.87 -8.25 -28.15
C PRO A 189 -12.81 -7.24 -28.81
N GLU A 190 -12.70 -7.04 -30.12
CA GLU A 190 -13.60 -6.19 -30.91
C GLU A 190 -14.99 -6.82 -31.14
N ASP A 191 -15.12 -8.14 -30.96
CA ASP A 191 -16.35 -8.90 -31.20
C ASP A 191 -17.22 -9.07 -29.93
N VAL A 192 -16.84 -8.44 -28.82
CA VAL A 192 -17.62 -8.42 -27.56
C VAL A 192 -18.16 -7.02 -27.24
N VAL A 193 -19.31 -6.97 -26.59
CA VAL A 193 -19.99 -5.77 -26.08
C VAL A 193 -19.82 -5.73 -24.57
N ILE A 194 -19.33 -4.58 -24.12
CA ILE A 194 -19.35 -4.22 -22.72
C ILE A 194 -20.75 -3.69 -22.38
N PRO A 195 -21.44 -4.23 -21.35
CA PRO A 195 -22.74 -3.72 -20.92
C PRO A 195 -22.69 -2.21 -20.63
N PRO A 196 -23.74 -1.42 -20.96
CA PRO A 196 -23.69 0.05 -20.87
C PRO A 196 -23.33 0.66 -19.51
N LYS A 197 -23.58 -0.04 -18.40
CA LYS A 197 -23.26 0.41 -17.03
C LYS A 197 -21.81 0.09 -16.62
N ILE A 198 -21.04 -0.60 -17.47
CA ILE A 198 -19.63 -0.94 -17.25
C ILE A 198 -18.77 -0.06 -18.16
N PHE A 199 -17.64 0.43 -17.65
CA PHE A 199 -16.73 1.25 -18.45
C PHE A 199 -15.98 0.42 -19.50
N ASP A 200 -15.91 0.93 -20.71
CA ASP A 200 -15.36 0.25 -21.87
C ASP A 200 -13.89 0.63 -22.09
N THR A 201 -13.00 -0.33 -21.84
CA THR A 201 -11.56 -0.21 -22.11
C THR A 201 -11.07 -1.41 -22.93
N PRO A 202 -9.92 -1.29 -23.63
CA PRO A 202 -9.33 -2.42 -24.33
C PRO A 202 -9.12 -3.66 -23.44
N GLU A 203 -8.70 -3.48 -22.19
CA GLU A 203 -8.49 -4.60 -21.27
C GLU A 203 -9.81 -5.17 -20.74
N ALA A 204 -10.84 -4.35 -20.51
CA ALA A 204 -12.18 -4.84 -20.21
C ALA A 204 -12.72 -5.73 -21.34
N ARG A 205 -12.53 -5.33 -22.60
CA ARG A 205 -12.91 -6.15 -23.76
C ARG A 205 -12.19 -7.49 -23.77
N VAL A 206 -10.89 -7.52 -23.50
CA VAL A 206 -10.10 -8.76 -23.37
C VAL A 206 -10.62 -9.65 -22.24
N GLU A 207 -10.94 -9.09 -21.07
CA GLU A 207 -11.51 -9.91 -19.99
C GLU A 207 -12.91 -10.43 -20.31
N MET A 208 -13.71 -9.63 -21.03
CA MET A 208 -15.05 -10.03 -21.43
C MET A 208 -15.03 -11.21 -22.41
N THR A 209 -14.05 -11.31 -23.34
CA THR A 209 -13.94 -12.48 -24.22
C THR A 209 -13.78 -13.77 -23.42
N ARG A 210 -12.93 -13.74 -22.38
CA ARG A 210 -12.68 -14.89 -21.49
C ARG A 210 -13.93 -15.29 -20.70
N TYR A 211 -14.69 -14.30 -20.21
CA TYR A 211 -15.96 -14.55 -19.54
C TYR A 211 -17.00 -15.19 -20.49
N VAL A 212 -17.13 -14.66 -21.70
CA VAL A 212 -18.05 -15.17 -22.73
C VAL A 212 -17.69 -16.61 -23.12
N GLU A 213 -16.41 -16.97 -23.20
CA GLU A 213 -16.00 -18.35 -23.44
C GLU A 213 -16.38 -19.30 -22.29
N GLY A 214 -16.30 -18.81 -21.04
CA GLY A 214 -16.89 -19.53 -19.91
C GLY A 214 -18.39 -19.74 -20.08
N ALA A 215 -19.11 -18.76 -20.64
CA ALA A 215 -20.55 -18.87 -20.92
C ALA A 215 -20.84 -19.91 -22.05
N GLU A 216 -19.95 -20.03 -23.04
CA GLU A 216 -20.02 -21.10 -24.05
C GLU A 216 -19.73 -22.49 -23.45
N ASP A 217 -18.82 -22.55 -22.48
CA ASP A 217 -18.45 -23.79 -21.79
C ASP A 217 -19.61 -24.31 -20.93
N ILE A 218 -20.30 -23.44 -20.20
CA ILE A 218 -21.50 -23.85 -19.44
C ILE A 218 -22.62 -24.29 -20.38
N ASP A 219 -22.83 -23.65 -21.54
CA ASP A 219 -23.80 -24.12 -22.54
C ASP A 219 -23.46 -25.54 -23.04
N ARG A 220 -22.20 -25.79 -23.36
CA ARG A 220 -21.73 -27.12 -23.78
C ARG A 220 -21.99 -28.17 -22.71
N ARG A 221 -21.73 -27.83 -21.45
CA ARG A 221 -21.94 -28.71 -20.29
C ARG A 221 -23.42 -29.00 -20.04
N VAL A 222 -24.30 -28.01 -20.23
CA VAL A 222 -25.75 -28.22 -20.25
C VAL A 222 -26.12 -29.24 -21.33
N GLY A 223 -25.58 -29.09 -22.55
CA GLY A 223 -25.76 -30.07 -23.61
C GLY A 223 -25.35 -31.49 -23.22
N GLN A 224 -24.16 -31.64 -22.61
CA GLN A 224 -23.65 -32.92 -22.12
C GLN A 224 -24.52 -33.51 -20.99
N THR A 225 -24.95 -32.69 -20.03
CA THR A 225 -25.89 -33.10 -18.99
C THR A 225 -27.17 -33.65 -19.58
N ARG A 226 -27.76 -32.97 -20.58
CA ARG A 226 -28.99 -33.43 -21.23
C ARG A 226 -28.80 -34.75 -21.97
N GLN A 227 -27.67 -34.94 -22.65
CA GLN A 227 -27.32 -36.22 -23.28
C GLN A 227 -27.20 -37.34 -22.25
N LEU A 228 -26.56 -37.06 -21.12
CA LEU A 228 -26.41 -38.02 -20.03
C LEU A 228 -27.76 -38.40 -19.41
N ILE A 229 -28.64 -37.42 -19.17
CA ILE A 229 -30.01 -37.65 -18.70
C ILE A 229 -30.77 -38.53 -19.69
N ALA A 230 -30.75 -38.19 -20.99
CA ALA A 230 -31.44 -38.97 -22.01
C ALA A 230 -30.93 -40.41 -22.14
N LYS A 231 -29.67 -40.66 -21.79
CA LYS A 231 -29.05 -41.99 -21.81
C LYS A 231 -29.47 -42.86 -20.62
N HIS A 232 -29.68 -42.27 -19.44
CA HIS A 232 -29.82 -43.03 -18.18
C HIS A 232 -31.16 -42.86 -17.45
N LEU A 233 -31.96 -41.85 -17.78
CA LEU A 233 -33.24 -41.55 -17.15
C LEU A 233 -34.36 -41.49 -18.18
N ASP A 234 -35.61 -41.75 -17.75
CA ASP A 234 -36.78 -41.48 -18.59
C ASP A 234 -37.01 -39.98 -18.71
N VAL A 235 -36.75 -39.45 -19.90
CA VAL A 235 -36.90 -38.02 -20.23
C VAL A 235 -38.33 -37.52 -20.06
N ASN A 236 -39.35 -38.36 -20.26
CA ASN A 236 -40.76 -37.95 -20.11
C ASN A 236 -41.16 -37.84 -18.63
N ASN A 237 -40.41 -38.49 -17.74
CA ASN A 237 -40.59 -38.44 -16.30
C ASN A 237 -39.49 -37.65 -15.59
N THR A 238 -38.80 -36.74 -16.29
CA THR A 238 -37.70 -35.94 -15.72
C THR A 238 -37.89 -34.47 -16.03
N LEU A 239 -37.94 -33.64 -14.99
CA LEU A 239 -37.86 -32.19 -15.09
C LEU A 239 -36.38 -31.78 -15.07
N VAL A 240 -35.95 -31.04 -16.08
CA VAL A 240 -34.60 -30.47 -16.17
C VAL A 240 -34.69 -28.95 -16.04
N VAL A 241 -33.94 -28.37 -15.11
CA VAL A 241 -33.92 -26.92 -14.84
C VAL A 241 -32.50 -26.39 -14.97
N TYR A 242 -32.32 -25.29 -15.71
CA TYR A 242 -31.08 -24.53 -15.76
C TYR A 242 -31.24 -23.16 -15.08
N THR A 243 -30.29 -22.78 -14.24
CA THR A 243 -30.24 -21.46 -13.60
C THR A 243 -28.81 -21.02 -13.21
N SER A 244 -28.65 -19.76 -12.77
CA SER A 244 -27.43 -19.24 -12.12
C SER A 244 -27.70 -18.76 -10.69
N ASP A 245 -26.69 -18.81 -9.81
CA ASP A 245 -26.79 -18.41 -8.40
C ASP A 245 -26.75 -16.90 -8.14
N HIS A 246 -26.26 -16.14 -9.12
CA HIS A 246 -26.42 -14.69 -9.27
C HIS A 246 -25.79 -14.24 -10.61
N GLY A 247 -25.69 -12.93 -10.82
CA GLY A 247 -25.08 -12.32 -11.99
C GLY A 247 -23.56 -12.42 -12.07
N MET A 248 -23.02 -11.88 -13.17
CA MET A 248 -21.60 -11.93 -13.54
C MET A 248 -20.67 -11.22 -12.54
N PRO A 249 -19.38 -11.60 -12.44
CA PRO A 249 -18.46 -11.02 -11.48
C PRO A 249 -17.82 -9.73 -12.03
N TRP A 250 -18.66 -8.73 -12.31
CA TRP A 250 -18.27 -7.43 -12.87
C TRP A 250 -18.86 -6.26 -12.06
N PRO A 251 -18.36 -5.03 -12.26
CA PRO A 251 -18.91 -3.83 -11.64
C PRO A 251 -20.43 -3.72 -11.85
N PHE A 252 -21.14 -3.31 -10.81
CA PHE A 252 -22.61 -3.21 -10.79
C PHE A 252 -23.37 -4.53 -11.07
N ALA A 253 -22.72 -5.69 -10.98
CA ALA A 253 -23.36 -7.01 -11.14
C ALA A 253 -23.29 -7.80 -9.82
N LYS A 254 -22.46 -8.85 -9.73
CA LYS A 254 -22.22 -9.58 -8.46
C LYS A 254 -21.98 -8.57 -7.32
N TRP A 255 -22.48 -8.92 -6.14
CA TRP A 255 -22.50 -8.08 -4.93
C TRP A 255 -23.47 -6.89 -4.93
N SER A 256 -24.02 -6.48 -6.08
CA SER A 256 -25.00 -5.39 -6.15
C SER A 256 -26.44 -5.90 -6.26
N LEU A 257 -27.41 -5.06 -5.89
CA LEU A 257 -28.83 -5.36 -6.08
C LEU A 257 -29.42 -4.85 -7.39
N TYR A 258 -28.58 -4.45 -8.35
CA TYR A 258 -28.99 -4.15 -9.72
C TYR A 258 -29.45 -5.42 -10.45
N GLU A 259 -30.21 -5.27 -11.54
CA GLU A 259 -30.75 -6.36 -12.37
C GLU A 259 -29.63 -7.27 -12.85
N SER A 260 -28.49 -6.69 -13.24
CA SER A 260 -27.25 -7.39 -13.59
C SER A 260 -26.70 -8.28 -12.47
N GLY A 261 -27.00 -8.00 -11.20
CA GLY A 261 -26.57 -8.78 -10.04
C GLY A 261 -27.57 -9.84 -9.60
N ILE A 262 -28.88 -9.55 -9.66
CA ILE A 262 -29.92 -10.41 -9.07
C ILE A 262 -30.85 -11.11 -10.07
N ARG A 263 -30.90 -10.69 -11.34
CA ARG A 263 -31.69 -11.38 -12.38
C ARG A 263 -30.85 -12.46 -13.03
N THR A 264 -31.35 -13.69 -13.02
CA THR A 264 -30.61 -14.86 -13.51
C THR A 264 -31.39 -15.60 -14.61
N PRO A 265 -30.69 -16.33 -15.49
CA PRO A 265 -31.38 -17.21 -16.43
C PRO A 265 -32.16 -18.28 -15.67
N LEU A 266 -33.38 -18.61 -16.11
CA LEU A 266 -34.12 -19.78 -15.63
C LEU A 266 -34.91 -20.43 -16.77
N ILE A 267 -34.57 -21.68 -17.08
CA ILE A 267 -35.21 -22.45 -18.17
C ILE A 267 -35.58 -23.83 -17.63
N ALA A 268 -36.81 -24.28 -17.90
CA ALA A 268 -37.31 -25.58 -17.43
C ALA A 268 -37.87 -26.41 -18.58
N VAL A 269 -37.51 -27.69 -18.65
CA VAL A 269 -37.93 -28.64 -19.68
C VAL A 269 -38.54 -29.86 -19.02
N TRP A 270 -39.77 -30.20 -19.42
CA TRP A 270 -40.43 -31.45 -19.04
C TRP A 270 -41.36 -31.91 -20.17
N PRO A 271 -40.90 -32.85 -21.01
CA PRO A 271 -41.65 -33.33 -22.16
C PRO A 271 -43.06 -33.81 -21.79
N GLY A 272 -44.07 -33.29 -22.49
CA GLY A 272 -45.48 -33.65 -22.28
C GLY A 272 -46.14 -33.04 -21.04
N LYS A 273 -45.41 -32.24 -20.25
CA LYS A 273 -45.93 -31.52 -19.07
C LYS A 273 -45.78 -30.01 -19.18
N ILE A 274 -44.62 -29.55 -19.64
CA ILE A 274 -44.37 -28.14 -19.95
C ILE A 274 -44.60 -27.93 -21.45
N GLN A 275 -45.29 -26.85 -21.80
CA GLN A 275 -45.51 -26.48 -23.19
C GLN A 275 -44.16 -26.06 -23.83
N PRO A 276 -43.70 -26.74 -24.91
CA PRO A 276 -42.48 -26.35 -25.60
C PRO A 276 -42.56 -24.96 -26.22
N SER A 277 -41.41 -24.31 -26.36
CA SER A 277 -41.27 -22.98 -26.96
C SER A 277 -42.14 -21.92 -26.28
N SER A 278 -42.27 -22.00 -24.96
CA SER A 278 -43.00 -21.02 -24.16
C SER A 278 -42.04 -20.07 -23.42
N SER A 279 -42.51 -18.85 -23.16
CA SER A 279 -41.86 -17.89 -22.27
C SER A 279 -42.88 -17.31 -21.31
N THR A 280 -42.42 -16.82 -20.17
CA THR A 280 -43.28 -16.21 -19.16
C THR A 280 -42.63 -15.02 -18.48
N ASP A 281 -43.44 -13.98 -18.25
CA ASP A 281 -43.07 -12.81 -17.46
C ASP A 281 -43.33 -12.99 -15.96
N ALA A 282 -43.87 -14.14 -15.53
CA ALA A 282 -44.12 -14.43 -14.13
C ALA A 282 -42.86 -14.20 -13.29
N MET A 283 -42.93 -13.29 -12.31
CA MET A 283 -41.79 -13.07 -11.42
C MET A 283 -41.64 -14.25 -10.46
N VAL A 284 -40.47 -14.87 -10.48
CA VAL A 284 -40.10 -15.98 -9.60
C VAL A 284 -38.80 -15.68 -8.87
N SER A 285 -38.60 -16.28 -7.71
CA SER A 285 -37.36 -16.17 -6.94
C SER A 285 -36.76 -17.54 -6.63
N TRP A 286 -35.45 -17.62 -6.43
CA TRP A 286 -34.77 -18.86 -6.05
C TRP A 286 -35.34 -19.54 -4.80
N ILE A 287 -35.89 -18.77 -3.87
CA ILE A 287 -36.60 -19.32 -2.69
C ILE A 287 -37.83 -20.17 -3.08
N ASP A 288 -38.33 -20.05 -4.31
CA ASP A 288 -39.48 -20.79 -4.82
C ASP A 288 -39.14 -22.13 -5.46
N LEU A 289 -37.88 -22.37 -5.82
CA LEU A 289 -37.46 -23.57 -6.54
C LEU A 289 -37.69 -24.82 -5.68
N MET A 290 -37.17 -24.86 -4.46
CA MET A 290 -37.35 -26.01 -3.57
C MET A 290 -38.83 -26.28 -3.22
N PRO A 291 -39.66 -25.28 -2.86
CA PRO A 291 -41.10 -25.47 -2.73
C PRO A 291 -41.77 -26.05 -3.97
N THR A 292 -41.35 -25.62 -5.16
CA THR A 292 -41.86 -26.16 -6.43
C THR A 292 -41.48 -27.63 -6.62
N LEU A 293 -40.23 -28.02 -6.33
CA LEU A 293 -39.81 -29.42 -6.41
C LEU A 293 -40.56 -30.31 -5.41
N ILE A 294 -40.82 -29.82 -4.20
CA ILE A 294 -41.58 -30.53 -3.17
C ILE A 294 -43.04 -30.72 -3.63
N ASP A 295 -43.68 -29.70 -4.17
CA ASP A 295 -45.05 -29.76 -4.72
C ASP A 295 -45.14 -30.79 -5.86
N LEU A 296 -44.20 -30.73 -6.81
CA LEU A 296 -44.10 -31.68 -7.93
C LEU A 296 -43.80 -33.12 -7.49
N ALA A 297 -43.14 -33.31 -6.34
CA ALA A 297 -42.93 -34.61 -5.71
C ALA A 297 -44.17 -35.16 -4.98
N GLY A 298 -45.26 -34.38 -4.91
CA GLY A 298 -46.48 -34.68 -4.16
C GLY A 298 -46.38 -34.39 -2.66
N GLY A 299 -45.36 -33.64 -2.23
CA GLY A 299 -45.15 -33.22 -0.85
C GLY A 299 -45.81 -31.89 -0.51
N THR A 300 -45.67 -31.45 0.74
CA THR A 300 -46.12 -30.14 1.20
C THR A 300 -44.96 -29.41 1.86
N SER A 301 -44.67 -28.19 1.43
CA SER A 301 -43.59 -27.40 2.03
C SER A 301 -43.92 -27.01 3.49
N PRO A 302 -42.91 -26.92 4.38
CA PRO A 302 -43.10 -26.47 5.75
C PRO A 302 -43.73 -25.07 5.84
N SER A 303 -44.52 -24.83 6.88
CA SER A 303 -45.09 -23.50 7.15
C SER A 303 -44.03 -22.48 7.54
N GLY A 304 -44.26 -21.21 7.20
CA GLY A 304 -43.44 -20.08 7.67
C GLY A 304 -42.17 -19.81 6.85
N ILE A 305 -42.02 -20.41 5.67
CA ILE A 305 -41.03 -20.04 4.65
C ILE A 305 -41.53 -18.89 3.77
N ASP A 306 -40.63 -18.21 3.06
CA ASP A 306 -40.96 -17.09 2.15
C ASP A 306 -41.28 -17.57 0.72
N GLY A 307 -40.76 -18.74 0.35
CA GLY A 307 -40.92 -19.38 -0.95
C GLY A 307 -42.28 -20.03 -1.13
N ARG A 308 -42.75 -20.12 -2.38
CA ARG A 308 -43.99 -20.81 -2.75
C ARG A 308 -43.86 -21.48 -4.12
N SER A 309 -44.57 -22.58 -4.34
CA SER A 309 -44.50 -23.32 -5.60
C SER A 309 -44.99 -22.49 -6.80
N PHE A 310 -44.21 -22.48 -7.88
CA PHE A 310 -44.60 -21.95 -9.19
C PHE A 310 -44.94 -23.06 -10.20
N ALA A 311 -45.23 -24.29 -9.75
CA ALA A 311 -45.58 -25.41 -10.63
C ALA A 311 -46.72 -25.08 -11.61
N LYS A 312 -47.69 -24.28 -11.18
CA LYS A 312 -48.79 -23.80 -12.04
C LYS A 312 -48.31 -22.96 -13.22
N VAL A 313 -47.23 -22.20 -13.07
CA VAL A 313 -46.61 -21.46 -14.18
C VAL A 313 -45.94 -22.42 -15.14
N LEU A 314 -45.21 -23.43 -14.63
CA LEU A 314 -44.58 -24.47 -15.46
C LEU A 314 -45.61 -25.19 -16.34
N PHE A 315 -46.80 -25.47 -15.80
CA PHE A 315 -47.88 -26.13 -16.52
C PHE A 315 -48.77 -25.20 -17.36
N GLY A 316 -48.47 -23.89 -17.40
CA GLY A 316 -49.26 -22.92 -18.15
C GLY A 316 -50.67 -22.68 -17.58
N GLU A 317 -50.91 -23.05 -16.32
CA GLU A 317 -52.19 -22.83 -15.64
C GLU A 317 -52.37 -21.37 -15.17
N THR A 318 -51.27 -20.64 -15.02
CA THR A 318 -51.22 -19.22 -14.67
C THR A 318 -49.97 -18.58 -15.28
N ASP A 319 -50.06 -17.31 -15.63
CA ASP A 319 -48.96 -16.47 -16.11
C ASP A 319 -48.41 -15.52 -15.02
N GLN A 320 -48.96 -15.61 -13.80
CA GLN A 320 -48.55 -14.82 -12.64
C GLN A 320 -48.03 -15.71 -11.51
N HIS A 321 -47.03 -15.22 -10.78
CA HIS A 321 -46.53 -15.88 -9.57
C HIS A 321 -46.26 -14.90 -8.42
N ARG A 322 -45.31 -13.97 -8.53
CA ARG A 322 -45.04 -12.93 -7.52
C ARG A 322 -45.38 -11.55 -8.03
N ASP A 323 -45.97 -10.74 -7.16
CA ASP A 323 -46.14 -9.30 -7.38
C ASP A 323 -44.93 -8.50 -6.89
N VAL A 324 -44.14 -9.10 -6.00
CA VAL A 324 -43.02 -8.46 -5.30
C VAL A 324 -41.81 -9.39 -5.24
N ILE A 325 -40.65 -8.85 -5.58
CA ILE A 325 -39.34 -9.49 -5.39
C ILE A 325 -38.53 -8.64 -4.42
N PHE A 326 -38.04 -9.26 -3.35
CA PHE A 326 -37.08 -8.65 -2.44
C PHE A 326 -35.69 -9.25 -2.67
N ALA A 327 -34.65 -8.46 -2.50
CA ALA A 327 -33.27 -8.96 -2.45
C ALA A 327 -32.47 -8.19 -1.40
N THR A 328 -31.46 -8.86 -0.84
CA THR A 328 -30.61 -8.31 0.23
C THR A 328 -29.15 -8.65 0.01
N HIS A 329 -28.27 -7.69 0.30
CA HIS A 329 -26.83 -7.89 0.36
C HIS A 329 -26.30 -7.34 1.69
N LYS A 330 -25.36 -8.05 2.33
CA LYS A 330 -24.70 -7.60 3.56
C LYS A 330 -23.22 -7.33 3.34
N GLY A 331 -22.53 -8.27 2.69
CA GLY A 331 -21.11 -8.13 2.39
C GLY A 331 -20.33 -9.44 2.44
N ASP A 332 -19.02 -9.30 2.33
CA ASP A 332 -18.02 -10.36 2.48
C ASP A 332 -16.82 -9.86 3.30
N LYS A 333 -16.84 -10.16 4.60
CA LYS A 333 -15.79 -9.80 5.58
C LYS A 333 -15.28 -8.38 5.38
N GLU A 334 -14.06 -8.20 4.90
CA GLU A 334 -13.40 -6.90 4.64
C GLU A 334 -13.38 -6.51 3.15
N LYS A 335 -13.84 -7.40 2.27
CA LYS A 335 -13.73 -7.25 0.80
C LYS A 335 -14.90 -6.50 0.17
N ASN A 336 -16.07 -6.55 0.80
CA ASN A 336 -17.25 -5.74 0.46
C ASN A 336 -18.09 -5.57 1.72
N VAL A 337 -18.05 -4.42 2.37
CA VAL A 337 -18.89 -4.12 3.55
C VAL A 337 -19.87 -3.03 3.18
N TYR A 338 -20.88 -3.39 2.41
CA TYR A 338 -21.85 -2.44 1.91
C TYR A 338 -23.26 -3.04 1.91
N PRO A 339 -24.02 -2.90 3.00
CA PRO A 339 -25.34 -3.53 3.09
C PRO A 339 -26.40 -2.78 2.26
N ILE A 340 -27.07 -3.52 1.37
CA ILE A 340 -28.06 -3.01 0.42
C ILE A 340 -29.37 -3.78 0.57
N ARG A 341 -30.52 -3.09 0.39
CA ARG A 341 -31.85 -3.70 0.31
C ARG A 341 -32.55 -3.27 -0.97
N SER A 342 -33.30 -4.16 -1.59
CA SER A 342 -34.12 -3.79 -2.73
C SER A 342 -35.49 -4.45 -2.71
N VAL A 343 -36.43 -3.77 -3.37
CA VAL A 343 -37.74 -4.31 -3.71
C VAL A 343 -38.06 -3.98 -5.16
N ARG A 344 -38.58 -4.97 -5.89
CA ARG A 344 -39.17 -4.79 -7.21
C ARG A 344 -40.66 -5.13 -7.16
N VAL A 345 -41.47 -4.24 -7.72
CA VAL A 345 -42.93 -4.37 -7.87
C VAL A 345 -43.31 -4.09 -9.31
N GLY A 346 -43.64 -5.14 -10.06
CA GLY A 346 -43.82 -5.07 -11.51
C GLY A 346 -42.60 -4.45 -12.19
N LYS A 347 -42.81 -3.33 -12.90
CA LYS A 347 -41.74 -2.59 -13.61
C LYS A 347 -40.91 -1.66 -12.73
N TRP A 348 -41.31 -1.43 -11.48
CA TRP A 348 -40.63 -0.49 -10.59
C TRP A 348 -39.67 -1.23 -9.67
N LYS A 349 -38.48 -0.67 -9.49
CA LYS A 349 -37.50 -1.19 -8.54
C LYS A 349 -36.93 -0.07 -7.70
N TYR A 350 -36.78 -0.35 -6.42
CA TYR A 350 -36.19 0.55 -5.43
C TYR A 350 -35.03 -0.15 -4.76
N ILE A 351 -33.92 0.57 -4.62
CA ILE A 351 -32.71 0.14 -3.91
C ILE A 351 -32.44 1.15 -2.78
N ARG A 352 -32.13 0.63 -1.61
CA ARG A 352 -31.73 1.39 -0.43
C ARG A 352 -30.33 0.97 -0.03
N ASN A 353 -29.40 1.91 -0.13
CA ASN A 353 -28.04 1.78 0.36
C ASN A 353 -28.04 2.26 1.81
N LEU A 354 -27.85 1.35 2.76
CA LEU A 354 -28.06 1.68 4.19
C LEU A 354 -27.01 2.65 4.74
N HIS A 355 -25.80 2.60 4.16
CA HIS A 355 -24.65 3.40 4.55
C HIS A 355 -24.02 4.07 3.31
N PRO A 356 -24.64 5.13 2.74
CA PRO A 356 -24.07 5.88 1.61
C PRO A 356 -22.73 6.56 1.95
N GLU A 357 -22.38 6.67 3.24
CA GLU A 357 -21.10 7.14 3.72
C GLU A 357 -19.96 6.11 3.58
N PHE A 358 -20.26 4.86 3.22
CA PHE A 358 -19.24 3.84 2.93
C PHE A 358 -18.85 3.88 1.46
N ALA A 359 -17.62 3.49 1.14
CA ALA A 359 -17.23 3.20 -0.23
C ALA A 359 -17.77 1.82 -0.62
N TYR A 360 -18.49 1.73 -1.74
CA TYR A 360 -18.88 0.43 -2.30
C TYR A 360 -17.63 -0.21 -2.93
N THR A 361 -17.16 -1.30 -2.33
CA THR A 361 -15.98 -2.05 -2.81
C THR A 361 -16.34 -3.51 -2.99
N THR A 362 -15.61 -4.20 -3.87
CA THR A 362 -15.77 -5.62 -4.13
C THR A 362 -14.41 -6.26 -4.35
N HIS A 363 -14.43 -7.58 -4.49
CA HIS A 363 -13.27 -8.35 -4.92
C HIS A 363 -12.64 -7.85 -6.25
N THR A 364 -13.42 -7.29 -7.18
CA THR A 364 -12.91 -6.78 -8.48
C THR A 364 -11.92 -5.62 -8.29
N ASP A 365 -12.24 -4.69 -7.40
CA ASP A 365 -11.44 -3.49 -7.14
C ASP A 365 -10.42 -3.66 -6.01
N VAL A 366 -10.76 -4.43 -4.97
CA VAL A 366 -9.85 -4.69 -3.85
C VAL A 366 -8.66 -5.55 -4.29
N TRP A 367 -8.87 -6.62 -5.06
CA TRP A 367 -7.77 -7.46 -5.55
C TRP A 367 -6.89 -6.79 -6.61
N ALA A 368 -7.42 -5.79 -7.31
CA ALA A 368 -6.59 -4.98 -8.22
C ALA A 368 -5.49 -4.21 -7.48
N LYS A 369 -5.68 -3.91 -6.18
CA LYS A 369 -4.72 -3.20 -5.32
C LYS A 369 -3.68 -4.14 -4.68
N GLU A 370 -3.87 -5.45 -4.73
CA GLU A 370 -2.94 -6.43 -4.16
C GLU A 370 -1.77 -6.68 -5.14
N SER A 371 -0.62 -6.04 -4.89
CA SER A 371 0.63 -6.25 -5.66
C SER A 371 1.84 -6.45 -4.73
N PRO A 372 2.71 -7.44 -5.00
CA PRO A 372 2.59 -8.44 -6.05
C PRO A 372 1.53 -9.47 -5.67
N ARG A 373 0.63 -9.75 -6.63
CA ARG A 373 -0.41 -10.78 -6.51
C ARG A 373 0.25 -12.09 -6.06
N ASP A 374 -0.21 -12.62 -4.93
CA ASP A 374 0.27 -13.90 -4.42
C ASP A 374 0.15 -14.97 -5.52
N PRO A 375 1.19 -15.78 -5.80
CA PRO A 375 1.15 -16.85 -6.80
C PRO A 375 0.00 -17.85 -6.62
N LYS A 376 -0.64 -17.91 -5.44
CA LYS A 376 -1.85 -18.70 -5.19
C LYS A 376 -3.13 -18.07 -5.74
N HIS A 377 -3.11 -16.77 -6.05
CA HIS A 377 -4.23 -15.93 -6.48
C HIS A 377 -4.17 -15.52 -7.96
N TRP A 378 -3.41 -16.24 -8.81
CA TRP A 378 -3.42 -16.08 -10.28
C TRP A 378 -4.81 -16.21 -10.92
N ALA A 379 -5.81 -16.62 -10.13
CA ALA A 379 -7.10 -17.10 -10.56
C ALA A 379 -8.26 -16.09 -10.40
N HIS A 380 -8.04 -14.78 -10.28
CA HIS A 380 -9.14 -13.83 -10.02
C HIS A 380 -9.26 -12.71 -11.08
N ALA A 381 -10.50 -12.43 -11.52
CA ALA A 381 -10.78 -11.35 -12.47
C ALA A 381 -10.73 -9.97 -11.81
N GLY A 382 -10.47 -8.95 -12.63
CA GLY A 382 -10.26 -7.56 -12.17
C GLY A 382 -8.98 -6.93 -12.70
N HIS A 383 -8.25 -7.54 -13.66
CA HIS A 383 -7.19 -6.85 -14.39
C HIS A 383 -7.74 -5.64 -15.15
N HIS A 384 -8.99 -5.74 -15.62
CA HIS A 384 -9.68 -4.61 -16.23
C HIS A 384 -9.84 -3.42 -15.27
N TRP A 385 -9.88 -3.63 -13.95
CA TRP A 385 -10.05 -2.55 -12.98
C TRP A 385 -8.90 -1.54 -13.01
N GLN A 386 -7.65 -2.03 -13.14
CA GLN A 386 -6.50 -1.16 -13.31
C GLN A 386 -6.62 -0.30 -14.56
N SER A 387 -7.19 -0.85 -15.64
CA SER A 387 -7.40 -0.09 -16.88
C SER A 387 -8.41 1.06 -16.69
N TYR A 388 -9.36 0.94 -15.75
CA TYR A 388 -10.29 2.02 -15.40
C TYR A 388 -9.59 3.13 -14.62
N ILE A 389 -8.74 2.74 -13.66
CA ILE A 389 -7.90 3.69 -12.91
C ILE A 389 -6.97 4.45 -13.85
N GLU A 390 -6.30 3.75 -14.77
CA GLU A 390 -5.43 4.37 -15.77
C GLU A 390 -6.22 5.28 -16.71
N ALA A 391 -7.38 4.85 -17.20
CA ALA A 391 -8.24 5.67 -18.03
C ALA A 391 -8.69 6.94 -17.29
N ALA A 392 -9.06 6.83 -16.00
CA ALA A 392 -9.51 7.95 -15.18
C ALA A 392 -8.48 9.07 -14.99
N LYS A 393 -7.19 8.80 -15.22
CA LYS A 393 -6.16 9.83 -15.24
C LYS A 393 -6.33 10.84 -16.39
N THR A 394 -7.03 10.44 -17.46
CA THR A 394 -7.13 11.24 -18.70
C THR A 394 -8.55 11.33 -19.29
N ASP A 395 -9.45 10.42 -18.94
CA ASP A 395 -10.84 10.38 -19.39
C ASP A 395 -11.79 10.71 -18.21
N PRO A 396 -12.44 11.88 -18.23
CA PRO A 396 -13.43 12.26 -17.21
C PRO A 396 -14.60 11.28 -17.09
N LYS A 397 -14.94 10.52 -18.14
CA LYS A 397 -15.98 9.49 -18.07
C LYS A 397 -15.54 8.29 -17.25
N ALA A 398 -14.26 7.91 -17.33
CA ALA A 398 -13.69 6.85 -16.50
C ALA A 398 -13.64 7.27 -15.02
N ALA A 399 -13.27 8.53 -14.75
CA ALA A 399 -13.32 9.09 -13.40
C ALA A 399 -14.76 9.12 -12.87
N ALA A 400 -15.73 9.58 -13.67
CA ALA A 400 -17.14 9.58 -13.30
C ALA A 400 -17.69 8.17 -13.04
N PHE A 401 -17.29 7.18 -13.84
CA PHE A 401 -17.64 5.77 -13.61
C PHE A 401 -17.10 5.25 -12.27
N LEU A 402 -15.83 5.55 -11.92
CA LEU A 402 -15.25 5.12 -10.64
C LEU A 402 -15.95 5.80 -9.45
N HIS A 403 -16.34 7.06 -9.59
CA HIS A 403 -17.16 7.74 -8.59
C HIS A 403 -18.54 7.10 -8.46
N ASP A 404 -19.26 6.92 -9.56
CA ASP A 404 -20.59 6.30 -9.56
C ASP A 404 -20.57 4.90 -8.93
N TYR A 405 -19.53 4.13 -9.22
CA TYR A 405 -19.33 2.80 -8.65
C TYR A 405 -19.11 2.82 -7.14
N HIS A 406 -18.26 3.71 -6.64
CA HIS A 406 -17.89 3.75 -5.22
C HIS A 406 -18.86 4.57 -4.35
N SER A 407 -19.65 5.48 -4.92
CA SER A 407 -20.46 6.47 -4.19
C SER A 407 -21.96 6.40 -4.53
N SER A 408 -22.59 5.24 -4.26
CA SER A 408 -24.02 5.08 -4.49
C SER A 408 -24.85 5.99 -3.55
N PRO A 409 -25.90 6.67 -4.05
CA PRO A 409 -26.75 7.52 -3.23
C PRO A 409 -27.57 6.66 -2.25
N ALA A 410 -28.06 7.26 -1.16
CA ALA A 410 -28.84 6.53 -0.14
C ALA A 410 -30.05 5.76 -0.72
N GLU A 411 -30.65 6.30 -1.79
CA GLU A 411 -31.88 5.79 -2.39
C GLU A 411 -31.85 5.86 -3.91
N GLU A 412 -32.32 4.78 -4.52
CA GLU A 412 -32.36 4.64 -5.97
C GLU A 412 -33.72 4.10 -6.41
N LEU A 413 -34.27 4.66 -7.49
CA LEU A 413 -35.57 4.27 -8.05
C LEU A 413 -35.47 4.15 -9.56
N TYR A 414 -35.94 3.02 -10.11
CA TYR A 414 -35.85 2.71 -11.54
C TYR A 414 -37.16 2.17 -12.10
N GLN A 415 -37.38 2.41 -13.40
CA GLN A 415 -38.39 1.73 -14.22
C GLN A 415 -37.69 0.73 -15.16
N ILE A 416 -37.65 -0.54 -14.77
CA ILE A 416 -36.78 -1.57 -15.38
C ILE A 416 -37.08 -1.81 -16.87
N GLU A 417 -38.34 -1.68 -17.29
CA GLU A 417 -38.69 -1.85 -18.71
C GLU A 417 -38.15 -0.73 -19.61
N GLN A 418 -37.97 0.47 -19.06
CA GLN A 418 -37.47 1.64 -19.80
C GLN A 418 -35.95 1.79 -19.63
N ASP A 419 -35.43 1.33 -18.50
CA ASP A 419 -34.04 1.41 -18.12
C ASP A 419 -33.54 0.05 -17.58
N PRO A 420 -33.34 -0.94 -18.46
CA PRO A 420 -33.02 -2.31 -18.07
C PRO A 420 -31.63 -2.46 -17.44
N TYR A 421 -30.78 -1.45 -17.57
CA TYR A 421 -29.45 -1.39 -16.96
C TYR A 421 -29.37 -0.42 -15.78
N GLU A 422 -30.50 0.18 -15.37
CA GLU A 422 -30.60 1.04 -14.18
C GLU A 422 -29.58 2.20 -14.18
N GLN A 423 -29.47 2.90 -15.31
CA GLN A 423 -28.56 4.04 -15.50
C GLN A 423 -29.15 5.38 -15.04
N ASN A 424 -30.47 5.49 -14.91
CA ASN A 424 -31.16 6.74 -14.63
C ASN A 424 -31.93 6.66 -13.31
N ASN A 425 -31.31 7.12 -12.22
CA ASN A 425 -31.95 7.14 -10.91
C ASN A 425 -33.07 8.19 -10.83
N LEU A 426 -34.31 7.74 -10.63
CA LEU A 426 -35.52 8.55 -10.54
C LEU A 426 -35.85 9.00 -9.11
N ALA A 427 -35.05 8.65 -8.09
CA ALA A 427 -35.36 8.96 -6.69
C ALA A 427 -35.43 10.47 -6.42
N GLY A 428 -34.64 11.28 -7.14
CA GLY A 428 -34.69 12.74 -7.07
C GLY A 428 -35.83 13.39 -7.88
N SER A 429 -36.58 12.62 -8.68
CA SER A 429 -37.63 13.15 -9.55
C SER A 429 -38.90 13.49 -8.76
N PRO A 430 -39.37 14.75 -8.78
CA PRO A 430 -40.62 15.15 -8.13
C PRO A 430 -41.83 14.35 -8.63
N ASP A 431 -41.85 13.99 -9.92
CA ASP A 431 -42.95 13.26 -10.56
C ASP A 431 -43.10 11.82 -10.05
N HIS A 432 -42.07 11.28 -9.39
CA HIS A 432 -42.02 9.91 -8.91
C HIS A 432 -41.93 9.79 -7.39
N ALA A 433 -42.00 10.91 -6.66
CA ALA A 433 -41.90 10.94 -5.20
C ALA A 433 -42.92 10.03 -4.49
N ALA A 434 -44.15 9.93 -5.00
CA ALA A 434 -45.17 9.05 -4.44
C ALA A 434 -44.79 7.57 -4.53
N LYS A 435 -44.20 7.15 -5.67
CA LYS A 435 -43.75 5.78 -5.87
C LYS A 435 -42.51 5.46 -5.03
N LEU A 436 -41.58 6.42 -4.90
CA LEU A 436 -40.44 6.30 -3.99
C LEU A 436 -40.90 6.03 -2.54
N VAL A 437 -41.85 6.83 -2.04
CA VAL A 437 -42.38 6.69 -0.67
C VAL A 437 -43.04 5.33 -0.46
N GLU A 438 -43.82 4.86 -1.43
CA GLU A 438 -44.48 3.55 -1.39
C GLU A 438 -43.44 2.41 -1.27
N LEU A 439 -42.44 2.37 -2.15
CA LEU A 439 -41.47 1.28 -2.17
C LEU A 439 -40.47 1.36 -1.01
N ARG A 440 -40.09 2.56 -0.57
CA ARG A 440 -39.33 2.78 0.67
C ARG A 440 -40.07 2.17 1.87
N ALA A 441 -41.37 2.42 1.99
CA ALA A 441 -42.17 1.88 3.07
C ALA A 441 -42.23 0.34 3.02
N MET A 442 -42.26 -0.26 1.83
CA MET A 442 -42.20 -1.71 1.66
C MET A 442 -40.87 -2.30 2.13
N VAL A 443 -39.73 -1.68 1.78
CA VAL A 443 -38.42 -2.13 2.27
C VAL A 443 -38.31 -1.99 3.78
N SER A 444 -38.67 -0.83 4.35
CA SER A 444 -38.63 -0.63 5.81
C SER A 444 -39.49 -1.64 6.55
N LYS A 445 -40.72 -1.87 6.08
CA LYS A 445 -41.62 -2.88 6.67
C LYS A 445 -41.01 -4.28 6.57
N ARG A 446 -40.42 -4.63 5.43
CA ARG A 446 -39.80 -5.95 5.25
C ARG A 446 -38.61 -6.15 6.17
N MET A 447 -37.78 -5.12 6.36
CA MET A 447 -36.66 -5.15 7.30
C MET A 447 -37.13 -5.44 8.74
N GLU A 448 -38.19 -4.75 9.19
CA GLU A 448 -38.81 -5.00 10.49
C GLU A 448 -39.35 -6.43 10.62
N GLU A 449 -40.07 -6.91 9.61
CA GLU A 449 -40.69 -8.25 9.60
C GLU A 449 -39.67 -9.40 9.74
N VAL A 450 -38.47 -9.24 9.16
CA VAL A 450 -37.43 -10.29 9.16
C VAL A 450 -36.39 -10.12 10.27
N GLY A 451 -36.53 -9.08 11.11
CA GLY A 451 -35.54 -8.74 12.13
C GLY A 451 -34.19 -8.42 11.50
N ASP A 452 -34.21 -7.62 10.45
CA ASP A 452 -33.01 -7.09 9.81
C ASP A 452 -32.37 -6.05 10.73
N ASP A 453 -31.21 -6.39 11.26
CA ASP A 453 -30.49 -5.59 12.24
C ASP A 453 -29.55 -4.56 11.61
N GLY A 454 -29.47 -4.52 10.26
CA GLY A 454 -28.51 -3.67 9.56
C GLY A 454 -27.04 -4.03 9.86
N SER A 455 -26.77 -5.20 10.43
CA SER A 455 -25.42 -5.61 10.82
C SER A 455 -24.47 -5.65 9.63
N LEU A 456 -23.20 -5.35 9.90
CA LEU A 456 -22.11 -5.38 8.93
C LEU A 456 -21.41 -6.75 8.93
N SER A 457 -20.83 -7.14 7.79
CA SER A 457 -20.02 -8.36 7.67
C SER A 457 -18.59 -8.20 8.21
N GLY A 458 -18.15 -6.96 8.42
CA GLY A 458 -16.80 -6.57 8.83
C GLY A 458 -16.69 -5.04 8.98
N PRO A 459 -15.49 -4.50 9.17
CA PRO A 459 -15.27 -3.05 9.21
C PRO A 459 -15.45 -2.42 7.81
N PRO A 460 -16.25 -1.34 7.68
CA PRO A 460 -16.45 -0.67 6.40
C PRO A 460 -15.30 0.26 6.03
N GLN A 461 -15.12 0.51 4.73
CA GLN A 461 -14.28 1.59 4.24
C GLN A 461 -15.13 2.86 4.11
N LEU A 462 -14.73 3.96 4.75
CA LEU A 462 -15.45 5.23 4.67
C LEU A 462 -15.18 5.90 3.33
N LEU A 463 -16.22 6.41 2.67
CA LEU A 463 -16.12 7.05 1.37
C LEU A 463 -15.21 8.29 1.39
N ASN A 464 -15.23 9.05 2.50
CA ASN A 464 -14.39 10.25 2.66
C ASN A 464 -12.89 9.92 2.74
N ASP A 465 -12.55 8.73 3.21
CA ASP A 465 -11.17 8.26 3.35
C ASP A 465 -10.76 7.36 2.16
N PHE A 466 -11.70 7.09 1.24
CA PHE A 466 -11.47 6.26 0.07
C PHE A 466 -10.97 7.13 -1.09
N ALA A 467 -9.70 6.94 -1.46
CA ALA A 467 -9.08 7.68 -2.55
C ALA A 467 -9.75 7.38 -3.90
N LEU A 468 -10.57 8.33 -4.37
CA LEU A 468 -11.15 8.32 -5.71
C LEU A 468 -10.34 9.25 -6.64
N PRO A 469 -10.16 8.89 -7.92
CA PRO A 469 -9.53 9.78 -8.87
C PRO A 469 -10.33 11.08 -8.95
N PRO A 470 -9.67 12.25 -9.05
CA PRO A 470 -10.38 13.52 -9.08
C PRO A 470 -11.32 13.54 -10.29
N THR A 471 -12.62 13.71 -10.03
CA THR A 471 -13.55 14.17 -11.07
C THR A 471 -13.10 15.55 -11.50
N ALA A 472 -13.27 15.90 -12.78
CA ALA A 472 -13.02 17.27 -13.24
C ALA A 472 -13.81 18.27 -12.37
N GLY A 473 -13.11 18.86 -11.42
CA GLY A 473 -13.58 19.74 -10.37
C GLY A 473 -12.36 20.48 -9.88
N ASP A 474 -12.31 21.77 -10.20
CA ASP A 474 -11.14 22.61 -10.02
C ASP A 474 -10.77 22.66 -8.53
N LYS A 475 -9.51 22.35 -8.20
CA LYS A 475 -8.91 22.65 -6.89
C LYS A 475 -9.34 24.05 -6.47
N ILE A 476 -10.03 24.14 -5.33
CA ILE A 476 -10.35 25.42 -4.71
C ILE A 476 -9.07 25.88 -4.02
N PHE A 477 -8.51 27.00 -4.49
CA PHE A 477 -7.33 27.61 -3.89
C PHE A 477 -7.77 28.40 -2.67
N ASP A 478 -7.44 27.89 -1.49
CA ASP A 478 -7.76 28.53 -0.23
C ASP A 478 -6.91 29.78 0.00
N GLU A 479 -7.54 30.81 0.55
CA GLU A 479 -6.81 31.94 1.11
C GLU A 479 -6.11 31.56 2.41
N VAL A 480 -4.81 31.80 2.44
CA VAL A 480 -3.95 31.68 3.63
C VAL A 480 -3.44 33.07 4.02
N ASP A 481 -3.85 33.56 5.19
CA ASP A 481 -3.42 34.81 5.80
C ASP A 481 -3.55 36.06 4.90
N GLY A 482 -4.64 36.18 4.14
CA GLY A 482 -4.79 37.32 3.24
C GLY A 482 -4.31 37.05 1.81
N THR A 483 -3.77 35.87 1.49
CA THR A 483 -3.19 35.60 0.16
C THR A 483 -3.62 34.24 -0.39
N VAL A 484 -4.01 34.21 -1.66
CA VAL A 484 -4.18 33.01 -2.48
C VAL A 484 -3.02 32.96 -3.48
N ILE A 485 -2.31 31.83 -3.55
CA ILE A 485 -1.23 31.59 -4.52
C ILE A 485 -1.64 30.43 -5.42
N ILE A 486 -1.49 30.66 -6.72
CA ILE A 486 -1.84 29.69 -7.76
C ILE A 486 -0.59 29.50 -8.63
N GLU A 487 0.09 28.37 -8.46
CA GLU A 487 1.20 27.98 -9.33
C GLU A 487 0.67 27.38 -10.64
N MET A 488 1.26 27.74 -11.77
CA MET A 488 0.68 27.31 -13.05
C MET A 488 0.87 25.82 -13.33
N GLU A 489 1.85 25.13 -12.72
CA GLU A 489 1.93 23.67 -12.74
C GLU A 489 0.77 22.99 -12.00
N SER A 490 0.08 23.70 -11.12
CA SER A 490 -1.09 23.19 -10.38
C SER A 490 -2.40 23.41 -11.15
N THR A 491 -2.33 23.91 -12.38
CA THR A 491 -3.49 24.10 -13.26
C THR A 491 -4.11 22.75 -13.60
N GLN A 492 -5.36 22.55 -13.19
CA GLN A 492 -6.18 21.37 -13.48
C GLN A 492 -7.16 21.59 -14.64
N SER A 493 -7.30 22.84 -15.10
CA SER A 493 -8.09 23.17 -16.29
C SER A 493 -7.54 22.50 -17.55
N PRO A 494 -8.40 22.07 -18.49
CA PRO A 494 -7.97 21.60 -19.80
C PRO A 494 -7.06 22.63 -20.47
N LEU A 495 -5.80 22.26 -20.69
CA LEU A 495 -4.79 23.22 -21.16
C LEU A 495 -5.07 23.75 -22.57
N GLY A 496 -5.84 23.06 -23.42
CA GLY A 496 -6.09 23.50 -24.79
C GLY A 496 -4.80 23.85 -25.54
N ASN A 497 -4.68 25.12 -25.96
CA ASN A 497 -3.49 25.66 -26.64
C ASN A 497 -2.35 26.06 -25.68
N TRP A 498 -2.50 25.95 -24.36
CA TRP A 498 -1.42 26.11 -23.39
C TRP A 498 -0.50 24.88 -23.37
N LYS A 499 0.80 25.12 -23.22
CA LYS A 499 1.83 24.08 -23.11
C LYS A 499 2.66 24.30 -21.85
N LYS A 500 2.80 23.25 -21.06
CA LYS A 500 3.73 23.22 -19.91
C LYS A 500 5.18 23.28 -20.42
N ARG A 501 6.00 24.14 -19.85
CA ARG A 501 7.40 24.38 -20.23
C ARG A 501 8.30 24.47 -19.00
N THR A 502 9.54 24.02 -19.14
CA THR A 502 10.55 24.01 -18.07
C THR A 502 11.90 24.60 -18.53
N THR A 503 11.97 25.09 -19.77
CA THR A 503 13.23 25.41 -20.46
C THR A 503 13.74 26.83 -20.22
N LEU A 504 13.04 27.64 -19.44
CA LEU A 504 13.45 29.00 -19.06
C LEU A 504 13.55 29.03 -17.54
N ASP A 505 14.65 29.47 -16.98
CA ASP A 505 14.88 29.62 -15.53
C ASP A 505 15.19 31.11 -15.27
N PRO A 506 14.63 31.79 -14.25
CA PRO A 506 13.79 31.26 -13.15
C PRO A 506 12.26 31.48 -13.24
N PHE A 507 11.50 30.39 -13.08
CA PHE A 507 10.06 30.36 -12.72
C PHE A 507 9.87 29.90 -11.27
N THR A 508 8.70 30.12 -10.67
CA THR A 508 8.50 29.97 -9.21
C THR A 508 8.24 28.56 -8.70
N GLY A 509 8.15 27.61 -9.62
CA GLY A 509 7.65 26.26 -9.39
C GLY A 509 8.47 25.20 -10.11
N SER A 510 7.81 24.15 -10.60
CA SER A 510 8.40 23.07 -11.43
C SER A 510 8.21 23.28 -12.94
N SER A 511 7.36 24.23 -13.36
CA SER A 511 7.17 24.64 -14.75
C SER A 511 6.37 25.94 -14.87
N TYR A 512 6.22 26.48 -16.08
CA TYR A 512 5.22 27.51 -16.41
C TYR A 512 4.35 27.07 -17.60
N LEU A 513 3.25 27.80 -17.87
CA LEU A 513 2.39 27.57 -19.03
C LEU A 513 2.66 28.60 -20.13
N GLU A 514 2.92 28.14 -21.36
CA GLU A 514 3.11 28.97 -22.55
C GLU A 514 1.90 28.80 -23.49
N PHE A 515 1.22 29.88 -23.84
CA PHE A 515 0.10 29.81 -24.79
C PHE A 515 0.61 29.70 -26.23
N MET A 516 0.14 28.71 -26.99
CA MET A 516 0.62 28.42 -28.35
C MET A 516 -0.38 28.76 -29.47
N GLY A 517 -1.52 29.37 -29.12
CA GLY A 517 -2.64 29.62 -30.03
C GLY A 517 -2.43 30.79 -31.01
N ASN A 518 -3.30 31.79 -30.95
CA ASN A 518 -3.45 32.82 -31.99
C ASN A 518 -2.17 33.60 -32.31
N ASN A 519 -2.05 34.05 -33.57
CA ASN A 519 -0.95 34.90 -34.02
C ASN A 519 -0.76 36.13 -33.10
N PRO A 520 0.50 36.49 -32.80
CA PRO A 520 0.81 37.55 -31.85
C PRO A 520 0.20 38.86 -32.38
N GLY A 521 -0.80 39.41 -31.68
CA GLY A 521 -1.46 40.68 -32.03
C GLY A 521 -2.99 40.64 -32.28
N VAL A 522 -3.60 39.52 -32.70
CA VAL A 522 -5.04 39.45 -33.03
C VAL A 522 -5.66 38.10 -32.66
N GLY A 523 -6.74 38.09 -31.87
CA GLY A 523 -7.47 36.87 -31.50
C GLY A 523 -8.53 37.09 -30.42
N ALA A 524 -9.60 36.29 -30.45
CA ALA A 524 -10.58 36.18 -29.35
C ALA A 524 -9.94 35.43 -28.16
N PRO A 525 -10.45 35.60 -26.92
CA PRO A 525 -10.05 34.75 -25.79
C PRO A 525 -10.26 33.28 -26.16
N ASP A 526 -9.25 32.45 -25.92
CA ASP A 526 -9.25 31.04 -26.27
C ASP A 526 -8.49 30.21 -25.22
N SER A 527 -8.84 28.93 -25.08
CA SER A 527 -8.31 28.02 -24.05
C SER A 527 -8.37 28.62 -22.63
N PRO A 528 -9.58 28.85 -22.07
CA PRO A 528 -9.73 29.40 -20.72
C PRO A 528 -9.17 28.44 -19.68
N LEU A 529 -8.36 28.97 -18.76
CA LEU A 529 -7.92 28.31 -17.54
C LEU A 529 -8.76 28.87 -16.38
N ASN A 530 -9.47 27.99 -15.68
CA ASN A 530 -10.31 28.30 -14.54
C ASN A 530 -9.54 28.02 -13.24
N TYR A 531 -9.62 28.97 -12.32
CA TYR A 531 -9.06 28.84 -10.98
C TYR A 531 -10.11 29.29 -9.96
N ASP A 532 -10.70 28.32 -9.27
CA ASP A 532 -11.63 28.59 -8.17
C ASP A 532 -10.85 28.92 -6.91
N PHE A 533 -11.18 30.01 -6.23
CA PHE A 533 -10.52 30.41 -4.99
C PHE A 533 -11.52 30.89 -3.95
N GLN A 534 -11.20 30.66 -2.68
CA GLN A 534 -12.02 31.06 -1.56
C GLN A 534 -11.38 32.21 -0.79
N ILE A 535 -12.13 33.28 -0.58
CA ILE A 535 -11.71 34.37 0.32
C ILE A 535 -12.38 34.15 1.67
N ASN A 536 -11.57 33.96 2.70
CA ASN A 536 -11.93 33.76 4.09
C ASN A 536 -11.85 35.06 4.91
N THR A 537 -11.10 36.05 4.44
CA THR A 537 -10.86 37.33 5.10
C THR A 537 -11.49 38.47 4.30
N PRO A 538 -12.31 39.35 4.91
CA PRO A 538 -12.91 40.44 4.15
C PRO A 538 -11.87 41.55 3.91
N GLY A 539 -11.80 42.07 2.69
CA GLY A 539 -10.85 43.13 2.39
C GLY A 539 -10.75 43.49 0.92
N ASP A 540 -9.87 44.46 0.65
CA ASP A 540 -9.44 44.78 -0.70
C ASP A 540 -8.27 43.87 -1.07
N TYR A 541 -8.23 43.36 -2.29
CA TYR A 541 -7.17 42.47 -2.78
C TYR A 541 -6.59 42.98 -4.09
N TRP A 542 -5.30 42.72 -4.26
CA TRP A 542 -4.56 42.80 -5.51
C TRP A 542 -4.61 41.46 -6.22
N ILE A 543 -4.93 41.45 -7.53
CA ILE A 543 -4.67 40.31 -8.41
C ILE A 543 -3.40 40.62 -9.21
N SER A 544 -2.38 39.79 -9.04
CA SER A 544 -1.08 39.92 -9.70
C SER A 544 -0.80 38.68 -10.54
N ILE A 545 -0.28 38.89 -11.75
CA ILE A 545 0.09 37.80 -12.66
C ILE A 545 1.59 37.90 -12.92
N ARG A 546 2.31 36.83 -12.60
CA ARG A 546 3.72 36.66 -12.95
C ARG A 546 3.80 36.04 -14.35
N SER A 547 4.51 36.71 -15.25
CA SER A 547 4.62 36.32 -16.66
C SER A 547 6.01 36.62 -17.20
N HIS A 548 6.36 35.99 -18.33
CA HIS A 548 7.66 36.22 -18.98
C HIS A 548 7.51 36.85 -20.35
N LYS A 549 8.40 37.81 -20.66
CA LYS A 549 8.47 38.51 -21.94
C LYS A 549 9.61 37.94 -22.79
N ARG A 550 9.29 37.20 -23.85
CA ARG A 550 10.29 36.66 -24.79
C ARG A 550 10.60 37.67 -25.91
N LEU A 551 11.87 38.12 -26.02
CA LEU A 551 12.31 39.08 -27.05
C LEU A 551 12.79 38.42 -28.37
N THR A 552 13.16 37.14 -28.34
CA THR A 552 13.63 36.36 -29.50
C THR A 552 13.37 34.88 -29.27
N ALA A 553 13.04 34.14 -30.33
CA ALA A 553 12.87 32.69 -30.29
C ALA A 553 14.11 31.94 -30.81
N ASP A 554 14.22 30.66 -30.42
CA ASP A 554 15.30 29.73 -30.83
C ASP A 554 15.25 29.40 -32.34
N ASP A 555 14.20 29.82 -33.04
CA ASP A 555 13.98 29.69 -34.50
C ASP A 555 14.54 30.88 -35.30
N GLY A 556 15.11 31.90 -34.65
CA GLY A 556 15.66 33.09 -35.30
C GLY A 556 14.62 34.12 -35.76
N VAL A 557 13.33 33.95 -35.45
CA VAL A 557 12.29 34.91 -35.84
C VAL A 557 12.09 35.97 -34.75
N THR A 558 12.42 37.22 -35.07
CA THR A 558 12.19 38.39 -34.20
C THR A 558 10.71 38.77 -34.21
N ALA A 559 9.91 38.23 -33.30
CA ALA A 559 8.60 38.79 -33.01
C ALA A 559 8.81 40.15 -32.33
N ARG A 560 8.09 41.21 -32.74
CA ARG A 560 8.19 42.49 -32.04
C ARG A 560 7.77 42.29 -30.58
N SER A 561 8.52 42.90 -29.67
CA SER A 561 8.39 42.72 -28.22
C SER A 561 7.02 43.06 -27.64
N ASP A 562 6.18 43.78 -28.38
CA ASP A 562 4.84 44.24 -28.02
C ASP A 562 3.73 43.26 -28.43
N MET A 563 4.04 42.19 -29.18
CA MET A 563 3.03 41.29 -29.75
C MET A 563 2.81 39.98 -28.95
N CYS A 564 3.63 39.67 -27.94
CA CYS A 564 3.62 38.41 -27.17
C CYS A 564 3.38 38.58 -25.65
N ASN A 565 2.70 39.64 -25.21
CA ASN A 565 2.63 40.03 -23.79
C ASN A 565 1.21 40.27 -23.25
N ASP A 566 0.19 39.65 -23.83
CA ASP A 566 -1.20 39.82 -23.39
C ASP A 566 -2.00 38.51 -23.29
N CYS A 567 -2.95 38.52 -22.35
CA CYS A 567 -4.00 37.51 -22.16
C CYS A 567 -5.34 38.20 -21.89
N TYR A 568 -6.42 37.44 -21.73
CA TYR A 568 -7.69 37.95 -21.20
C TYR A 568 -7.91 37.42 -19.79
N VAL A 569 -8.44 38.27 -18.92
CA VAL A 569 -8.76 37.93 -17.53
C VAL A 569 -10.18 38.37 -17.21
N ARG A 570 -10.89 37.55 -16.44
CA ARG A 570 -12.17 37.89 -15.79
C ARG A 570 -12.33 37.15 -14.47
N VAL A 571 -13.17 37.66 -13.58
CA VAL A 571 -13.51 37.05 -12.31
C VAL A 571 -15.03 36.82 -12.25
N GLU A 572 -15.44 35.60 -11.93
CA GLU A 572 -16.83 35.26 -11.63
C GLU A 572 -17.05 35.32 -10.11
N GLY A 573 -18.17 35.91 -9.69
CA GLY A 573 -18.58 35.99 -8.29
C GLY A 573 -19.08 37.38 -7.89
N ASP A 574 -19.46 37.53 -6.63
CA ASP A 574 -20.05 38.77 -6.08
C ASP A 574 -18.98 39.64 -5.39
N TYR A 575 -18.37 40.53 -6.15
CA TYR A 575 -17.33 41.47 -5.70
C TYR A 575 -17.64 42.90 -6.15
N VAL A 576 -17.04 43.89 -5.48
CA VAL A 576 -17.22 45.32 -5.84
C VAL A 576 -15.87 45.99 -6.08
N SER A 577 -15.86 47.04 -6.88
CA SER A 577 -14.62 47.81 -7.10
C SER A 577 -14.15 48.45 -5.80
N ALA A 578 -12.89 48.22 -5.43
CA ALA A 578 -12.26 48.83 -4.26
C ALA A 578 -11.63 50.19 -4.59
N ASP A 579 -11.58 50.57 -5.87
CA ASP A 579 -11.10 51.86 -6.36
C ASP A 579 -12.16 52.49 -7.27
N PRO A 580 -12.74 53.65 -6.92
CA PRO A 580 -13.79 54.29 -7.73
C PRO A 580 -13.32 54.71 -9.13
N THR A 581 -12.02 54.66 -9.42
CA THR A 581 -11.44 54.91 -10.75
C THR A 581 -11.35 53.65 -11.62
N LEU A 582 -11.60 52.46 -11.07
CA LEU A 582 -11.62 51.18 -11.79
C LEU A 582 -13.07 50.70 -12.01
N PRO A 583 -13.57 50.65 -13.26
CA PRO A 583 -14.91 50.15 -13.57
C PRO A 583 -15.07 48.66 -13.25
N LEU A 584 -16.13 48.29 -12.53
CA LEU A 584 -16.44 46.90 -12.17
C LEU A 584 -16.58 45.97 -13.40
N GLU A 585 -17.04 46.52 -14.52
CA GLU A 585 -17.21 45.82 -15.80
C GLU A 585 -15.90 45.28 -16.40
N TRP A 586 -14.73 45.69 -15.91
CA TRP A 586 -13.43 45.24 -16.42
C TRP A 586 -13.06 43.83 -15.96
N LEU A 587 -13.57 43.32 -14.84
CA LEU A 587 -13.37 41.91 -14.49
C LEU A 587 -14.61 41.05 -14.69
N GLN A 588 -15.79 41.64 -14.95
CA GLN A 588 -17.03 40.87 -15.16
C GLN A 588 -17.14 40.22 -16.55
N LYS A 589 -16.20 40.53 -17.45
CA LYS A 589 -16.09 39.96 -18.80
C LYS A 589 -14.63 39.80 -19.17
N ASP A 590 -14.33 38.98 -20.18
CA ASP A 590 -12.97 38.79 -20.69
C ASP A 590 -12.36 40.14 -21.10
N THR A 591 -11.50 40.67 -20.25
CA THR A 591 -10.85 41.95 -20.46
C THR A 591 -9.38 41.75 -20.74
N LYS A 592 -8.90 42.45 -21.75
CA LYS A 592 -7.53 42.36 -22.21
C LYS A 592 -6.58 42.85 -21.11
N PHE A 593 -5.67 42.00 -20.67
CA PHE A 593 -4.59 42.32 -19.74
C PHE A 593 -3.29 42.53 -20.54
N TRP A 594 -2.71 43.75 -20.52
CA TRP A 594 -1.58 44.13 -21.40
C TRP A 594 -0.41 44.75 -20.62
N GLY A 595 0.80 44.26 -20.84
CA GLY A 595 2.01 44.68 -20.12
C GLY A 595 2.72 45.97 -20.56
N ASN A 596 2.21 46.80 -21.50
CA ASN A 596 2.86 48.10 -21.82
C ASN A 596 2.04 49.07 -22.71
N ALA A 597 1.15 49.91 -22.17
CA ALA A 597 0.53 50.99 -22.95
C ALA A 597 0.44 52.30 -22.16
N ALA A 598 1.01 53.37 -22.72
CA ALA A 598 1.09 54.70 -22.11
C ALA A 598 -0.24 55.49 -22.09
N ASP A 599 -1.30 54.98 -22.73
CA ASP A 599 -2.50 55.78 -23.06
C ASP A 599 -3.81 55.29 -22.42
N LEU A 600 -3.76 54.35 -21.48
CA LEU A 600 -4.89 54.06 -20.61
C LEU A 600 -4.44 54.30 -19.17
N ASN A 601 -5.21 55.12 -18.45
CA ASN A 601 -4.88 55.69 -17.14
C ASN A 601 -4.93 54.64 -15.99
N TRP A 602 -4.31 53.48 -16.22
CA TRP A 602 -3.78 52.58 -15.22
C TRP A 602 -2.53 53.26 -14.69
N LYS A 603 -2.48 53.65 -13.41
CA LYS A 603 -1.36 54.45 -12.87
C LYS A 603 -0.02 53.75 -13.12
N ASN A 604 0.73 54.33 -14.06
CA ASN A 604 2.14 54.12 -14.39
C ASN A 604 3.02 53.77 -13.18
N TRP A 605 3.47 52.52 -13.08
CA TRP A 605 4.66 52.14 -12.29
C TRP A 605 5.47 51.07 -13.05
N SER A 606 6.03 51.42 -14.21
CA SER A 606 7.13 50.66 -14.80
C SER A 606 8.11 51.58 -15.51
N SER A 607 9.21 51.94 -14.85
CA SER A 607 10.37 52.55 -15.51
C SER A 607 11.63 51.74 -15.18
N LYS A 608 11.96 50.81 -16.08
CA LYS A 608 13.26 50.19 -16.42
C LYS A 608 13.03 48.70 -16.71
N VAL A 609 13.12 48.33 -17.98
CA VAL A 609 12.94 46.96 -18.50
C VAL A 609 14.23 46.54 -19.19
N VAL A 610 14.98 45.60 -18.60
CA VAL A 610 15.89 44.65 -19.28
C VAL A 610 16.07 43.39 -18.38
N GLY A 611 15.49 42.24 -18.77
CA GLY A 611 15.80 40.87 -18.30
C GLY A 611 15.01 40.31 -17.10
N ASP A 612 14.67 39.01 -17.17
CA ASP A 612 14.08 38.10 -16.16
C ASP A 612 12.54 38.19 -15.90
N HIS A 613 11.90 37.08 -15.50
CA HIS A 613 10.45 36.97 -15.25
C HIS A 613 9.96 38.06 -14.28
N ASP A 614 9.16 39.01 -14.74
CA ASP A 614 8.73 40.18 -13.94
C ASP A 614 7.23 40.13 -13.61
N MET A 615 6.90 40.58 -12.39
CA MET A 615 5.53 40.59 -11.88
C MET A 615 4.75 41.81 -12.42
N ILE A 616 3.65 41.58 -13.14
CA ILE A 616 2.77 42.66 -13.61
C ILE A 616 1.64 42.81 -12.59
N LYS A 617 1.58 43.96 -11.91
CA LYS A 617 0.38 44.34 -11.16
C LYS A 617 -0.60 44.95 -12.12
N THR A 618 -1.88 44.67 -11.90
CA THR A 618 -2.82 45.68 -11.42
C THR A 618 -4.23 45.14 -11.54
N VAL A 619 -4.94 45.06 -10.41
CA VAL A 619 -6.34 45.46 -10.23
C VAL A 619 -6.68 45.31 -8.75
N ARG A 620 -7.44 46.26 -8.18
CA ARG A 620 -7.84 46.27 -6.76
C ARG A 620 -9.35 46.09 -6.66
N TYR A 621 -9.80 44.98 -6.09
CA TYR A 621 -11.22 44.69 -5.87
C TYR A 621 -11.49 44.26 -4.45
N ARG A 622 -12.70 44.50 -3.97
CA ARG A 622 -13.14 44.10 -2.63
C ARG A 622 -13.90 42.79 -2.75
N PHE A 623 -13.33 41.75 -2.14
CA PHE A 623 -13.95 40.43 -2.02
C PHE A 623 -14.59 40.29 -0.64
N GLN A 624 -15.71 39.58 -0.59
CA GLN A 624 -16.42 39.20 0.62
C GLN A 624 -15.84 37.90 1.19
N ALA A 625 -15.74 37.84 2.53
CA ALA A 625 -15.32 36.64 3.26
C ALA A 625 -16.37 35.51 3.18
N GLY A 626 -15.91 34.27 3.23
CA GLY A 626 -16.73 33.06 3.16
C GLY A 626 -17.37 32.85 1.79
N LYS A 627 -16.82 33.47 0.74
CA LYS A 627 -17.32 33.35 -0.65
C LYS A 627 -16.22 32.79 -1.55
N GLN A 628 -16.68 32.02 -2.52
CA GLN A 628 -15.86 31.46 -3.59
C GLN A 628 -16.01 32.32 -4.84
N TYR A 629 -14.91 32.46 -5.57
CA TYR A 629 -14.79 33.22 -6.80
C TYR A 629 -14.04 32.36 -7.81
N ARG A 630 -14.27 32.61 -9.10
CA ARG A 630 -13.49 31.97 -10.17
C ARG A 630 -12.70 33.00 -10.93
N LEU A 631 -11.38 32.87 -10.94
CA LEU A 631 -10.53 33.62 -11.87
C LEU A 631 -10.40 32.82 -13.17
N VAL A 632 -10.73 33.45 -14.29
CA VAL A 632 -10.57 32.85 -15.62
C VAL A 632 -9.48 33.60 -16.38
N VAL A 633 -8.46 32.86 -16.82
CA VAL A 633 -7.35 33.37 -17.64
C VAL A 633 -7.41 32.69 -19.00
N SER A 634 -7.71 33.46 -20.04
CA SER A 634 -7.80 32.96 -21.42
C SER A 634 -6.60 33.42 -22.23
N GLY A 635 -6.04 32.51 -23.02
CA GLY A 635 -4.92 32.80 -23.91
C GLY A 635 -5.31 33.75 -25.03
N ARG A 636 -4.37 34.61 -25.44
CA ARG A 636 -4.55 35.54 -26.56
C ARG A 636 -3.34 35.53 -27.48
N ALA A 637 -2.20 36.03 -27.02
CA ALA A 637 -0.99 36.09 -27.85
C ALA A 637 -0.20 34.80 -27.75
N GLN A 638 0.10 34.16 -28.88
CA GLN A 638 1.07 33.08 -28.93
C GLN A 638 2.38 33.49 -28.25
N ARG A 639 2.98 32.57 -27.49
CA ARG A 639 4.18 32.73 -26.65
C ARG A 639 3.98 33.58 -25.39
N PHE A 640 2.74 33.88 -25.00
CA PHE A 640 2.49 34.43 -23.67
C PHE A 640 2.77 33.36 -22.61
N SER A 641 3.68 33.64 -21.69
CA SER A 641 4.08 32.74 -20.61
C SER A 641 3.44 33.17 -19.30
N LEU A 642 2.68 32.27 -18.69
CA LEU A 642 2.02 32.40 -17.40
C LEU A 642 2.72 31.51 -16.38
N ASP A 643 3.20 32.09 -15.29
CA ASP A 643 4.08 31.44 -14.29
C ASP A 643 3.36 31.21 -12.95
N ARG A 644 2.78 32.28 -12.39
CA ARG A 644 2.06 32.26 -11.11
C ARG A 644 0.99 33.34 -11.09
N ILE A 645 -0.11 33.09 -10.38
CA ILE A 645 -1.12 34.10 -10.04
C ILE A 645 -1.14 34.27 -8.52
N ILE A 646 -1.14 35.52 -8.05
CA ILE A 646 -1.18 35.87 -6.63
C ILE A 646 -2.37 36.81 -6.40
N ILE A 647 -3.28 36.42 -5.51
CA ILE A 647 -4.40 37.24 -5.05
C ILE A 647 -4.15 37.60 -3.59
N THR A 648 -3.70 38.83 -3.31
CA THR A 648 -3.21 39.21 -1.97
C THR A 648 -3.92 40.42 -1.41
N ARG A 649 -4.21 40.42 -0.11
CA ARG A 649 -4.92 41.47 0.60
C ARG A 649 -4.08 42.74 0.66
N VAL A 650 -4.71 43.89 0.41
CA VAL A 650 -4.05 45.20 0.49
C VAL A 650 -3.56 45.45 1.91
N GLY A 651 -2.25 45.66 2.06
CA GLY A 651 -1.60 45.88 3.35
C GLY A 651 -0.94 44.64 3.97
N ASP A 652 -0.94 43.49 3.27
CA ASP A 652 -0.15 42.32 3.67
C ASP A 652 1.36 42.64 3.62
N GLN A 653 2.07 42.47 4.75
CA GLN A 653 3.48 42.86 4.86
C GLN A 653 4.45 41.99 4.06
N ARG A 654 4.00 40.84 3.55
CA ARG A 654 4.79 39.95 2.66
C ARG A 654 5.03 40.56 1.28
N PHE A 655 4.22 41.55 0.90
CA PHE A 655 4.28 42.22 -0.39
C PHE A 655 4.24 43.75 -0.16
N ASN A 656 5.15 44.52 -0.77
CA ASN A 656 5.14 45.98 -0.59
C ASN A 656 3.85 46.62 -1.17
N GLU A 657 3.62 47.93 -0.99
CA GLU A 657 2.39 48.62 -1.48
C GLU A 657 2.11 48.41 -2.97
N THR A 658 3.14 48.02 -3.72
CA THR A 658 2.98 47.69 -5.11
C THR A 658 2.59 46.22 -5.30
N GLY A 659 3.01 45.25 -4.47
CA GLY A 659 2.66 43.82 -4.60
C GLY A 659 3.81 42.92 -5.09
N ASN A 660 5.03 43.45 -5.26
CA ASN A 660 6.16 42.63 -5.74
C ASN A 660 6.55 41.64 -4.65
N GLU A 661 6.92 40.43 -5.04
CA GLU A 661 7.86 39.62 -4.25
C GLU A 661 9.10 40.50 -4.07
N SER A 662 9.19 41.17 -2.92
CA SER A 662 10.50 41.56 -2.46
C SER A 662 11.26 40.26 -2.31
N ARG A 663 12.27 40.06 -3.16
CA ARG A 663 13.42 39.21 -2.86
C ARG A 663 13.55 39.14 -1.33
N LEU A 664 13.29 37.97 -0.76
CA LEU A 664 13.91 37.60 0.50
C LEU A 664 15.37 37.21 0.18
N VAL A 665 16.10 38.14 -0.44
CA VAL A 665 17.41 38.47 0.05
C VAL A 665 17.10 39.10 1.39
N THR A 666 17.05 38.27 2.41
CA THR A 666 17.43 38.74 3.73
C THR A 666 18.90 39.15 3.62
N THR A 667 19.15 40.34 3.09
CA THR A 667 20.13 41.21 3.73
C THR A 667 19.52 41.51 5.09
N TRP A 668 19.64 40.55 5.99
CA TRP A 668 19.67 40.85 7.40
C TRP A 668 20.71 41.94 7.53
N GLN A 669 20.31 43.10 8.04
CA GLN A 669 21.29 44.00 8.63
C GLN A 669 22.19 43.13 9.49
N GLN A 670 23.51 43.26 9.32
CA GLN A 670 24.47 42.81 10.32
C GLN A 670 24.06 43.45 11.65
N ALA A 671 23.22 42.76 12.40
CA ALA A 671 22.97 43.04 13.78
C ALA A 671 24.23 42.63 14.53
N GLU A 672 24.59 43.41 15.55
CA GLU A 672 25.81 43.21 16.31
C GLU A 672 25.90 41.77 16.83
N VAL A 673 26.83 41.03 16.22
CA VAL A 673 27.22 39.68 16.60
C VAL A 673 27.86 39.77 17.98
N GLN A 674 27.29 39.05 18.95
CA GLN A 674 27.94 38.86 20.24
C GLN A 674 28.77 37.57 20.17
N GLU A 675 30.07 37.65 20.48
CA GLU A 675 30.92 36.47 20.70
C GLU A 675 30.35 35.65 21.87
N VAL A 676 29.79 34.48 21.57
CA VAL A 676 29.39 33.50 22.59
C VAL A 676 30.57 32.55 22.80
N GLY A 677 31.31 32.75 23.90
CA GLY A 677 32.14 31.73 24.56
C GLY A 677 33.36 31.18 23.80
N GLN A 678 34.49 30.99 24.50
CA GLN A 678 35.77 30.55 23.94
C GLN A 678 35.86 29.04 23.62
N ASP A 679 34.78 28.38 23.23
CA ASP A 679 34.79 26.95 22.97
C ASP A 679 35.16 26.67 21.50
N LYS A 680 36.35 26.12 21.31
CA LYS A 680 36.88 25.74 20.00
C LYS A 680 36.32 24.36 19.62
N PHE A 681 35.25 24.34 18.82
CA PHE A 681 34.70 23.12 18.23
C PHE A 681 35.48 22.74 16.96
N ALA A 682 35.67 21.45 16.67
CA ALA A 682 36.27 20.98 15.41
C ALA A 682 35.21 20.51 14.41
N VAL A 683 35.57 20.42 13.12
CA VAL A 683 34.73 19.75 12.11
C VAL A 683 34.38 18.33 12.59
N TRP A 684 33.12 17.93 12.41
CA TRP A 684 32.53 16.64 12.83
C TRP A 684 32.41 16.41 14.34
N GLN A 685 32.70 17.44 15.15
CA GLN A 685 32.45 17.40 16.58
C GLN A 685 31.06 17.98 16.87
N PRO A 686 30.10 17.19 17.38
CA PRO A 686 28.80 17.71 17.75
C PRO A 686 28.90 18.79 18.83
N LEU A 687 28.05 19.80 18.72
CA LEU A 687 27.90 20.88 19.69
C LEU A 687 26.43 21.10 20.04
N SER A 688 26.19 21.77 21.16
CA SER A 688 24.84 22.13 21.63
C SER A 688 24.75 23.63 21.85
N ILE A 689 23.63 24.22 21.46
CA ILE A 689 23.33 25.63 21.70
C ILE A 689 21.98 25.69 22.38
N SER A 690 21.95 26.34 23.54
CA SER A 690 20.73 26.55 24.32
C SER A 690 20.32 28.01 24.31
N PHE A 691 19.02 28.22 24.24
CA PHE A 691 18.38 29.52 24.16
C PHE A 691 17.42 29.70 25.34
N ASP A 692 17.40 30.91 25.90
CA ASP A 692 16.37 31.29 26.87
C ASP A 692 15.06 31.62 26.14
N GLY A 693 14.09 30.71 26.21
CA GLY A 693 12.74 30.89 25.65
C GLY A 693 11.65 30.97 26.74
N PRO A 694 10.39 30.69 26.38
CA PRO A 694 9.30 30.53 27.34
C PRO A 694 9.62 29.46 28.38
N ARG A 695 9.17 29.69 29.62
CA ARG A 695 9.21 28.67 30.67
C ARG A 695 8.12 27.64 30.43
N ALA A 696 8.46 26.37 30.52
CA ALA A 696 7.53 25.26 30.47
C ALA A 696 7.98 24.12 31.39
N SER A 697 7.13 23.11 31.53
CA SER A 697 7.38 21.83 32.18
C SER A 697 7.09 20.71 31.21
N GLU A 698 7.80 19.58 31.27
CA GLU A 698 7.57 18.39 30.44
C GLU A 698 6.15 17.78 30.58
N THR A 699 5.34 18.29 31.52
CA THR A 699 3.96 17.88 31.80
C THR A 699 2.93 18.97 31.49
N ASP A 700 3.32 20.10 30.89
CA ASP A 700 2.39 21.17 30.55
C ASP A 700 1.57 20.80 29.31
N ASP A 701 0.24 20.93 29.35
CA ASP A 701 -0.64 20.58 28.22
C ASP A 701 -1.01 21.75 27.30
N SER A 702 -0.92 22.99 27.78
CA SER A 702 -1.45 24.16 27.05
C SER A 702 -0.72 25.46 27.43
N PRO A 703 0.32 25.86 26.68
CA PRO A 703 0.88 25.14 25.52
C PRO A 703 1.69 23.91 25.94
N ASN A 704 1.58 22.81 25.18
CA ASN A 704 2.47 21.67 25.30
C ASN A 704 3.87 22.04 24.75
N PRO A 705 4.97 21.89 25.52
CA PRO A 705 6.30 22.35 25.11
C PRO A 705 6.89 21.57 23.93
N PHE A 706 6.41 20.35 23.68
CA PHE A 706 6.88 19.48 22.60
C PHE A 706 6.06 19.67 21.33
N LEU A 707 4.75 19.88 21.46
CA LEU A 707 3.81 19.94 20.34
C LEU A 707 3.49 21.37 19.88
N ASP A 708 3.29 22.28 20.84
CA ASP A 708 2.80 23.65 20.59
C ASP A 708 3.93 24.68 20.49
N TYR A 709 5.18 24.23 20.54
CA TYR A 709 6.35 25.03 20.23
C TYR A 709 7.25 24.34 19.22
N ARG A 710 7.84 25.13 18.33
CA ARG A 710 8.83 24.66 17.37
C ARG A 710 10.07 25.53 17.41
N LEU A 711 11.18 24.98 17.90
CA LEU A 711 12.50 25.57 17.70
C LEU A 711 13.07 25.07 16.37
N GLN A 712 13.45 25.98 15.49
CA GLN A 712 14.16 25.73 14.25
C GLN A 712 15.41 26.60 14.23
N VAL A 713 16.58 26.06 13.88
CA VAL A 713 17.82 26.82 13.83
C VAL A 713 18.50 26.64 12.49
N GLN A 714 18.60 27.74 11.76
CA GLN A 714 19.37 27.81 10.53
C GLN A 714 20.85 27.99 10.87
N PHE A 715 21.72 27.17 10.32
CA PHE A 715 23.17 27.32 10.36
C PHE A 715 23.69 27.59 8.95
N VAL A 716 24.50 28.64 8.79
CA VAL A 716 25.13 29.00 7.51
C VAL A 716 26.64 28.90 7.67
N GLY A 717 27.24 27.99 6.92
CA GLY A 717 28.66 27.69 6.94
C GLY A 717 29.50 28.63 6.08
N PRO A 718 30.83 28.51 6.17
CA PRO A 718 31.78 29.36 5.44
C PRO A 718 31.64 29.32 3.92
N SER A 719 31.26 28.17 3.35
CA SER A 719 30.99 28.02 1.90
C SER A 719 29.64 28.62 1.45
N GLY A 720 28.77 28.99 2.39
CA GLY A 720 27.36 29.28 2.15
C GLY A 720 26.43 28.08 2.30
N GLN A 721 26.95 26.88 2.59
CA GLN A 721 26.14 25.71 2.94
C GLN A 721 25.20 26.03 4.10
N THR A 722 23.93 25.64 3.97
CA THR A 722 22.90 25.91 4.97
C THR A 722 22.34 24.61 5.53
N TYR A 723 22.08 24.60 6.84
CA TYR A 723 21.41 23.51 7.55
C TYR A 723 20.21 24.06 8.33
N GLU A 724 19.06 23.41 8.18
CA GLU A 724 17.83 23.72 8.92
C GLU A 724 17.61 22.67 10.00
N VAL A 725 18.13 22.93 11.20
CA VAL A 725 18.17 21.91 12.26
C VAL A 725 17.02 22.09 13.24
N PRO A 726 16.17 21.06 13.47
CA PRO A 726 15.14 21.14 14.48
C PRO A 726 15.76 21.14 15.88
N GLY A 727 15.31 22.06 16.73
CA GLY A 727 15.58 22.06 18.16
C GLY A 727 14.41 21.50 18.97
N TYR A 728 14.64 21.34 20.27
CA TYR A 728 13.73 20.71 21.24
C TYR A 728 13.71 21.47 22.57
N PHE A 729 12.68 21.22 23.38
CA PHE A 729 12.60 21.72 24.76
C PHE A 729 13.49 20.89 25.69
N ASP A 730 14.36 21.54 26.48
CA ASP A 730 15.37 20.89 27.34
C ASP A 730 15.22 21.28 28.82
N GLY A 731 14.06 21.78 29.23
CA GLY A 731 13.78 22.09 30.63
C GLY A 731 14.75 23.13 31.19
N ASP A 732 15.57 22.74 32.17
CA ASP A 732 16.61 23.60 32.76
C ASP A 732 17.99 23.50 32.08
N GLY A 733 18.08 22.77 30.96
CA GLY A 733 19.32 22.52 30.22
C GLY A 733 20.20 21.44 30.83
N ASN A 734 19.78 20.81 31.94
CA ASN A 734 20.52 19.81 32.71
C ASN A 734 19.69 18.56 33.04
N GLY A 735 18.58 18.32 32.33
CA GLY A 735 17.69 17.17 32.55
C GLY A 735 16.61 17.42 33.61
N GLY A 736 16.46 18.65 34.09
CA GLY A 736 15.35 19.05 34.95
C GLY A 736 14.04 19.15 34.16
N LYS A 737 12.95 18.66 34.76
CA LYS A 737 11.61 18.55 34.15
C LYS A 737 10.98 19.89 33.74
N SER A 738 11.47 21.01 34.27
CA SER A 738 10.91 22.33 33.99
C SER A 738 12.01 23.37 33.91
N GLY A 739 11.82 24.36 33.05
CA GLY A 739 12.76 25.45 32.87
C GLY A 739 12.44 26.25 31.63
N ASN A 740 13.43 26.97 31.11
CA ASN A 740 13.28 27.86 29.97
C ASN A 740 14.32 27.60 28.86
N GLN A 741 14.98 26.45 28.90
CA GLN A 741 16.02 26.11 27.93
C GLN A 741 15.40 25.40 26.73
N TRP A 742 15.72 25.92 25.56
CA TRP A 742 15.40 25.36 24.26
C TRP A 742 16.70 25.09 23.54
N THR A 743 16.94 23.86 23.11
CA THR A 743 18.27 23.43 22.68
C THR A 743 18.23 22.91 21.27
N VAL A 744 19.29 23.19 20.51
CA VAL A 744 19.59 22.54 19.24
C VAL A 744 20.93 21.83 19.35
N LYS A 745 21.07 20.69 18.69
CA LYS A 745 22.35 20.02 18.51
C LYS A 745 22.77 20.05 17.06
N PHE A 746 24.01 20.43 16.82
CA PHE A 746 24.53 20.64 15.48
C PHE A 746 25.90 20.00 15.32
N THR A 747 26.18 19.41 14.17
CA THR A 747 27.49 18.87 13.82
C THR A 747 28.02 19.58 12.57
N PRO A 748 28.97 20.53 12.72
CA PRO A 748 29.51 21.27 11.59
C PRO A 748 30.40 20.38 10.71
N ASP A 749 30.28 20.54 9.40
CA ASP A 749 31.00 19.78 8.38
C ASP A 749 32.09 20.57 7.66
N GLU A 750 32.28 21.84 8.03
CA GLU A 750 33.28 22.72 7.44
C GLU A 750 34.01 23.54 8.50
N GLN A 751 35.30 23.78 8.27
CA GLN A 751 36.11 24.67 9.10
C GLN A 751 35.79 26.13 8.78
N GLY A 752 35.58 26.95 9.82
CA GLY A 752 35.47 28.40 9.69
C GLY A 752 34.37 29.00 10.56
N ALA A 753 33.95 30.21 10.20
CA ALA A 753 32.87 30.91 10.90
C ALA A 753 31.49 30.40 10.42
N TRP A 754 30.71 29.87 11.37
CA TRP A 754 29.33 29.45 11.17
C TRP A 754 28.39 30.46 11.81
N ASN A 755 27.47 31.03 11.05
CA ASN A 755 26.44 31.90 11.59
C ASN A 755 25.18 31.08 11.86
N TYR A 756 24.51 31.32 12.98
CA TYR A 756 23.22 30.71 13.25
C TYR A 756 22.12 31.75 13.46
N GLN A 757 20.90 31.37 13.08
CA GLN A 757 19.67 32.10 13.33
C GLN A 757 18.60 31.11 13.81
N ALA A 758 18.21 31.23 15.07
CA ALA A 758 17.15 30.48 15.68
C ALA A 758 15.79 31.19 15.53
N SER A 759 14.75 30.39 15.36
CA SER A 759 13.35 30.77 15.30
C SER A 759 12.57 29.87 16.25
N LEU A 760 11.92 30.47 17.24
CA LEU A 760 10.95 29.78 18.08
C LEU A 760 9.54 30.18 17.64
N ARG A 761 8.72 29.19 17.31
CA ARG A 761 7.31 29.36 16.96
C ARG A 761 6.42 28.77 18.04
N SER A 762 5.24 29.34 18.23
CA SER A 762 4.21 28.82 19.13
C SER A 762 2.83 28.80 18.49
N GLY A 763 2.01 27.83 18.88
CA GLY A 763 0.65 27.64 18.39
C GLY A 763 0.30 26.15 18.34
N PRO A 764 -0.97 25.80 18.11
CA PRO A 764 -1.38 24.40 18.05
C PRO A 764 -0.58 23.61 17.00
N ASP A 765 -0.02 22.48 17.41
CA ASP A 765 0.65 21.48 16.55
C ASP A 765 1.83 22.03 15.69
N VAL A 766 2.38 23.20 16.05
CA VAL A 766 3.40 23.87 15.23
C VAL A 766 4.70 23.07 15.12
N ALA A 767 4.99 22.21 16.12
CA ALA A 767 6.15 21.34 16.10
C ALA A 767 6.15 20.41 14.88
N VAL A 768 5.00 19.83 14.55
CA VAL A 768 4.89 18.81 13.51
C VAL A 768 4.68 19.35 12.09
N SER A 769 4.50 20.67 11.96
CA SER A 769 4.29 21.33 10.67
C SER A 769 5.58 21.47 9.87
N LEU A 770 5.51 21.17 8.57
CA LEU A 770 6.59 21.39 7.59
C LEU A 770 6.60 22.80 6.98
N MET A 771 5.66 23.69 7.36
CA MET A 771 5.71 25.09 6.91
C MET A 771 6.97 25.79 7.42
N ASP A 772 7.50 26.80 6.72
CA ASP A 772 8.71 27.50 7.18
C ASP A 772 8.50 28.28 8.49
N ALA A 773 7.32 28.90 8.65
CA ALA A 773 7.01 29.76 9.79
C ALA A 773 5.59 29.49 10.37
N PRO A 774 5.31 28.28 10.88
CA PRO A 774 4.00 27.93 11.41
C PRO A 774 3.69 28.74 12.67
N GLY A 775 2.41 28.95 12.99
CA GLY A 775 1.98 29.64 14.21
C GLY A 775 2.50 31.07 14.33
N GLN A 776 2.78 31.52 15.55
CA GLN A 776 3.26 32.86 15.88
C GLN A 776 4.71 32.81 16.36
N ALA A 777 5.46 33.91 16.19
CA ALA A 777 6.80 34.01 16.74
C ALA A 777 6.73 34.06 18.27
N ALA A 778 7.53 33.23 18.94
CA ALA A 778 7.73 33.25 20.38
C ALA A 778 9.08 33.91 20.72
N ASN A 779 9.15 34.53 21.90
CA ASN A 779 10.37 35.22 22.32
C ASN A 779 11.49 34.21 22.63
N LEU A 780 12.65 34.43 22.00
CA LEU A 780 13.87 33.67 22.22
C LEU A 780 15.03 34.65 22.39
N LYS A 781 15.79 34.55 23.49
CA LYS A 781 17.01 35.35 23.65
C LYS A 781 18.17 34.68 22.95
N HIS A 782 19.14 35.49 22.51
CA HIS A 782 20.34 35.02 21.81
C HIS A 782 19.99 34.21 20.55
N ALA A 783 18.92 34.62 19.85
CA ALA A 783 18.41 33.93 18.69
C ALA A 783 19.34 33.98 17.46
N SER A 784 20.50 34.62 17.54
CA SER A 784 21.49 34.66 16.46
C SER A 784 22.89 34.80 17.03
N GLY A 785 23.88 34.23 16.33
CA GLY A 785 25.28 34.35 16.71
C GLY A 785 26.23 33.70 15.72
N THR A 786 27.51 33.68 16.07
CA THR A 786 28.57 33.09 15.24
C THR A 786 29.40 32.11 16.07
N LEU A 787 29.72 30.96 15.49
CA LEU A 787 30.59 29.92 16.04
C LEU A 787 31.85 29.86 15.20
N THR A 788 33.01 29.57 15.80
CA THR A 788 34.25 29.33 15.05
C THR A 788 34.64 27.86 15.14
N VAL A 789 34.55 27.17 14.01
CA VAL A 789 34.89 25.75 13.86
C VAL A 789 36.34 25.62 13.40
N GLN A 790 37.14 24.88 14.17
CA GLN A 790 38.52 24.50 13.92
C GLN A 790 38.60 23.41 12.83
N PRO A 791 39.77 23.21 12.20
CA PRO A 791 39.98 22.07 11.32
C PRO A 791 39.59 20.75 11.98
N ARG A 792 39.26 19.74 11.16
CA ARG A 792 39.03 18.37 11.61
C ARG A 792 40.22 17.87 12.45
N ASP A 793 39.92 17.22 13.57
CA ASP A 793 40.91 16.51 14.38
C ASP A 793 41.02 15.06 13.89
N ASP A 794 42.05 14.76 13.11
CA ASP A 794 42.34 13.40 12.61
C ASP A 794 42.65 12.40 13.75
N SER A 795 42.95 12.89 14.95
CA SER A 795 43.17 12.08 16.15
C SER A 795 41.91 11.88 17.01
N ALA A 796 40.78 12.47 16.61
CA ALA A 796 39.52 12.32 17.32
C ALA A 796 39.10 10.84 17.42
N SER A 797 38.46 10.50 18.53
CA SER A 797 37.95 9.14 18.73
C SER A 797 36.71 8.86 17.89
N GLY A 798 36.46 7.58 17.63
CA GLY A 798 35.23 7.12 16.98
C GLY A 798 35.05 7.69 15.58
N PHE A 799 33.84 8.18 15.28
CA PHE A 799 33.49 8.65 13.94
C PHE A 799 33.77 10.14 13.70
N SER A 800 34.05 10.95 14.72
CA SER A 800 34.39 12.37 14.52
C SER A 800 35.66 12.59 13.69
N LYS A 801 36.56 11.60 13.59
CA LYS A 801 37.72 11.67 12.67
C LYS A 801 37.36 11.47 11.19
N TRP A 802 36.20 10.88 10.90
CA TRP A 802 35.79 10.49 9.55
C TRP A 802 34.57 11.28 9.03
N GLY A 803 33.76 11.85 9.94
CA GLY A 803 32.59 12.65 9.61
C GLY A 803 31.34 11.81 9.40
N ARG A 804 30.38 12.35 8.64
CA ARG A 804 29.07 11.72 8.42
C ARG A 804 29.19 10.42 7.62
N LEU A 805 28.44 9.39 8.00
CA LEU A 805 28.31 8.14 7.24
C LEU A 805 27.16 8.27 6.22
N GLU A 806 27.48 8.13 4.94
CA GLU A 806 26.58 8.55 3.85
C GLU A 806 26.36 7.45 2.83
N TYR A 807 25.19 7.48 2.20
CA TYR A 807 24.94 6.73 0.98
C TYR A 807 25.54 7.48 -0.22
N VAL A 808 26.44 6.82 -0.95
CA VAL A 808 27.21 7.42 -2.05
C VAL A 808 26.91 6.79 -3.42
N GLY A 809 25.73 6.18 -3.58
CA GLY A 809 25.29 5.63 -4.88
C GLY A 809 25.75 4.20 -5.18
N GLY A 810 26.12 3.41 -4.16
CA GLY A 810 26.62 2.05 -4.31
C GLY A 810 26.17 1.11 -3.19
N HIS A 811 26.67 -0.13 -3.21
CA HIS A 811 26.31 -1.17 -2.22
C HIS A 811 26.98 -1.03 -0.85
N TYR A 812 27.67 0.08 -0.60
CA TYR A 812 28.32 0.35 0.68
C TYR A 812 28.20 1.82 1.03
N LEU A 813 28.05 2.10 2.32
CA LEU A 813 28.13 3.45 2.84
C LEU A 813 29.58 3.91 2.89
N LYS A 814 29.76 5.22 2.90
CA LYS A 814 31.08 5.83 3.00
C LYS A 814 31.06 6.99 3.98
N PHE A 815 32.09 7.08 4.82
CA PHE A 815 32.31 8.29 5.58
C PHE A 815 32.71 9.44 4.65
N ARG A 816 32.09 10.62 4.80
CA ARG A 816 32.32 11.77 3.91
C ARG A 816 33.81 12.04 3.71
N ASP A 817 34.56 12.14 4.81
CA ASP A 817 36.01 12.39 4.79
C ASP A 817 36.84 11.15 5.21
N GLY A 818 36.22 9.98 5.19
CA GLY A 818 36.80 8.71 5.64
C GLY A 818 36.65 7.57 4.62
N PRO A 819 36.91 6.34 5.06
CA PRO A 819 36.84 5.17 4.20
C PRO A 819 35.39 4.75 3.92
N TYR A 820 35.24 3.84 2.95
CA TYR A 820 34.04 3.01 2.87
C TYR A 820 33.88 2.19 4.15
N TRP A 821 32.64 1.91 4.53
CA TRP A 821 32.30 1.26 5.78
C TRP A 821 31.52 -0.02 5.53
N ILE A 822 31.79 -1.04 6.34
CA ILE A 822 31.09 -2.32 6.31
C ILE A 822 30.58 -2.68 7.70
N ARG A 823 29.28 -2.98 7.79
CA ARG A 823 28.60 -3.33 9.04
C ARG A 823 28.98 -4.72 9.54
N GLY A 824 29.26 -4.82 10.85
CA GLY A 824 29.43 -6.05 11.61
C GLY A 824 28.95 -5.81 13.04
N GLY A 825 27.63 -5.89 13.22
CA GLY A 825 26.92 -5.41 14.40
C GLY A 825 26.29 -6.49 15.26
N VAL A 826 25.59 -6.03 16.30
CA VAL A 826 24.70 -6.87 17.12
C VAL A 826 23.29 -6.32 17.03
N ASP A 827 22.35 -7.24 16.89
CA ASP A 827 20.92 -6.95 16.84
C ASP A 827 20.26 -7.07 18.24
N SER A 828 20.69 -8.07 19.02
CA SER A 828 20.11 -8.35 20.34
C SER A 828 20.85 -7.66 21.51
N PRO A 829 20.15 -7.29 22.60
CA PRO A 829 18.70 -7.26 22.71
C PRO A 829 18.15 -6.04 21.97
N GLU A 830 17.09 -6.21 21.20
CA GLU A 830 16.47 -5.10 20.46
C GLU A 830 15.90 -4.05 21.42
N ASN A 831 15.40 -4.47 22.58
CA ASN A 831 15.03 -3.62 23.70
C ASN A 831 16.24 -3.17 24.56
N PHE A 832 17.41 -2.92 23.96
CA PHE A 832 18.64 -2.48 24.64
C PHE A 832 18.44 -1.29 25.60
N LEU A 833 17.48 -0.41 25.27
CA LEU A 833 17.13 0.75 26.08
C LEU A 833 16.23 0.46 27.29
N ALA A 834 15.76 -0.78 27.49
CA ALA A 834 14.99 -1.22 28.66
C ALA A 834 15.89 -1.39 29.91
N TYR A 835 16.71 -0.39 30.20
CA TYR A 835 17.81 -0.46 31.16
C TYR A 835 17.45 0.14 32.54
N ALA A 836 17.79 -0.58 33.61
CA ALA A 836 17.41 -0.25 34.99
C ALA A 836 18.06 1.02 35.54
N GLY A 837 19.14 1.50 34.92
CA GLY A 837 19.79 2.75 35.30
C GLY A 837 19.14 3.99 34.66
N PHE A 838 18.20 3.82 33.73
CA PHE A 838 17.45 4.94 33.17
C PHE A 838 16.29 5.37 34.07
N ASP A 839 16.02 6.66 34.06
CA ASP A 839 14.87 7.24 34.74
C ASP A 839 13.58 6.72 34.08
N ASN A 840 12.56 6.41 34.91
CA ASN A 840 11.21 6.13 34.45
C ASN A 840 11.11 5.05 33.34
N THR A 841 11.89 3.99 33.48
CA THR A 841 11.97 2.86 32.54
C THR A 841 11.63 1.57 33.29
N PRO A 842 10.66 0.75 32.82
CA PRO A 842 10.31 -0.54 33.43
C PRO A 842 11.35 -1.62 33.06
N ALA A 843 12.55 -1.49 33.58
CA ALA A 843 13.68 -2.18 33.00
C ALA A 843 13.61 -3.72 33.01
N SER A 844 13.93 -4.28 31.84
CA SER A 844 14.27 -5.69 31.63
C SER A 844 15.76 -5.96 31.81
N HIS A 845 16.60 -4.93 31.68
CA HIS A 845 18.06 -5.07 31.64
C HIS A 845 18.82 -4.42 32.77
N ARG A 846 19.95 -5.04 33.16
CA ARG A 846 20.89 -4.51 34.15
C ARG A 846 22.33 -4.47 33.66
N TYR A 847 22.70 -5.27 32.67
CA TYR A 847 24.06 -5.36 32.12
C TYR A 847 25.14 -5.51 33.20
N ALA A 848 24.81 -6.20 34.30
CA ALA A 848 25.64 -6.20 35.51
C ALA A 848 27.06 -6.72 35.26
N ASP A 849 27.19 -7.70 34.35
CA ASP A 849 28.47 -8.24 33.90
C ASP A 849 29.39 -7.17 33.30
N HIS A 850 28.81 -6.11 32.73
CA HIS A 850 29.53 -5.05 32.05
C HIS A 850 29.92 -3.87 32.93
N ALA A 851 29.47 -3.84 34.19
CA ALA A 851 29.90 -2.79 35.12
C ALA A 851 31.42 -2.73 35.30
N SER A 852 32.12 -3.87 35.12
CA SER A 852 33.58 -3.95 35.16
C SER A 852 34.29 -3.40 33.92
N ASP A 853 33.54 -3.21 32.82
CA ASP A 853 34.08 -2.78 31.53
C ASP A 853 34.03 -1.24 31.39
N TRP A 854 33.34 -0.57 32.32
CA TRP A 854 33.41 0.89 32.48
C TRP A 854 34.80 1.32 32.96
N GLN A 855 35.33 2.38 32.39
CA GLN A 855 36.68 2.89 32.65
C GLN A 855 36.65 4.32 33.18
N ASP A 856 37.69 4.73 33.91
CA ASP A 856 37.82 6.12 34.38
C ASP A 856 37.85 7.10 33.19
N GLY A 857 36.90 8.04 33.18
CA GLY A 857 36.70 8.99 32.08
C GLY A 857 35.51 8.66 31.17
N ASP A 858 34.93 7.47 31.29
CA ASP A 858 33.66 7.15 30.66
C ASP A 858 32.50 7.91 31.32
N PRO A 859 31.42 8.20 30.56
CA PRO A 859 30.27 8.89 31.13
C PRO A 859 29.55 8.04 32.17
N ASP A 860 28.90 8.71 33.11
CA ASP A 860 28.09 8.11 34.16
C ASP A 860 27.07 9.14 34.66
N TRP A 861 26.00 8.67 35.29
CA TRP A 861 24.98 9.50 35.92
C TRP A 861 24.49 8.86 37.22
N ASN A 862 23.86 9.68 38.07
CA ASN A 862 23.28 9.24 39.35
C ASN A 862 24.25 8.40 40.23
N GLY A 863 25.55 8.70 40.19
CA GLY A 863 26.57 8.08 41.05
C GLY A 863 26.84 6.60 40.79
N GLY A 864 26.77 6.15 39.53
CA GLY A 864 27.08 4.78 39.13
C GLY A 864 26.01 4.11 38.28
N SER A 865 24.89 4.79 38.03
CA SER A 865 23.73 4.22 37.34
C SER A 865 23.98 4.03 35.84
N GLY A 866 24.93 4.75 35.24
CA GLY A 866 25.28 4.58 33.83
C GLY A 866 26.36 3.54 33.57
N LYS A 867 27.13 3.15 34.59
CA LYS A 867 28.33 2.32 34.40
C LYS A 867 28.07 0.99 33.68
N PRO A 868 27.05 0.19 34.03
CA PRO A 868 26.80 -1.08 33.36
C PRO A 868 26.51 -0.95 31.86
N ILE A 869 25.62 -0.06 31.43
CA ILE A 869 25.27 0.08 30.00
C ILE A 869 26.40 0.73 29.19
N ILE A 870 27.12 1.69 29.78
CA ILE A 870 28.32 2.28 29.15
C ILE A 870 29.44 1.25 29.03
N GLY A 871 29.62 0.41 30.06
CA GLY A 871 30.53 -0.73 30.00
C GLY A 871 30.12 -1.76 28.95
N ALA A 872 28.83 -1.93 28.66
CA ALA A 872 28.38 -2.82 27.59
C ALA A 872 28.80 -2.30 26.21
N ILE A 873 28.69 -0.99 25.98
CA ILE A 873 29.21 -0.32 24.78
C ILE A 873 30.74 -0.47 24.68
N ASN A 874 31.48 -0.30 25.79
CA ASN A 874 32.93 -0.57 25.81
C ASN A 874 33.24 -2.01 25.44
N SER A 875 32.52 -2.97 26.01
CA SER A 875 32.74 -4.38 25.75
C SER A 875 32.52 -4.71 24.27
N LEU A 876 31.47 -4.18 23.65
CA LEU A 876 31.23 -4.33 22.21
C LEU A 876 32.35 -3.70 21.38
N ALA A 877 32.75 -2.47 21.70
CA ALA A 877 33.80 -1.74 20.99
C ALA A 877 35.19 -2.39 21.11
N ASP A 878 35.57 -2.85 22.31
CA ASP A 878 36.83 -3.57 22.56
C ASP A 878 36.89 -4.89 21.77
N GLN A 879 35.72 -5.47 21.48
CA GLN A 879 35.56 -6.65 20.63
C GLN A 879 35.39 -6.31 19.14
N GLN A 880 35.54 -5.02 18.78
CA GLN A 880 35.44 -4.47 17.43
C GLN A 880 34.06 -4.62 16.76
N VAL A 881 32.99 -4.73 17.53
CA VAL A 881 31.62 -4.54 17.01
C VAL A 881 31.45 -3.07 16.65
N ASN A 882 30.89 -2.77 15.46
CA ASN A 882 30.80 -1.40 14.95
C ASN A 882 29.37 -0.92 14.66
N SER A 883 28.34 -1.69 15.00
CA SER A 883 26.93 -1.32 14.82
C SER A 883 26.07 -1.92 15.93
N LEU A 884 25.06 -1.16 16.35
CA LEU A 884 24.13 -1.53 17.40
C LEU A 884 22.70 -1.21 16.94
N TYR A 885 21.90 -2.26 16.80
CA TYR A 885 20.44 -2.20 16.62
C TYR A 885 19.76 -1.95 17.96
N PHE A 886 18.74 -1.10 17.98
CA PHE A 886 17.89 -0.92 19.15
C PHE A 886 16.56 -0.25 18.80
N LEU A 887 15.52 -0.64 19.54
CA LEU A 887 14.20 -0.03 19.52
C LEU A 887 14.16 1.20 20.41
N THR A 888 13.49 2.25 19.94
CA THR A 888 13.17 3.44 20.76
C THR A 888 11.72 3.47 21.24
N MET A 889 10.87 2.59 20.71
CA MET A 889 9.49 2.37 21.14
C MET A 889 9.14 0.87 21.12
N ASN A 890 9.10 0.27 22.31
CA ASN A 890 8.56 -1.06 22.58
C ASN A 890 7.50 -0.94 23.69
N ILE A 891 6.25 -0.73 23.29
CA ILE A 891 5.13 -0.51 24.21
C ILE A 891 4.01 -1.51 24.03
N GLY A 892 4.11 -2.45 23.09
CA GLY A 892 3.14 -3.52 22.88
C GLY A 892 3.77 -4.63 22.07
N GLY A 893 3.80 -5.83 22.63
CA GLY A 893 4.66 -6.89 22.12
C GLY A 893 5.15 -7.72 23.29
N ASP A 894 6.22 -8.48 23.11
CA ASP A 894 6.79 -9.33 24.14
C ASP A 894 7.77 -8.60 25.09
N GLY A 895 8.24 -7.40 24.73
CA GLY A 895 9.02 -6.48 25.60
C GLY A 895 8.17 -5.58 26.52
N ASP A 896 7.36 -4.68 25.94
CA ASP A 896 6.51 -3.68 26.63
C ASP A 896 7.26 -2.82 27.68
N ASP A 897 8.49 -2.43 27.33
CA ASP A 897 9.48 -1.89 28.27
C ASP A 897 10.37 -0.71 27.79
N VAL A 898 10.21 -0.22 26.54
CA VAL A 898 10.98 0.91 26.00
C VAL A 898 10.08 2.01 25.47
N TRP A 899 10.30 3.26 25.92
CA TRP A 899 9.65 4.43 25.35
C TRP A 899 10.28 5.76 25.76
N PRO A 900 10.11 6.83 24.95
CA PRO A 900 10.70 8.13 25.22
C PRO A 900 9.83 9.04 26.12
N TRP A 901 8.58 8.65 26.43
CA TRP A 901 7.62 9.50 27.15
C TRP A 901 7.86 9.60 28.67
N SER A 902 7.31 10.67 29.26
CA SER A 902 7.38 11.05 30.68
C SER A 902 6.64 10.09 31.61
N GLY A 903 5.90 9.12 31.07
CA GLY A 903 5.26 8.02 31.78
C GLY A 903 5.08 6.81 30.86
N LYS A 904 4.64 5.67 31.41
CA LYS A 904 4.19 4.55 30.58
C LYS A 904 2.89 4.98 29.87
N PRO A 905 2.82 5.03 28.54
CA PRO A 905 1.58 5.33 27.87
C PRO A 905 0.57 4.22 28.17
N ALA A 906 -0.69 4.61 28.36
CA ALA A 906 -1.79 3.64 28.38
C ALA A 906 -2.18 3.34 26.93
N ARG A 907 -2.61 2.11 26.63
CA ARG A 907 -2.99 1.71 25.28
C ARG A 907 -3.85 2.74 24.55
N LYS A 908 -3.57 2.94 23.27
CA LYS A 908 -4.37 3.78 22.36
C LYS A 908 -5.88 3.60 22.57
N GLY A 909 -6.57 4.73 22.73
CA GLY A 909 -7.99 4.79 23.09
C GLY A 909 -8.28 4.88 24.59
N SER A 910 -7.26 4.72 25.45
CA SER A 910 -7.36 5.04 26.87
C SER A 910 -7.45 6.55 27.10
N PRO A 911 -8.28 7.04 28.05
CA PRO A 911 -8.31 8.46 28.41
C PRO A 911 -7.04 8.94 29.13
N THR A 912 -6.14 8.02 29.48
CA THR A 912 -4.84 8.31 30.12
C THR A 912 -3.66 7.96 29.22
N ASP A 913 -3.90 7.69 27.93
CA ASP A 913 -2.85 7.55 26.94
C ASP A 913 -2.15 8.90 26.74
N ASP A 914 -0.82 8.92 26.76
CA ASP A 914 -0.01 10.13 26.61
C ASP A 914 1.27 9.85 25.84
N ASN A 915 1.18 10.05 24.53
CA ASN A 915 2.30 9.96 23.60
C ASN A 915 2.84 11.35 23.18
N ARG A 916 2.52 12.41 23.95
CA ARG A 916 2.82 13.80 23.60
C ARG A 916 3.76 14.50 24.57
N HIS A 917 4.10 13.87 25.70
CA HIS A 917 5.04 14.38 26.69
C HIS A 917 6.27 13.50 26.83
N PHE A 918 7.45 14.08 26.63
CA PHE A 918 8.72 13.36 26.61
C PHE A 918 9.46 13.45 27.95
N ASP A 919 10.18 12.38 28.32
CA ASP A 919 10.98 12.35 29.55
C ASP A 919 12.35 12.98 29.30
N LEU A 920 12.54 14.21 29.77
CA LEU A 920 13.77 14.96 29.49
C LEU A 920 15.01 14.31 30.10
N SER A 921 14.88 13.72 31.29
CA SER A 921 16.01 13.09 31.99
C SER A 921 16.42 11.80 31.29
N LYS A 922 15.45 10.93 30.97
CA LYS A 922 15.68 9.66 30.26
C LYS A 922 16.32 9.90 28.89
N LEU A 923 15.80 10.84 28.10
CA LEU A 923 16.34 11.14 26.78
C LEU A 923 17.77 11.72 26.82
N ARG A 924 18.13 12.42 27.89
CA ARG A 924 19.51 12.86 28.14
C ARG A 924 20.44 11.69 28.50
N GLN A 925 19.93 10.69 29.23
CA GLN A 925 20.66 9.46 29.52
C GLN A 925 20.86 8.62 28.24
N TRP A 926 19.84 8.51 27.38
CA TRP A 926 19.97 7.89 26.05
C TRP A 926 21.04 8.57 25.20
N GLU A 927 21.01 9.90 25.12
CA GLU A 927 22.07 10.65 24.43
C GLU A 927 23.46 10.33 24.96
N THR A 928 23.59 10.20 26.29
CA THR A 928 24.88 9.90 26.92
C THR A 928 25.44 8.56 26.42
N VAL A 929 24.57 7.57 26.26
CA VAL A 929 24.90 6.25 25.69
C VAL A 929 25.24 6.38 24.20
N PHE A 930 24.41 7.04 23.40
CA PHE A 930 24.61 7.19 21.96
C PHE A 930 25.87 7.98 21.61
N ALA A 931 26.11 9.11 22.28
CA ALA A 931 27.33 9.88 22.11
C ALA A 931 28.58 9.06 22.49
N HIS A 932 28.47 8.17 23.48
CA HIS A 932 29.56 7.28 23.84
C HIS A 932 29.80 6.20 22.78
N ALA A 933 28.74 5.59 22.25
CA ALA A 933 28.82 4.64 21.14
C ALA A 933 29.50 5.27 19.91
N GLN A 934 29.15 6.50 19.55
CA GLN A 934 29.80 7.24 18.46
C GLN A 934 31.30 7.48 18.72
N ARG A 935 31.70 7.82 19.96
CA ARG A 935 33.13 7.96 20.36
C ARG A 935 33.87 6.62 20.32
N LYS A 936 33.16 5.51 20.47
CA LYS A 936 33.71 4.15 20.41
C LYS A 936 33.65 3.55 19.00
N GLY A 937 33.11 4.28 18.01
CA GLY A 937 33.02 3.83 16.63
C GLY A 937 31.91 2.80 16.39
N ILE A 938 30.79 2.95 17.09
CA ILE A 938 29.59 2.12 16.93
C ILE A 938 28.49 2.95 16.26
N HIS A 939 28.07 2.50 15.07
CA HIS A 939 26.95 3.03 14.31
C HIS A 939 25.64 2.76 15.05
N LEU A 940 24.73 3.74 15.01
CA LEU A 940 23.42 3.65 15.68
C LEU A 940 22.36 3.26 14.66
N HIS A 941 21.85 2.04 14.73
CA HIS A 941 20.74 1.59 13.90
C HIS A 941 19.44 1.83 14.67
N PHE A 942 18.85 3.01 14.47
CA PHE A 942 17.63 3.43 15.17
C PHE A 942 16.43 2.73 14.57
N VAL A 943 15.79 1.86 15.33
CA VAL A 943 14.52 1.27 14.93
C VAL A 943 13.41 1.95 15.73
N PHE A 944 12.50 2.60 15.03
CA PHE A 944 11.51 3.43 15.69
C PHE A 944 10.56 2.58 16.53
N ASN A 945 9.98 1.53 15.96
CA ASN A 945 9.03 0.67 16.67
C ASN A 945 9.09 -0.80 16.24
N GLU A 946 8.49 -1.63 17.07
CA GLU A 946 8.44 -3.10 16.95
C GLU A 946 7.34 -3.59 15.99
N ALA A 947 7.41 -4.87 15.64
CA ALA A 947 6.55 -5.58 14.70
C ALA A 947 5.06 -5.62 15.09
N GLU A 948 4.73 -5.69 16.38
CA GLU A 948 3.37 -6.01 16.80
C GLU A 948 2.35 -4.91 16.49
N GLU A 949 1.14 -5.35 16.16
CA GLU A 949 0.01 -4.48 15.83
C GLU A 949 -0.25 -3.41 16.91
N ALA A 950 -0.15 -3.78 18.18
CA ALA A 950 -0.37 -2.84 19.29
C ALA A 950 0.69 -1.73 19.33
N ASN A 951 1.94 -2.02 18.98
CA ASN A 951 3.01 -1.05 18.91
C ASN A 951 2.82 -0.10 17.72
N LYS A 952 2.57 -0.69 16.54
CA LYS A 952 2.35 0.07 15.30
C LYS A 952 1.15 1.01 15.41
N LYS A 953 0.07 0.55 16.03
CA LYS A 953 -1.17 1.34 16.21
C LYS A 953 -1.10 2.37 17.33
N GLU A 954 -0.13 2.32 18.24
CA GLU A 954 -0.10 3.29 19.33
C GLU A 954 -0.04 4.72 18.80
N LEU A 955 0.86 4.96 17.83
CA LEU A 955 0.98 6.28 17.22
C LEU A 955 0.00 6.38 16.05
N ASP A 956 -1.05 7.18 16.28
CA ASP A 956 -2.08 7.54 15.29
C ASP A 956 -2.72 6.33 14.57
N ASP A 957 -2.96 5.23 15.29
CA ASP A 957 -3.58 4.01 14.72
C ASP A 957 -2.82 3.43 13.51
N GLY A 958 -1.51 3.70 13.44
CA GLY A 958 -0.64 3.26 12.35
C GLY A 958 -0.51 4.25 11.20
N GLU A 959 -1.12 5.43 11.29
CA GLU A 959 -1.03 6.49 10.30
C GLU A 959 0.08 7.52 10.64
N LEU A 960 0.37 8.41 9.69
CA LEU A 960 1.27 9.55 9.89
C LEU A 960 0.49 10.77 10.45
N GLY A 961 -0.05 10.62 11.66
CA GLY A 961 -0.77 11.67 12.36
C GLY A 961 0.14 12.57 13.19
N ILE A 962 -0.42 13.19 14.24
CA ILE A 962 0.29 14.17 15.07
C ILE A 962 1.30 13.48 15.98
N GLU A 963 0.93 12.36 16.59
CA GLU A 963 1.77 11.68 17.59
C GLU A 963 3.02 11.07 16.95
N ARG A 964 2.87 10.42 15.80
CA ARG A 964 3.97 9.84 15.03
C ARG A 964 4.92 10.91 14.51
N LYS A 965 4.38 12.00 13.95
CA LYS A 965 5.21 13.14 13.50
C LYS A 965 5.97 13.76 14.67
N LEU A 966 5.30 13.96 15.80
CA LEU A 966 5.94 14.52 16.99
C LEU A 966 7.06 13.62 17.51
N TYR A 967 6.79 12.32 17.60
CA TYR A 967 7.77 11.31 17.97
C TYR A 967 8.98 11.29 17.03
N TYR A 968 8.78 11.20 15.71
CA TYR A 968 9.87 11.24 14.74
C TYR A 968 10.69 12.53 14.85
N ARG A 969 10.02 13.68 14.93
CA ARG A 969 10.70 14.97 15.03
C ARG A 969 11.51 15.07 16.33
N GLU A 970 11.00 14.60 17.46
CA GLU A 970 11.76 14.61 18.73
C GLU A 970 12.99 13.70 18.68
N MET A 971 12.87 12.50 18.09
CA MET A 971 14.03 11.61 17.90
C MET A 971 15.08 12.27 17.00
N VAL A 972 14.68 12.86 15.87
CA VAL A 972 15.59 13.55 14.95
C VAL A 972 16.21 14.79 15.58
N ALA A 973 15.44 15.62 16.27
CA ALA A 973 15.95 16.84 16.92
C ALA A 973 16.98 16.55 18.01
N ARG A 974 16.84 15.44 18.73
CA ARG A 974 17.72 15.08 19.86
C ARG A 974 18.94 14.28 19.47
N PHE A 975 18.84 13.46 18.41
CA PHE A 975 19.83 12.45 18.05
C PHE A 975 20.34 12.55 16.61
N GLY A 976 19.68 13.32 15.74
CA GLY A 976 20.08 13.48 14.34
C GLY A 976 21.46 14.12 14.14
N HIS A 977 22.06 14.74 15.17
CA HIS A 977 23.41 15.30 15.06
C HIS A 977 24.53 14.25 15.02
N HIS A 978 24.27 12.97 15.35
CA HIS A 978 25.31 11.94 15.39
C HIS A 978 25.84 11.63 13.98
N ASN A 979 27.15 11.44 13.85
CA ASN A 979 27.80 11.29 12.54
C ASN A 979 27.43 9.98 11.81
N ALA A 980 27.16 8.90 12.54
CA ALA A 980 26.86 7.60 11.95
C ALA A 980 25.63 6.96 12.59
N LEU A 981 24.49 7.16 11.96
CA LEU A 981 23.23 6.51 12.29
C LEU A 981 22.44 6.17 11.02
N SER A 982 21.44 5.32 11.16
CA SER A 982 20.40 5.10 10.15
C SER A 982 19.01 5.07 10.80
N TRP A 983 18.02 5.57 10.09
CA TRP A 983 16.61 5.55 10.50
C TRP A 983 15.91 4.33 9.90
N ASN A 984 15.55 3.38 10.75
CA ASN A 984 14.71 2.24 10.40
C ASN A 984 13.27 2.51 10.84
N LEU A 985 12.38 2.63 9.87
CA LEU A 985 11.05 3.20 10.08
C LEU A 985 10.13 2.32 10.92
N CYS A 986 10.35 1.01 10.91
CA CYS A 986 9.59 0.01 11.63
C CYS A 986 10.29 -1.36 11.52
N GLU A 987 10.38 -2.08 12.64
CA GLU A 987 10.69 -3.50 12.64
C GLU A 987 9.56 -4.28 11.97
N GLU A 988 9.91 -5.19 11.05
CA GLU A 988 8.96 -6.08 10.36
C GLU A 988 7.64 -5.39 9.97
N TYR A 989 7.72 -4.32 9.17
CA TYR A 989 6.62 -3.39 8.92
C TYR A 989 5.30 -4.04 8.44
N ASN A 990 5.41 -5.24 7.86
CA ASN A 990 4.35 -6.05 7.28
C ASN A 990 3.92 -7.28 8.14
N LEU A 991 4.44 -7.45 9.36
CA LEU A 991 3.97 -8.50 10.29
C LEU A 991 2.85 -8.01 11.20
N GLY A 992 1.79 -8.83 11.37
CA GLY A 992 0.65 -8.55 12.26
C GLY A 992 -0.27 -7.45 11.73
N PHE A 993 0.23 -6.22 11.68
CA PHE A 993 -0.39 -5.07 11.04
C PHE A 993 0.53 -4.56 9.93
N ASP A 994 0.07 -4.69 8.68
CA ASP A 994 0.82 -4.24 7.52
C ASP A 994 0.64 -2.73 7.32
N LEU A 995 1.71 -1.99 7.56
CA LEU A 995 1.75 -0.55 7.30
C LEU A 995 1.58 -0.26 5.79
N GLY A 996 2.07 -1.15 4.93
CA GLY A 996 2.02 -1.01 3.48
C GLY A 996 3.02 0.03 2.93
N PRO A 997 3.42 -0.09 1.64
CA PRO A 997 4.42 0.79 1.04
C PRO A 997 4.13 2.28 1.20
N GLU A 998 2.93 2.76 0.84
CA GLU A 998 2.63 4.20 0.85
C GLU A 998 2.73 4.85 2.23
N ARG A 999 2.35 4.14 3.30
CA ARG A 999 2.53 4.68 4.66
C ARG A 999 4.02 4.77 4.99
N VAL A 1000 4.78 3.72 4.72
CA VAL A 1000 6.24 3.72 4.94
C VAL A 1000 6.90 4.84 4.12
N ARG A 1001 6.47 5.07 2.87
CA ARG A 1001 6.93 6.20 2.04
C ARG A 1001 6.63 7.55 2.69
N SER A 1002 5.41 7.75 3.19
CA SER A 1002 5.03 8.98 3.88
C SER A 1002 5.83 9.20 5.17
N PHE A 1003 6.17 8.13 5.89
CA PHE A 1003 7.01 8.19 7.08
C PHE A 1003 8.43 8.62 6.69
N ALA A 1004 8.98 8.02 5.62
CA ALA A 1004 10.27 8.39 5.06
C ALA A 1004 10.29 9.86 4.58
N ASP A 1005 9.24 10.33 3.90
CA ASP A 1005 9.09 11.72 3.46
C ASP A 1005 9.18 12.68 4.65
N TYR A 1006 8.48 12.38 5.75
CA TYR A 1006 8.48 13.23 6.93
C TYR A 1006 9.83 13.20 7.65
N VAL A 1007 10.40 12.03 7.88
CA VAL A 1007 11.72 11.87 8.51
C VAL A 1007 12.79 12.59 7.68
N GLY A 1008 12.81 12.40 6.36
CA GLY A 1008 13.72 13.10 5.45
C GLY A 1008 13.52 14.61 5.41
N ALA A 1009 12.29 15.11 5.61
CA ALA A 1009 12.02 16.54 5.66
C ALA A 1009 12.49 17.20 6.97
N VAL A 1010 12.57 16.45 8.08
CA VAL A 1010 13.01 17.00 9.38
C VAL A 1010 14.47 16.68 9.71
N ASP A 1011 15.08 15.68 9.08
CA ASP A 1011 16.49 15.36 9.22
C ASP A 1011 17.36 16.27 8.35
N ALA A 1012 18.02 17.24 8.97
CA ALA A 1012 18.88 18.22 8.30
C ALA A 1012 20.11 17.60 7.61
N TYR A 1013 20.41 16.33 7.86
CA TYR A 1013 21.69 15.72 7.54
C TYR A 1013 21.62 14.61 6.49
N ASP A 1014 20.41 14.22 6.05
CA ASP A 1014 20.15 13.17 5.07
C ASP A 1014 20.75 11.81 5.48
N HIS A 1015 20.48 11.37 6.73
CA HIS A 1015 20.95 10.06 7.18
C HIS A 1015 20.27 8.94 6.37
N PRO A 1016 20.92 7.78 6.22
CA PRO A 1016 20.30 6.66 5.54
C PRO A 1016 18.99 6.22 6.19
N ILE A 1017 17.93 6.11 5.38
CA ILE A 1017 16.61 5.62 5.77
C ILE A 1017 16.39 4.20 5.21
N THR A 1018 15.75 3.34 6.01
CA THR A 1018 15.38 1.97 5.67
C THR A 1018 14.08 1.56 6.39
N VAL A 1019 13.60 0.35 6.10
CA VAL A 1019 12.54 -0.33 6.84
C VAL A 1019 12.86 -1.83 6.90
N HIS A 1020 12.56 -2.50 8.02
CA HIS A 1020 12.73 -3.95 8.16
C HIS A 1020 11.45 -4.68 7.75
N SER A 1021 11.56 -5.82 7.05
CA SER A 1021 10.41 -6.59 6.56
C SER A 1021 10.41 -8.03 7.07
N ALA A 1022 9.24 -8.53 7.45
CA ALA A 1022 8.97 -9.96 7.56
C ALA A 1022 8.68 -10.59 6.18
N HIS A 1023 8.59 -11.92 6.16
CA HIS A 1023 8.29 -12.73 4.96
C HIS A 1023 9.40 -12.72 3.88
N ASP A 1024 9.09 -12.83 2.58
CA ASP A 1024 10.14 -12.88 1.54
C ASP A 1024 10.72 -11.46 1.31
N PRO A 1025 11.89 -11.12 1.87
CA PRO A 1025 12.35 -9.74 1.92
C PRO A 1025 12.56 -9.14 0.54
N LEU A 1026 12.93 -9.94 -0.48
CA LEU A 1026 13.17 -9.44 -1.84
C LEU A 1026 11.87 -8.90 -2.46
N LYS A 1027 10.75 -9.55 -2.15
CA LYS A 1027 9.42 -9.14 -2.59
C LYS A 1027 8.92 -7.94 -1.76
N GLU A 1028 9.03 -8.06 -0.44
CA GLU A 1028 8.43 -7.10 0.49
C GLU A 1028 9.17 -5.75 0.52
N LEU A 1029 10.46 -5.72 0.18
CA LEU A 1029 11.24 -4.48 0.06
C LEU A 1029 11.35 -3.95 -1.37
N GLU A 1030 10.74 -4.60 -2.37
CA GLU A 1030 10.83 -4.18 -3.79
C GLU A 1030 10.45 -2.71 -4.00
N PHE A 1031 9.47 -2.22 -3.23
CA PHE A 1031 8.97 -0.85 -3.31
C PHE A 1031 10.02 0.22 -2.93
N THR A 1032 11.09 -0.18 -2.26
CA THR A 1032 12.25 0.67 -1.89
C THR A 1032 13.29 0.76 -3.01
N PHE A 1033 13.25 -0.15 -3.99
CA PHE A 1033 14.27 -0.22 -5.04
C PHE A 1033 14.08 0.94 -6.04
N GLY A 1034 15.14 1.72 -6.27
CA GLY A 1034 15.07 2.92 -7.12
C GLY A 1034 14.38 4.13 -6.47
N ASP A 1035 13.77 3.96 -5.30
CA ASP A 1035 13.08 5.01 -4.56
C ASP A 1035 14.12 5.86 -3.79
N PRO A 1036 14.25 7.17 -4.08
CA PRO A 1036 15.32 8.00 -3.52
C PRO A 1036 15.21 8.21 -2.01
N ARG A 1037 14.05 7.91 -1.42
CA ARG A 1037 13.83 8.01 0.03
C ARG A 1037 14.55 6.95 0.84
N PHE A 1038 14.92 5.83 0.21
CA PHE A 1038 15.60 4.73 0.89
C PHE A 1038 17.06 4.64 0.40
N SER A 1039 17.95 4.38 1.35
CA SER A 1039 19.40 4.48 1.16
C SER A 1039 20.16 3.24 1.63
N MET A 1040 19.45 2.23 2.16
CA MET A 1040 19.95 0.90 2.50
C MET A 1040 18.78 -0.07 2.66
N THR A 1041 19.08 -1.37 2.73
CA THR A 1041 18.11 -2.39 3.14
C THR A 1041 18.30 -2.76 4.62
N SER A 1042 17.26 -3.35 5.20
CA SER A 1042 17.28 -4.03 6.50
C SER A 1042 16.52 -5.35 6.35
N ILE A 1043 17.24 -6.48 6.36
CA ILE A 1043 16.73 -7.77 5.86
C ILE A 1043 16.69 -8.83 6.95
N GLN A 1044 15.51 -9.46 7.08
CA GLN A 1044 15.33 -10.73 7.76
C GLN A 1044 15.43 -11.91 6.79
N LEU A 1045 16.32 -12.85 7.08
CA LEU A 1045 16.48 -14.07 6.30
C LEU A 1045 15.50 -15.15 6.75
N ASN A 1046 14.54 -15.44 5.89
CA ASN A 1046 13.69 -16.62 5.99
C ASN A 1046 14.36 -17.87 5.39
N GLN A 1047 13.63 -18.95 5.05
CA GLN A 1047 14.18 -20.24 4.56
C GLN A 1047 14.86 -20.19 3.17
N ARG A 1048 15.82 -19.28 2.94
CA ARG A 1048 16.66 -19.11 1.74
C ARG A 1048 18.15 -19.21 2.10
N ARG A 1049 18.98 -19.36 1.07
CA ARG A 1049 20.45 -19.22 1.17
C ARG A 1049 20.76 -17.73 1.38
N ILE A 1050 21.67 -17.42 2.30
CA ILE A 1050 22.01 -16.02 2.63
C ILE A 1050 22.82 -15.36 1.51
N ASP A 1051 23.77 -16.10 0.96
CA ASP A 1051 24.62 -15.75 -0.17
C ASP A 1051 23.79 -15.33 -1.39
N THR A 1052 23.00 -16.25 -1.94
CA THR A 1052 22.18 -15.94 -3.12
C THR A 1052 21.18 -14.82 -2.86
N LEU A 1053 20.65 -14.69 -1.63
CA LEU A 1053 19.74 -13.61 -1.32
C LEU A 1053 20.43 -12.24 -1.40
N VAL A 1054 21.65 -12.14 -0.86
CA VAL A 1054 22.44 -10.91 -0.96
C VAL A 1054 22.70 -10.54 -2.42
N GLU A 1055 23.05 -11.53 -3.26
CA GLU A 1055 23.32 -11.32 -4.69
C GLU A 1055 22.05 -10.95 -5.49
N ASP A 1056 20.91 -11.57 -5.16
CA ASP A 1056 19.60 -11.23 -5.71
C ASP A 1056 19.26 -9.76 -5.43
N PHE A 1057 19.46 -9.31 -4.19
CA PHE A 1057 19.22 -7.91 -3.79
C PHE A 1057 20.16 -6.92 -4.47
N ARG A 1058 21.45 -7.26 -4.58
CA ARG A 1058 22.42 -6.43 -5.32
C ARG A 1058 21.98 -6.25 -6.76
N THR A 1059 21.60 -7.35 -7.41
CA THR A 1059 21.12 -7.35 -8.79
C THR A 1059 19.84 -6.54 -8.93
N ALA A 1060 18.86 -6.75 -8.06
CA ALA A 1060 17.55 -6.08 -8.12
C ALA A 1060 17.67 -4.56 -7.90
N THR A 1061 18.41 -4.13 -6.87
CA THR A 1061 18.58 -2.71 -6.56
C THR A 1061 19.39 -1.97 -7.63
N ALA A 1062 20.43 -2.62 -8.18
CA ALA A 1062 21.17 -2.07 -9.32
C ALA A 1062 20.31 -1.98 -10.59
N ALA A 1063 19.49 -2.99 -10.87
CA ALA A 1063 18.56 -2.99 -12.01
C ALA A 1063 17.49 -1.90 -11.91
N ALA A 1064 17.09 -1.53 -10.68
CA ALA A 1064 16.21 -0.39 -10.42
C ALA A 1064 16.91 0.98 -10.57
N GLY A 1065 18.19 1.02 -10.92
CA GLY A 1065 18.96 2.24 -11.16
C GLY A 1065 19.53 2.90 -9.90
N ARG A 1066 19.36 2.29 -8.72
CA ARG A 1066 19.88 2.78 -7.44
C ARG A 1066 20.40 1.61 -6.59
N PRO A 1067 21.66 1.19 -6.77
CA PRO A 1067 22.27 0.14 -5.95
C PRO A 1067 22.21 0.50 -4.47
N LEU A 1068 21.69 -0.38 -3.62
CA LEU A 1068 21.59 -0.13 -2.17
C LEU A 1068 22.59 -0.99 -1.39
N PRO A 1069 23.11 -0.52 -0.23
CA PRO A 1069 23.76 -1.38 0.75
C PRO A 1069 22.83 -2.47 1.25
N ILE A 1070 23.30 -3.72 1.21
CA ILE A 1070 22.51 -4.91 1.54
C ILE A 1070 22.83 -5.36 2.96
N SER A 1071 21.99 -4.96 3.93
CA SER A 1071 22.17 -5.30 5.35
C SER A 1071 21.31 -6.49 5.74
N MET A 1072 21.96 -7.57 6.17
CA MET A 1072 21.35 -8.74 6.77
C MET A 1072 21.32 -8.55 8.28
N ASP A 1073 20.16 -8.21 8.84
CA ASP A 1073 20.04 -7.82 10.23
C ASP A 1073 19.56 -8.99 11.10
N GLU A 1074 18.62 -9.81 10.59
CA GLU A 1074 18.08 -10.96 11.31
C GLU A 1074 18.19 -12.28 10.52
N PHE A 1075 18.66 -13.36 11.15
CA PHE A 1075 18.72 -14.70 10.54
C PHE A 1075 18.95 -15.81 11.58
N THR A 1076 18.50 -17.04 11.27
CA THR A 1076 18.78 -18.20 12.11
C THR A 1076 19.87 -19.13 11.53
N LEU A 1077 20.46 -19.93 12.42
CA LEU A 1077 21.49 -20.92 12.07
C LEU A 1077 20.92 -22.31 11.82
N ASP A 1078 21.61 -23.05 10.94
CA ASP A 1078 21.44 -24.49 10.88
C ASP A 1078 22.34 -25.20 11.89
N VAL A 1079 21.71 -25.90 12.84
CA VAL A 1079 22.37 -26.72 13.86
C VAL A 1079 22.18 -28.23 13.64
N GLY A 1080 21.68 -28.68 12.48
CA GLY A 1080 21.57 -30.11 12.13
C GLY A 1080 20.32 -30.48 11.32
N GLN A 1081 19.78 -31.70 11.51
CA GLN A 1081 18.60 -32.17 10.74
C GLN A 1081 17.31 -31.41 11.04
N ASP A 1082 17.30 -30.61 12.10
CA ASP A 1082 16.24 -29.68 12.47
C ASP A 1082 16.83 -28.26 12.47
N ALA A 1083 16.80 -27.55 11.33
CA ALA A 1083 17.24 -26.15 11.34
C ALA A 1083 16.40 -25.37 12.35
N SER A 1084 17.07 -24.49 13.08
CA SER A 1084 16.45 -23.78 14.18
C SER A 1084 15.66 -22.59 13.67
N TRP A 1085 14.42 -22.44 14.13
CA TRP A 1085 13.71 -21.16 14.06
C TRP A 1085 14.12 -20.22 15.21
N ARG A 1086 15.00 -20.67 16.11
CA ARG A 1086 15.54 -19.90 17.24
C ARG A 1086 16.99 -19.49 16.99
N PRO A 1087 17.43 -18.34 17.49
CA PRO A 1087 18.83 -17.93 17.46
C PRO A 1087 19.70 -18.84 18.33
N PHE A 1088 21.00 -18.90 18.02
CA PHE A 1088 21.99 -19.67 18.77
C PHE A 1088 23.36 -19.02 18.73
N ASP A 1089 24.09 -19.07 19.86
CA ASP A 1089 25.46 -18.55 19.95
C ASP A 1089 26.48 -19.63 19.52
N ARG A 1090 26.50 -19.97 18.22
CA ARG A 1090 27.43 -20.95 17.63
C ARG A 1090 28.46 -20.25 16.73
N PRO A 1091 29.56 -19.71 17.28
CA PRO A 1091 30.49 -18.84 16.55
C PRO A 1091 31.11 -19.51 15.32
N GLU A 1092 31.39 -20.82 15.37
CA GLU A 1092 31.90 -21.55 14.21
C GLU A 1092 30.89 -21.64 13.07
N LEU A 1093 29.61 -21.89 13.38
CA LEU A 1093 28.55 -22.01 12.38
C LEU A 1093 28.18 -20.63 11.82
N HIS A 1094 28.09 -19.60 12.66
CA HIS A 1094 27.93 -18.21 12.23
C HIS A 1094 29.02 -17.80 11.25
N ARG A 1095 30.29 -18.07 11.59
CA ARG A 1095 31.42 -17.79 10.70
C ARG A 1095 31.27 -18.49 9.35
N ARG A 1096 30.95 -19.79 9.36
CA ARG A 1096 30.96 -20.65 8.16
C ARG A 1096 29.75 -20.52 7.25
N GLN A 1097 28.57 -20.32 7.84
CA GLN A 1097 27.30 -20.37 7.13
C GLN A 1097 26.72 -18.99 6.84
N LYS A 1098 27.11 -17.94 7.59
CA LYS A 1098 26.46 -16.62 7.54
C LYS A 1098 27.43 -15.48 7.27
N LEU A 1099 28.44 -15.31 8.10
CA LEU A 1099 29.36 -14.17 8.05
C LEU A 1099 30.12 -14.07 6.72
N TRP A 1100 30.98 -15.04 6.42
CA TRP A 1100 31.80 -15.00 5.20
C TRP A 1100 30.98 -15.07 3.90
N PRO A 1101 29.94 -15.93 3.80
CA PRO A 1101 29.05 -15.90 2.64
C PRO A 1101 28.42 -14.52 2.40
N THR A 1102 27.91 -13.86 3.45
CA THR A 1102 27.32 -12.51 3.31
C THR A 1102 28.33 -11.48 2.81
N LEU A 1103 29.52 -11.45 3.41
CA LEU A 1103 30.54 -10.45 3.06
C LEU A 1103 31.09 -10.64 1.64
N LEU A 1104 31.32 -11.88 1.20
CA LEU A 1104 31.84 -12.15 -0.15
C LEU A 1104 30.75 -12.19 -1.24
N SER A 1105 29.48 -12.30 -0.89
CA SER A 1105 28.37 -11.97 -1.80
C SER A 1105 28.15 -10.45 -1.93
N GLY A 1106 28.90 -9.64 -1.17
CA GLY A 1106 28.88 -8.18 -1.26
C GLY A 1106 27.83 -7.50 -0.38
N GLY A 1107 27.45 -8.12 0.73
CA GLY A 1107 26.55 -7.57 1.76
C GLY A 1107 27.26 -7.19 3.06
N GLN A 1108 26.47 -6.89 4.08
CA GLN A 1108 26.91 -6.56 5.44
C GLN A 1108 25.92 -7.14 6.48
N ILE A 1109 26.32 -7.26 7.75
CA ILE A 1109 25.61 -8.17 8.69
C ILE A 1109 25.55 -7.69 10.14
N GLU A 1110 24.41 -7.90 10.81
CA GLU A 1110 24.24 -7.85 12.27
C GLU A 1110 23.85 -9.23 12.81
N PHE A 1111 23.98 -9.47 14.11
CA PHE A 1111 23.72 -10.79 14.69
C PHE A 1111 22.67 -10.74 15.79
N ILE A 1112 21.60 -11.51 15.61
CA ILE A 1112 20.73 -11.93 16.70
C ILE A 1112 21.43 -12.98 17.59
N LEU A 1113 21.25 -12.85 18.90
CA LEU A 1113 21.88 -13.71 19.91
C LEU A 1113 20.87 -14.71 20.50
N GLU A 1114 21.36 -15.81 21.07
CA GLU A 1114 20.54 -16.93 21.58
C GLU A 1114 19.43 -16.49 22.58
N ASP A 1115 19.69 -15.44 23.34
CA ASP A 1115 18.77 -14.93 24.36
C ASP A 1115 17.84 -13.80 23.86
N LEU A 1116 17.97 -13.34 22.60
CA LEU A 1116 17.20 -12.23 22.00
C LEU A 1116 17.04 -11.05 22.99
N LEU A 1117 15.81 -10.71 23.34
CA LEU A 1117 15.39 -9.65 24.27
C LEU A 1117 15.87 -9.83 25.72
N LYS A 1118 16.54 -10.93 26.06
CA LYS A 1118 17.07 -11.22 27.41
C LYS A 1118 18.59 -11.15 27.49
N THR A 1119 19.23 -10.64 26.45
CA THR A 1119 20.68 -10.54 26.38
C THR A 1119 21.21 -9.56 27.45
N GLU A 1120 21.81 -10.10 28.52
CA GLU A 1120 22.45 -9.30 29.58
C GLU A 1120 23.97 -9.12 29.41
N SER A 1121 24.62 -9.94 28.58
CA SER A 1121 26.08 -10.03 28.53
C SER A 1121 26.60 -10.27 27.12
N PHE A 1122 27.39 -9.36 26.58
CA PHE A 1122 28.01 -9.44 25.24
C PHE A 1122 29.35 -10.17 25.24
N LYS A 1123 29.80 -10.66 26.40
CA LYS A 1123 31.16 -11.19 26.61
C LYS A 1123 31.20 -12.62 27.15
N THR A 1124 30.15 -13.41 26.92
CA THR A 1124 30.23 -14.86 27.12
C THR A 1124 31.28 -15.46 26.18
N ALA A 1125 31.83 -16.64 26.52
CA ALA A 1125 32.89 -17.25 25.71
C ALA A 1125 32.49 -17.46 24.23
N ASN A 1126 31.23 -17.82 23.96
CA ASN A 1126 30.72 -17.98 22.60
C ASN A 1126 30.55 -16.63 21.87
N ARG A 1127 30.07 -15.59 22.57
CA ARG A 1127 29.90 -14.24 22.01
C ARG A 1127 31.24 -13.58 21.72
N GLN A 1128 32.21 -13.71 22.62
CA GLN A 1128 33.60 -13.28 22.37
C GLN A 1128 34.20 -13.96 21.14
N ALA A 1129 33.98 -15.26 20.96
CA ALA A 1129 34.44 -15.98 19.78
C ALA A 1129 33.71 -15.57 18.49
N LEU A 1130 32.43 -15.20 18.58
CA LEU A 1130 31.65 -14.64 17.48
C LEU A 1130 32.21 -13.28 17.07
N TRP A 1131 32.35 -12.35 18.02
CA TRP A 1131 32.87 -11.00 17.76
C TRP A 1131 34.31 -11.02 17.26
N ASN A 1132 35.15 -11.92 17.77
CA ASN A 1132 36.49 -12.14 17.20
C ASN A 1132 36.41 -12.60 15.72
N SER A 1133 35.44 -13.43 15.36
CA SER A 1133 35.25 -13.85 13.96
C SER A 1133 34.78 -12.68 13.09
N VAL A 1134 33.87 -11.83 13.59
CA VAL A 1134 33.42 -10.60 12.92
C VAL A 1134 34.57 -9.62 12.71
N ALA A 1135 35.37 -9.38 13.75
CA ALA A 1135 36.56 -8.54 13.73
C ALA A 1135 37.57 -9.00 12.67
N ILE A 1136 37.87 -10.31 12.65
CA ILE A 1136 38.78 -10.92 11.66
C ILE A 1136 38.26 -10.72 10.24
N ALA A 1137 36.97 -11.00 9.99
CA ALA A 1137 36.39 -10.90 8.66
C ALA A 1137 36.33 -9.44 8.18
N ARG A 1138 35.91 -8.50 9.05
CA ARG A 1138 35.90 -7.07 8.73
C ARG A 1138 37.30 -6.53 8.46
N THR A 1139 38.28 -6.86 9.30
CA THR A 1139 39.69 -6.48 9.06
C THR A 1139 40.17 -6.97 7.69
N PHE A 1140 39.84 -8.21 7.32
CA PHE A 1140 40.18 -8.74 5.99
C PHE A 1140 39.53 -7.91 4.86
N MET A 1141 38.23 -7.61 4.97
CA MET A 1141 37.52 -6.78 3.99
C MET A 1141 38.15 -5.38 3.89
N GLU A 1142 38.35 -4.71 5.02
CA GLU A 1142 38.79 -3.31 5.11
C GLU A 1142 40.27 -3.12 4.74
N GLU A 1143 41.16 -4.06 5.10
CA GLU A 1143 42.61 -3.90 4.90
C GLU A 1143 43.15 -4.58 3.64
N HIS A 1144 42.41 -5.53 3.04
CA HIS A 1144 42.93 -6.34 1.95
C HIS A 1144 42.11 -6.26 0.65
N LEU A 1145 40.89 -5.72 0.70
CA LEU A 1145 40.01 -5.66 -0.45
C LEU A 1145 39.53 -4.23 -0.74
N PRO A 1146 39.51 -3.78 -2.02
CA PRO A 1146 38.74 -2.62 -2.45
C PRO A 1146 37.26 -3.03 -2.58
N PHE A 1147 36.65 -3.49 -1.49
CA PHE A 1147 35.36 -4.21 -1.51
C PHE A 1147 34.20 -3.43 -2.15
N TRP A 1148 34.25 -2.10 -2.12
CA TRP A 1148 33.24 -1.24 -2.75
C TRP A 1148 33.26 -1.27 -4.28
N GLU A 1149 34.35 -1.74 -4.90
CA GLU A 1149 34.49 -1.90 -6.36
C GLU A 1149 34.37 -3.36 -6.81
N MET A 1150 34.15 -4.26 -5.87
CA MET A 1150 34.13 -5.70 -6.11
C MET A 1150 32.70 -6.22 -6.29
N SER A 1151 32.58 -7.35 -6.99
CA SER A 1151 31.31 -8.04 -7.26
C SER A 1151 31.45 -9.55 -7.03
N PRO A 1152 30.36 -10.23 -6.62
CA PRO A 1152 30.32 -11.68 -6.53
C PRO A 1152 30.50 -12.31 -7.93
N ALA A 1153 31.18 -13.45 -7.99
CA ALA A 1153 31.50 -14.16 -9.23
C ALA A 1153 31.75 -15.66 -8.95
N ASP A 1154 30.87 -16.28 -8.18
CA ASP A 1154 31.00 -17.67 -7.69
C ASP A 1154 31.21 -18.67 -8.84
N GLU A 1155 30.65 -18.37 -10.02
CA GLU A 1155 30.79 -19.18 -11.24
C GLU A 1155 32.22 -19.33 -11.75
N LEU A 1156 33.17 -18.52 -11.25
CA LEU A 1156 34.57 -18.61 -11.66
C LEU A 1156 35.30 -19.81 -11.03
N VAL A 1157 34.74 -20.46 -10.01
CA VAL A 1157 35.35 -21.63 -9.36
C VAL A 1157 34.56 -22.90 -9.68
N GLU A 1158 35.28 -23.99 -9.97
CA GLU A 1158 34.67 -25.32 -10.13
C GLU A 1158 35.50 -26.45 -9.51
N GLY A 1159 34.83 -27.52 -9.09
CA GLY A 1159 35.48 -28.76 -8.61
C GLY A 1159 36.01 -28.70 -7.18
N GLU A 1160 35.63 -27.68 -6.42
CA GLU A 1160 35.87 -27.50 -5.00
C GLU A 1160 35.03 -28.44 -4.11
N SER A 1161 35.28 -28.39 -2.80
CA SER A 1161 34.45 -29.07 -1.82
C SER A 1161 33.33 -28.19 -1.28
N THR A 1162 32.13 -28.75 -1.27
CA THR A 1162 30.90 -28.16 -0.75
C THR A 1162 30.67 -28.47 0.74
N LEU A 1163 30.11 -27.52 1.48
CA LEU A 1163 29.51 -27.75 2.80
C LEU A 1163 27.99 -27.91 2.67
N LYS A 1164 27.39 -28.92 3.28
CA LYS A 1164 25.93 -29.08 3.31
C LYS A 1164 25.33 -28.25 4.45
N VAL A 1165 24.43 -27.33 4.14
CA VAL A 1165 23.77 -26.44 5.11
C VAL A 1165 22.24 -26.61 5.03
N GLY A 1166 21.56 -26.70 6.16
CA GLY A 1166 20.12 -26.85 6.29
C GLY A 1166 19.32 -25.56 6.06
N LEU A 1167 18.07 -25.70 5.62
CA LEU A 1167 17.07 -24.62 5.45
C LEU A 1167 15.82 -24.82 6.32
N GLY A 1168 15.80 -25.87 7.16
CA GLY A 1168 14.65 -26.27 7.95
C GLY A 1168 13.73 -27.25 7.25
N ALA A 1169 12.83 -27.87 8.01
CA ALA A 1169 11.86 -28.87 7.54
C ALA A 1169 12.48 -30.02 6.70
N GLY A 1170 13.69 -30.46 7.07
CA GLY A 1170 14.42 -31.53 6.38
C GLY A 1170 15.04 -31.12 5.02
N LYS A 1171 15.03 -29.83 4.66
CA LYS A 1171 15.67 -29.30 3.45
C LYS A 1171 17.10 -28.85 3.73
N SER A 1172 17.95 -28.92 2.72
CA SER A 1172 19.36 -28.50 2.78
C SER A 1172 19.87 -28.12 1.40
N PHE A 1173 20.89 -27.28 1.34
CA PHE A 1173 21.57 -26.87 0.12
C PHE A 1173 23.08 -27.09 0.20
N PRO A 1174 23.76 -27.21 -0.95
CA PRO A 1174 25.20 -27.12 -1.05
C PRO A 1174 25.66 -25.67 -0.94
N LEU A 1175 26.48 -25.35 0.07
CA LEU A 1175 27.24 -24.10 0.16
C LEU A 1175 28.64 -24.35 -0.42
N ASP A 1176 28.85 -23.83 -1.62
CA ASP A 1176 30.07 -23.96 -2.41
C ASP A 1176 31.07 -22.82 -2.07
N ALA A 1177 32.15 -22.68 -2.84
CA ALA A 1177 33.07 -21.56 -2.64
C ALA A 1177 32.38 -20.23 -2.99
N GLN A 1178 32.75 -19.14 -2.31
CA GLN A 1178 32.22 -17.80 -2.55
C GLN A 1178 33.34 -16.92 -3.10
N VAL A 1179 33.13 -16.30 -4.25
CA VAL A 1179 34.15 -15.53 -4.96
C VAL A 1179 33.73 -14.08 -5.01
N PHE A 1180 34.52 -13.20 -4.41
CA PHE A 1180 34.37 -11.76 -4.54
C PHE A 1180 35.55 -11.20 -5.29
N CYS A 1181 35.30 -10.46 -6.37
CA CYS A 1181 36.39 -10.06 -7.27
C CYS A 1181 36.27 -8.64 -7.81
N LYS A 1182 37.44 -8.08 -8.13
CA LYS A 1182 37.61 -7.01 -9.11
C LYS A 1182 38.46 -7.61 -10.22
N PRO A 1183 37.87 -7.96 -11.38
CA PRO A 1183 38.57 -8.67 -12.45
C PRO A 1183 39.90 -8.01 -12.83
N GLY A 1184 40.92 -8.83 -13.08
CA GLY A 1184 42.28 -8.39 -13.40
C GLY A 1184 43.05 -7.73 -12.25
N HIS A 1185 42.53 -7.67 -11.03
CA HIS A 1185 43.18 -6.98 -9.90
C HIS A 1185 43.27 -7.85 -8.65
N VAL A 1186 42.12 -8.29 -8.13
CA VAL A 1186 42.05 -9.01 -6.85
C VAL A 1186 40.83 -9.93 -6.81
N TYR A 1187 41.04 -11.13 -6.27
CA TYR A 1187 40.00 -12.13 -6.03
C TYR A 1187 40.13 -12.65 -4.60
N ALA A 1188 39.03 -12.68 -3.86
CA ALA A 1188 38.91 -13.36 -2.58
C ALA A 1188 37.98 -14.55 -2.75
N ILE A 1189 38.47 -15.75 -2.43
CA ILE A 1189 37.71 -16.99 -2.56
C ILE A 1189 37.56 -17.61 -1.18
N TYR A 1190 36.36 -17.57 -0.62
CA TYR A 1190 36.05 -18.25 0.64
C TYR A 1190 35.63 -19.69 0.38
N TYR A 1191 36.27 -20.62 1.07
CA TYR A 1191 35.92 -22.02 1.13
C TYR A 1191 35.26 -22.30 2.48
N PRO A 1192 33.98 -22.69 2.54
CA PRO A 1192 33.37 -23.16 3.79
C PRO A 1192 33.98 -24.48 4.27
N THR A 1193 34.61 -25.24 3.35
CA THR A 1193 35.53 -26.35 3.60
C THR A 1193 36.53 -26.42 2.44
N ALA A 1194 37.83 -26.53 2.70
CA ALA A 1194 38.89 -26.50 1.69
C ALA A 1194 39.49 -27.88 1.38
N SER A 1195 38.68 -28.94 1.48
CA SER A 1195 39.15 -30.33 1.30
C SER A 1195 39.50 -30.62 -0.16
N LYS A 1196 38.86 -29.87 -1.07
CA LYS A 1196 39.24 -29.70 -2.46
C LYS A 1196 39.09 -28.23 -2.80
N THR A 1197 40.07 -27.66 -3.48
CA THR A 1197 40.09 -26.24 -3.85
C THR A 1197 39.69 -26.00 -5.30
N GLY A 1198 39.57 -27.04 -6.11
CA GLY A 1198 39.06 -26.92 -7.48
C GLY A 1198 40.01 -26.16 -8.42
N GLN A 1199 39.41 -25.52 -9.41
CA GLN A 1199 40.05 -24.71 -10.44
C GLN A 1199 39.34 -23.36 -10.55
N LEU A 1200 40.06 -22.33 -11.02
CA LEU A 1200 39.55 -20.97 -11.19
C LEU A 1200 39.65 -20.56 -12.65
N ASP A 1201 38.60 -20.00 -13.23
CA ASP A 1201 38.64 -19.36 -14.54
C ASP A 1201 39.16 -17.92 -14.43
N LEU A 1202 40.33 -17.66 -15.00
CA LEU A 1202 40.91 -16.32 -15.17
C LEU A 1202 41.16 -16.03 -16.66
N SER A 1203 40.35 -16.60 -17.55
CA SER A 1203 40.52 -16.47 -19.00
C SER A 1203 40.31 -15.04 -19.51
N SER A 1204 39.60 -14.19 -18.76
CA SER A 1204 39.42 -12.76 -19.05
C SER A 1204 40.59 -11.88 -18.57
N ASP A 1205 41.53 -12.44 -17.81
CA ASP A 1205 42.63 -11.71 -17.20
C ASP A 1205 43.96 -12.00 -17.87
N ASP A 1206 44.93 -11.10 -17.66
CA ASP A 1206 46.29 -11.23 -18.13
C ASP A 1206 47.29 -11.20 -16.95
N GLY A 1207 48.44 -11.84 -17.14
CA GLY A 1207 49.58 -11.72 -16.21
C GLY A 1207 49.64 -12.81 -15.13
N LYS A 1208 50.22 -12.46 -13.98
CA LYS A 1208 50.43 -13.38 -12.86
C LYS A 1208 49.75 -12.85 -11.60
N PHE A 1209 49.24 -13.77 -10.79
CA PHE A 1209 48.66 -13.51 -9.49
C PHE A 1209 49.49 -14.17 -8.40
N GLN A 1210 49.64 -13.50 -7.26
CA GLN A 1210 50.11 -14.11 -6.03
C GLN A 1210 48.91 -14.61 -5.25
N ALA A 1211 48.90 -15.89 -4.90
CA ALA A 1211 47.87 -16.54 -4.10
C ALA A 1211 48.37 -16.75 -2.66
N ARG A 1212 47.61 -16.25 -1.68
CA ARG A 1212 47.92 -16.34 -0.24
C ARG A 1212 46.70 -16.82 0.53
N TRP A 1213 46.91 -17.78 1.43
CA TRP A 1213 45.85 -18.31 2.28
C TRP A 1213 45.69 -17.47 3.54
N TYR A 1214 44.48 -16.97 3.79
CA TYR A 1214 44.09 -16.29 5.00
C TYR A 1214 43.22 -17.22 5.85
N ASN A 1215 43.58 -17.36 7.13
CA ASN A 1215 42.90 -18.22 8.06
C ASN A 1215 41.77 -17.44 8.78
N PRO A 1216 40.48 -17.69 8.47
CA PRO A 1216 39.35 -16.95 9.04
C PRO A 1216 39.15 -17.20 10.54
N ARG A 1217 39.88 -18.14 11.15
CA ARG A 1217 39.84 -18.43 12.59
C ARG A 1217 40.86 -17.62 13.39
N THR A 1218 41.98 -17.26 12.78
CA THR A 1218 43.13 -16.64 13.46
C THR A 1218 43.44 -15.24 12.93
N GLY A 1219 42.91 -14.87 11.76
CA GLY A 1219 43.17 -13.60 11.11
C GLY A 1219 44.57 -13.47 10.51
N GLN A 1220 45.26 -14.59 10.28
CA GLN A 1220 46.64 -14.61 9.78
C GLN A 1220 46.73 -15.21 8.38
N PHE A 1221 47.67 -14.71 7.58
CA PHE A 1221 48.10 -15.40 6.37
C PHE A 1221 49.01 -16.58 6.71
N GLU A 1222 48.74 -17.75 6.15
CA GLU A 1222 49.45 -19.00 6.45
C GLU A 1222 49.93 -19.72 5.18
N GLY A 1223 50.97 -20.56 5.33
CA GLY A 1223 51.53 -21.34 4.22
C GLY A 1223 52.46 -20.56 3.30
N THR A 1224 52.82 -21.16 2.16
CA THR A 1224 53.69 -20.52 1.16
C THR A 1224 52.87 -19.82 0.09
N THR A 1225 53.27 -18.60 -0.27
CA THR A 1225 52.68 -17.87 -1.41
C THR A 1225 52.91 -18.63 -2.71
N ALA A 1226 51.84 -18.88 -3.46
CA ALA A 1226 51.90 -19.49 -4.79
C ALA A 1226 51.81 -18.41 -5.88
N SER A 1227 52.47 -18.64 -7.01
CA SER A 1227 52.34 -17.80 -8.21
C SER A 1227 51.48 -18.54 -9.23
N LEU A 1228 50.38 -17.91 -9.64
CA LEU A 1228 49.42 -18.42 -10.61
C LEU A 1228 49.49 -17.56 -11.87
N HIS A 1229 49.47 -18.17 -13.03
CA HIS A 1229 49.36 -17.46 -14.30
C HIS A 1229 47.89 -17.40 -14.71
N ALA A 1230 47.41 -16.24 -15.16
CA ALA A 1230 46.06 -16.11 -15.70
C ALA A 1230 45.84 -17.10 -16.87
N GLY A 1231 44.64 -17.65 -16.97
CA GLY A 1231 44.33 -18.68 -17.95
C GLY A 1231 43.00 -19.37 -17.69
N ASN A 1232 42.60 -20.20 -18.65
CA ASN A 1232 41.36 -20.96 -18.59
C ASN A 1232 41.49 -22.11 -17.57
N TRP A 1233 40.58 -22.16 -16.60
CA TRP A 1233 40.47 -23.19 -15.54
C TRP A 1233 41.81 -23.61 -14.94
N ILE A 1234 42.45 -22.68 -14.22
CA ILE A 1234 43.74 -22.93 -13.57
C ILE A 1234 43.58 -23.67 -12.24
N PRO A 1235 44.38 -24.71 -11.94
CA PRO A 1235 44.32 -25.39 -10.65
C PRO A 1235 44.68 -24.46 -9.49
N LEU A 1236 43.87 -24.47 -8.44
CA LEU A 1236 44.13 -23.70 -7.23
C LEU A 1236 45.04 -24.46 -6.25
N PRO A 1237 45.89 -23.76 -5.46
CA PRO A 1237 46.73 -24.40 -4.45
C PRO A 1237 45.88 -25.12 -3.41
N THR A 1238 46.45 -26.08 -2.69
CA THR A 1238 45.77 -26.72 -1.55
C THR A 1238 45.88 -25.87 -0.29
N ALA A 1239 44.91 -25.98 0.62
CA ALA A 1239 44.98 -25.34 1.93
C ALA A 1239 46.23 -25.79 2.72
N PRO A 1240 46.86 -24.90 3.49
CA PRO A 1240 48.15 -25.18 4.13
C PRO A 1240 48.03 -26.13 5.33
N SER A 1241 46.87 -26.14 6.01
CA SER A 1241 46.57 -27.04 7.11
C SER A 1241 45.05 -27.22 7.27
N ALA A 1242 44.63 -28.23 8.05
CA ALA A 1242 43.22 -28.51 8.39
C ALA A 1242 42.26 -28.33 7.19
N PRO A 1243 42.44 -29.09 6.09
CA PRO A 1243 41.71 -28.85 4.85
C PRO A 1243 40.20 -29.09 4.97
N ASN A 1244 39.71 -29.74 6.02
CA ASN A 1244 38.28 -29.87 6.32
C ASN A 1244 37.65 -28.63 7.01
N GLN A 1245 38.45 -27.59 7.24
CA GLN A 1245 38.02 -26.31 7.83
C GLN A 1245 37.90 -25.22 6.76
N ASP A 1246 37.39 -24.06 7.17
CA ASP A 1246 37.16 -22.92 6.30
C ASP A 1246 38.42 -22.10 5.98
N TRP A 1247 38.54 -21.55 4.79
CA TRP A 1247 39.73 -20.79 4.38
C TRP A 1247 39.37 -19.70 3.38
N VAL A 1248 40.11 -18.58 3.39
CA VAL A 1248 40.03 -17.59 2.31
C VAL A 1248 41.30 -17.64 1.50
N LEU A 1249 41.20 -17.80 0.18
CA LEU A 1249 42.32 -17.67 -0.74
C LEU A 1249 42.27 -16.28 -1.39
N LEU A 1250 43.27 -15.45 -1.12
CA LEU A 1250 43.42 -14.12 -1.70
C LEU A 1250 44.39 -14.16 -2.87
N LEU A 1251 43.93 -13.79 -4.06
CA LEU A 1251 44.75 -13.58 -5.25
C LEU A 1251 44.90 -12.09 -5.51
N THR A 1252 46.13 -11.62 -5.67
CA THR A 1252 46.44 -10.23 -6.03
C THR A 1252 47.43 -10.20 -7.20
N VAL A 1253 47.27 -9.26 -8.13
CA VAL A 1253 48.22 -9.10 -9.25
C VAL A 1253 49.66 -9.03 -8.76
N GLN A 1254 50.52 -9.84 -9.35
CA GLN A 1254 51.95 -9.80 -9.14
C GLN A 1254 52.53 -8.68 -10.01
N ASN A 1255 52.77 -7.51 -9.41
CA ASN A 1255 53.49 -6.45 -10.11
C ASN A 1255 54.90 -6.91 -10.46
N ASP A 1256 55.20 -6.99 -11.76
CA ASP A 1256 56.58 -7.08 -12.25
C ASP A 1256 57.29 -5.79 -11.80
N GLU A 1257 58.39 -5.91 -11.05
CA GLU A 1257 59.18 -4.79 -10.49
C GLU A 1257 59.82 -3.86 -11.57
N ARG A 1258 59.30 -3.83 -12.81
CA ARG A 1258 59.82 -3.01 -13.93
C ARG A 1258 58.89 -1.91 -14.44
N ARG A 1259 57.76 -1.62 -13.78
CA ARG A 1259 56.83 -0.54 -14.17
C ARG A 1259 56.55 0.45 -13.03
N ASN A 1260 57.59 1.03 -12.44
CA ASN A 1260 57.48 2.23 -11.61
C ASN A 1260 58.38 3.34 -12.17
N GLU A 1261 58.07 3.82 -13.37
CA GLU A 1261 58.42 5.16 -13.87
C GLU A 1261 57.31 5.61 -14.83
N ARG A 1262 56.28 6.27 -14.30
CA ARG A 1262 55.53 7.35 -14.96
C ARG A 1262 54.52 7.99 -14.03
#